data_AF-A0ABD0TT29-F1
#
_entry.id   AF-A0ABD0TT29-F1
#
_cell.length_a   1.000
_cell.length_b   1.000
_cell.length_c   1.000
_cell.angle_alpha   90.00
_cell.angle_beta   90.00
_cell.angle_gamma   90.00
#
_symmetry.space_group_name_H-M   'P 1'
#
loop_
_entity.id
_entity.type
_entity.pdbx_description
1 polymer ?
#
loop_
_entity_poly.entity_id
_entity_poly.type
_entity_poly.pdbx_seq_one_letter_code
_entity_poly.pdbx_strand_id
1 'polypeptide(L)'
;MVQRPFSDDGSNSNIVWKNMTLPRNEALMPGGYTQVKTVFHKMQRPKMSTILSSVETGRGKATYTRTKIARNEIAPPIELRHARNTINNVTLMDFQSTTVQSILFQPFARNNSYPEKISVGTYYQMREPAPSKFFPSGDDRELQSVEQKINARDSTIVIPASPVGKENSSVIVKGIFIADTKGKSKNLITDLRSNVAISAENDEKVDFLLEEVSDSMSRYSYNVTNNPYTCIVMQETKADIDAPAQFSNLNIEPLWINKKHYWDFIFDSRYESLMRSPKWPHLNVFLLPISHVDTIWKKPYEYYHNNTVTKILSNIVKKLQFYDKLTFTWNEVSHLSQWWKNTSQKSRTAFKKLLKSGRLEITTGGWVQSEEATTHLFGIVHQLIEGHQWLKNHLNYTPKVGWLTNSVTHSPTLPYLLSAAGITKFIITNLHYSWEQFLAEFQISDFIWIQNWDNDKNHPSSLNQELNKIGNERYPKNSVLTHFMQFNSDSFKACGPAKNVCSSEFDFNQLNKHKDIQNYNVKVKSEKLLEQYSKTGTLSPHNVVIAPLGAPYRYELQTEFDYQYNNYKKLADFINDNSNIYNAKINFGTPSDYFKTILSKHKTYPTFQGDFLNFADISSGSPAYWTGFFTSRPFLKILLRRLQSTLRSTEILLSFVINLSAYPQHNTSNLLQLLIRARENVARLQDRHVAGGTLSLSTLQYVYKVILSTVKDCWHIQEVVASLLTTKPEDSTPYLHKLVHRDGEFISAFRTVDVGDKIYIFNSLGQQRTEIVELMTKHPNIRIVDHNRKDVSIQINPVWTYSKDNYIRISSTYFKISFAITIAPMTLELYKIKETYDASHNAATIYCVDCIVDNIDSQNHVFPLSIQPLQTGDIQLESYKHRVIVDEVTGFVKTVIEKETNKEKSILIDYGAFRSSDVNSGMFLFNTNTTRPLHDILLPYRDGTKNKVTIIIAGLVTTEITSIYGRLLQHTVKLFNLMNTPLASSIYLESKLDYELSPKNRELEVFLSIKTEIANGIHPEMFTDNNGFQHTARTVNISRRVESNIYPITSMVFIQDSKSRLTLITDHAQGVTSLQEGHLAVMLDRRVLFNDGRGTQEGLADSGTTFHRHYILLENFMESTSGQGSHYISHSEIQLPSFAALYLADSVNNILDIFVVDREHTDLAYYSFLPLIKSSFPCDVAVIHYRTTINRLSLQLFRPNMALLVLQRRSFSCRIDNSAQLHCNGDSSFSLEKVLRNLKGVFHTNLVGTNEGVPLSLITEKNFPPMELMSLKVFF
;
A
#
# COMPACT_ATOMS: atom_id res chain seq x y z
N MET A 1 57.80 27.90 15.56
CA MET A 1 58.70 28.65 16.48
C MET A 1 57.79 29.51 17.36
N VAL A 2 57.85 29.41 18.69
CA VAL A 2 58.68 30.29 19.58
C VAL A 2 58.35 31.76 19.25
N GLN A 3 57.72 32.59 20.09
CA GLN A 3 57.87 32.74 21.56
C GLN A 3 56.60 33.41 22.20
N ARG A 4 56.62 33.61 23.53
CA ARG A 4 55.64 34.38 24.36
C ARG A 4 55.87 35.93 24.19
N PRO A 5 55.46 36.89 25.09
CA PRO A 5 54.56 36.90 26.28
C PRO A 5 53.63 38.17 26.40
N PHE A 6 53.15 38.43 27.64
CA PHE A 6 52.44 39.63 28.18
C PHE A 6 50.93 39.72 27.93
N SER A 7 50.10 40.20 28.88
CA SER A 7 50.23 40.39 30.34
C SER A 7 48.82 40.59 30.94
N ASP A 8 48.65 40.48 32.25
CA ASP A 8 48.35 41.65 33.10
C ASP A 8 48.29 41.29 34.59
N ASP A 9 48.90 42.19 35.37
CA ASP A 9 48.79 42.51 36.79
C ASP A 9 48.74 41.43 37.90
N GLY A 10 49.70 41.58 38.83
CA GLY A 10 49.66 40.99 40.17
C GLY A 10 48.74 41.76 41.12
N SER A 11 48.58 41.33 42.37
CA SER A 11 49.71 41.11 43.28
C SER A 11 49.33 40.33 44.55
N ASN A 12 50.29 39.54 45.05
CA ASN A 12 50.55 39.14 46.45
C ASN A 12 49.41 38.52 47.30
N SER A 13 49.61 37.56 48.22
CA SER A 13 50.70 36.62 48.60
C SER A 13 50.14 35.87 49.84
N ASN A 14 50.17 34.54 50.03
CA ASN A 14 51.35 33.71 50.29
C ASN A 14 50.98 32.20 50.38
N ILE A 15 51.80 31.34 49.79
CA ILE A 15 52.56 30.21 50.40
C ILE A 15 51.87 29.34 51.49
N VAL A 16 51.79 28.00 51.27
CA VAL A 16 52.45 26.91 52.05
C VAL A 16 52.14 25.53 51.43
N TRP A 17 53.08 24.58 51.60
CA TRP A 17 53.12 23.23 51.01
C TRP A 17 52.32 22.15 51.79
N LYS A 18 51.98 21.02 51.14
CA LYS A 18 52.62 19.70 51.43
C LYS A 18 52.18 18.52 50.54
N ASN A 19 53.08 17.54 50.44
CA ASN A 19 52.92 16.23 49.79
C ASN A 19 51.93 15.31 50.53
N MET A 20 51.36 14.32 49.82
CA MET A 20 51.39 12.92 50.27
C MET A 20 51.27 11.94 49.09
N THR A 21 51.74 10.70 49.27
CA THR A 21 52.08 9.75 48.19
C THR A 21 51.32 8.42 48.29
N LEU A 22 50.71 7.99 47.16
CA LEU A 22 50.49 6.57 46.73
C LEU A 22 49.61 5.66 47.65
N PRO A 23 49.16 4.45 47.21
CA PRO A 23 49.43 3.72 45.96
C PRO A 23 48.20 3.20 45.16
N ARG A 24 48.50 2.44 44.10
CA ARG A 24 47.69 1.78 43.05
C ARG A 24 46.55 0.84 43.51
N ASN A 25 45.56 0.66 42.63
CA ASN A 25 45.30 -0.59 41.83
C ASN A 25 44.30 -0.24 40.70
N GLU A 26 44.63 -0.37 39.42
CA GLU A 26 44.69 -1.59 38.58
C GLU A 26 43.30 -2.19 38.23
N ALA A 27 42.91 -2.01 36.96
CA ALA A 27 41.85 -2.76 36.29
C ALA A 27 42.40 -3.28 34.95
N LEU A 28 42.23 -4.58 34.71
CA LEU A 28 42.87 -5.32 33.62
C LEU A 28 42.07 -5.27 32.31
N MET A 29 42.77 -4.99 31.20
CA MET A 29 42.34 -5.33 29.85
C MET A 29 43.06 -6.60 29.39
N PRO A 30 42.39 -7.65 28.89
CA PRO A 30 43.05 -8.78 28.24
C PRO A 30 43.54 -8.36 26.85
N GLY A 31 44.84 -8.51 26.61
CA GLY A 31 45.49 -8.16 25.34
C GLY A 31 45.81 -9.37 24.47
N GLY A 32 46.23 -9.08 23.24
CA GLY A 32 46.81 -10.06 22.34
C GLY A 32 47.13 -9.47 20.98
N TYR A 33 48.40 -9.12 20.74
CA TYR A 33 49.19 -9.67 19.62
C TYR A 33 50.66 -9.26 19.76
N THR A 34 51.54 -10.20 19.45
CA THR A 34 52.97 -10.20 19.78
C THR A 34 53.83 -9.40 18.81
N GLN A 35 54.87 -8.73 19.33
CA GLN A 35 55.93 -8.14 18.50
C GLN A 35 56.80 -9.23 17.85
N VAL A 36 57.11 -9.07 16.56
CA VAL A 36 58.19 -9.77 15.88
C VAL A 36 59.08 -8.75 15.17
N LYS A 37 60.38 -8.76 15.47
CA LYS A 37 61.40 -7.99 14.75
C LYS A 37 61.84 -8.77 13.51
N THR A 38 61.96 -8.11 12.35
CA THR A 38 62.99 -8.36 11.32
C THR A 38 62.96 -7.22 10.29
N VAL A 39 64.03 -6.45 10.17
CA VAL A 39 65.06 -6.51 9.09
C VAL A 39 64.57 -5.96 7.74
N PHE A 40 65.20 -4.87 7.29
CA PHE A 40 65.03 -4.28 5.97
C PHE A 40 65.59 -5.19 4.87
N HIS A 41 64.88 -5.33 3.75
CA HIS A 41 65.48 -5.25 2.41
C HIS A 41 64.45 -4.80 1.35
N LYS A 42 64.95 -4.34 0.19
CA LYS A 42 64.24 -3.44 -0.74
C LYS A 42 63.28 -4.16 -1.70
N MET A 43 62.07 -3.61 -1.87
CA MET A 43 61.45 -3.35 -3.19
C MET A 43 60.27 -2.37 -3.01
N GLN A 44 60.39 -1.14 -3.50
CA GLN A 44 59.32 -0.13 -3.44
C GLN A 44 58.44 -0.20 -4.70
N ARG A 45 57.12 -0.30 -4.51
CA ARG A 45 56.14 0.19 -5.49
C ARG A 45 55.96 1.72 -5.32
N PRO A 46 55.59 2.50 -6.36
CA PRO A 46 55.44 3.94 -6.25
C PRO A 46 54.31 4.35 -5.30
N LYS A 47 54.47 5.47 -4.59
CA LYS A 47 53.43 6.04 -3.72
C LYS A 47 52.40 6.82 -4.55
N MET A 48 51.12 6.50 -4.41
CA MET A 48 49.99 7.23 -5.03
C MET A 48 49.32 8.19 -4.01
N SER A 49 50.12 8.95 -3.26
CA SER A 49 49.59 9.80 -2.17
C SER A 49 50.45 11.05 -1.88
N THR A 50 51.09 11.65 -2.90
CA THR A 50 51.88 12.88 -2.69
C THR A 50 51.97 13.75 -3.95
N ILE A 51 50.92 14.53 -4.21
CA ILE A 51 50.87 15.81 -4.95
C ILE A 51 49.49 16.41 -4.63
N LEU A 52 49.41 17.74 -4.38
CA LEU A 52 48.24 18.51 -3.88
C LEU A 52 48.09 18.70 -2.35
N SER A 53 49.18 19.00 -1.65
CA SER A 53 49.12 19.63 -0.32
C SER A 53 50.17 20.75 -0.16
N SER A 54 50.26 21.67 -1.13
CA SER A 54 51.22 22.79 -1.09
C SER A 54 50.91 23.93 -2.09
N VAL A 55 49.81 24.65 -1.93
CA VAL A 55 49.69 26.06 -2.39
C VAL A 55 48.80 26.83 -1.40
N GLU A 56 49.42 27.56 -0.47
CA GLU A 56 48.77 28.62 0.30
C GLU A 56 49.25 30.00 -0.17
N THR A 57 48.30 30.95 -0.21
CA THR A 57 48.45 32.41 -0.06
C THR A 57 49.62 33.17 -0.72
N GLY A 58 49.27 34.08 -1.61
CA GLY A 58 50.11 35.25 -1.95
C GLY A 58 49.27 36.54 -1.96
N ARG A 59 49.62 37.53 -1.13
CA ARG A 59 49.00 38.88 -1.09
C ARG A 59 50.00 39.96 -1.53
N GLY A 60 49.53 40.94 -2.30
CA GLY A 60 50.22 42.20 -2.61
C GLY A 60 50.25 42.52 -4.11
N LYS A 61 50.28 43.79 -4.57
CA LYS A 61 50.08 45.08 -3.88
C LYS A 61 49.58 46.12 -4.93
N ALA A 62 48.90 47.15 -4.44
CA ALA A 62 48.14 48.19 -5.15
C ALA A 62 48.80 48.96 -6.33
N THR A 63 47.94 49.53 -7.19
CA THR A 63 48.03 50.94 -7.64
C THR A 63 46.65 51.55 -7.91
N TYR A 64 46.48 52.83 -7.59
CA TYR A 64 45.28 53.64 -7.82
C TYR A 64 45.35 54.40 -9.15
N THR A 65 44.24 54.52 -9.86
CA THR A 65 43.90 55.71 -10.66
C THR A 65 42.40 56.01 -10.56
N ARG A 66 42.04 57.29 -10.64
CA ARG A 66 40.76 57.83 -10.13
C ARG A 66 40.18 58.83 -11.12
N THR A 67 39.01 58.53 -11.70
CA THR A 67 38.15 59.51 -12.36
C THR A 67 36.68 59.17 -12.11
N LYS A 68 35.89 60.18 -11.74
CA LYS A 68 34.44 60.10 -11.50
C LYS A 68 33.65 60.39 -12.78
N ILE A 69 32.40 59.93 -12.87
CA ILE A 69 31.19 60.78 -13.04
C ILE A 69 29.90 59.90 -12.96
N ALA A 70 28.85 60.44 -12.30
CA ALA A 70 27.41 60.05 -12.25
C ALA A 70 27.00 58.55 -12.21
N ARG A 71 26.44 58.02 -11.10
CA ARG A 71 25.07 58.17 -10.54
C ARG A 71 23.94 57.44 -11.30
N ASN A 72 23.46 56.31 -10.74
CA ASN A 72 22.16 56.22 -10.04
C ASN A 72 21.96 54.83 -9.39
N GLU A 73 21.26 54.79 -8.25
CA GLU A 73 21.07 53.58 -7.43
C GLU A 73 19.60 53.11 -7.38
N ILE A 74 19.45 51.78 -7.45
CA ILE A 74 18.61 50.90 -6.60
C ILE A 74 17.08 51.17 -6.47
N ALA A 75 16.29 50.15 -6.84
CA ALA A 75 15.00 49.80 -6.22
C ALA A 75 14.82 48.25 -6.20
N PRO A 76 14.14 47.66 -5.20
CA PRO A 76 14.08 46.20 -4.99
C PRO A 76 12.90 45.50 -5.69
N PRO A 77 12.93 44.15 -5.84
CA PRO A 77 11.82 43.38 -6.41
C PRO A 77 10.67 43.19 -5.41
N ILE A 78 9.43 43.33 -5.90
CA ILE A 78 8.18 43.29 -5.14
C ILE A 78 7.55 41.89 -5.18
N GLU A 79 7.00 41.44 -4.05
CA GLU A 79 6.15 40.25 -3.95
C GLU A 79 4.83 40.42 -4.72
N LEU A 80 4.35 39.36 -5.38
CA LEU A 80 2.99 39.32 -5.93
C LEU A 80 2.20 38.12 -5.40
N ARG A 81 1.45 38.36 -4.32
CA ARG A 81 0.24 37.58 -4.01
C ARG A 81 -0.92 38.14 -4.83
N HIS A 82 -1.70 37.31 -5.51
CA HIS A 82 -3.14 37.53 -5.62
C HIS A 82 -3.90 36.23 -5.92
N ALA A 83 -5.06 36.09 -5.29
CA ALA A 83 -6.08 35.11 -5.64
C ALA A 83 -7.44 35.80 -5.55
N ARG A 84 -8.37 35.50 -6.46
CA ARG A 84 -9.83 35.54 -6.22
C ARG A 84 -10.62 34.87 -7.34
N ASN A 85 -11.79 34.33 -6.96
CA ASN A 85 -12.76 33.62 -7.80
C ASN A 85 -13.93 34.54 -8.22
N THR A 86 -14.67 34.13 -9.26
CA THR A 86 -16.16 34.10 -9.46
C THR A 86 -16.46 33.96 -10.98
N ILE A 87 -17.56 33.39 -11.53
CA ILE A 87 -18.76 32.70 -11.00
C ILE A 87 -19.35 31.70 -12.05
N ASN A 88 -20.23 30.82 -11.56
CA ASN A 88 -21.10 29.77 -12.13
C ASN A 88 -21.63 29.78 -13.59
N ASN A 89 -22.09 28.57 -13.98
CA ASN A 89 -23.10 28.18 -14.98
C ASN A 89 -22.76 28.30 -16.49
N VAL A 90 -22.81 27.16 -17.19
CA VAL A 90 -23.79 26.87 -18.26
C VAL A 90 -23.76 25.37 -18.61
N THR A 91 -24.87 24.89 -19.17
CA THR A 91 -25.23 23.50 -19.50
C THR A 91 -24.40 22.84 -20.61
N LEU A 92 -24.48 21.51 -20.66
CA LEU A 92 -24.15 20.68 -21.83
C LEU A 92 -24.81 21.21 -23.11
N MET A 93 -24.01 21.48 -24.13
CA MET A 93 -24.34 21.24 -25.54
C MET A 93 -23.04 20.89 -26.29
N ASP A 94 -23.18 20.07 -27.33
CA ASP A 94 -22.14 19.81 -28.32
C ASP A 94 -21.70 21.11 -29.01
N PHE A 95 -20.51 21.10 -29.65
CA PHE A 95 -20.41 21.31 -31.10
C PHE A 95 -18.99 21.12 -31.64
N GLN A 96 -18.93 21.01 -32.97
CA GLN A 96 -17.77 20.70 -33.78
C GLN A 96 -16.88 21.93 -34.03
N SER A 97 -15.59 21.66 -34.31
CA SER A 97 -14.73 22.32 -35.30
C SER A 97 -14.62 23.86 -35.44
N THR A 98 -13.35 24.26 -35.56
CA THR A 98 -12.78 25.28 -36.48
C THR A 98 -12.78 26.80 -36.16
N THR A 99 -11.54 27.30 -36.07
CA THR A 99 -10.96 28.52 -36.72
C THR A 99 -11.21 29.96 -36.23
N VAL A 100 -10.08 30.59 -35.86
CA VAL A 100 -9.53 31.86 -36.42
C VAL A 100 -9.90 33.24 -35.79
N GLN A 101 -8.87 33.83 -35.16
CA GLN A 101 -8.42 35.24 -35.19
C GLN A 101 -9.31 36.44 -34.77
N SER A 102 -8.92 37.02 -33.61
CA SER A 102 -8.22 38.33 -33.49
C SER A 102 -8.98 39.66 -33.19
N ILE A 103 -8.18 40.62 -32.71
CA ILE A 103 -8.31 42.10 -32.73
C ILE A 103 -9.07 42.81 -31.57
N LEU A 104 -8.25 43.48 -30.73
CA LEU A 104 -8.37 44.83 -30.12
C LEU A 104 -9.75 45.41 -29.72
N PHE A 105 -9.83 46.02 -28.52
CA PHE A 105 -9.65 47.49 -28.37
C PHE A 105 -9.41 47.94 -26.91
N GLN A 106 -9.18 49.26 -26.74
CA GLN A 106 -8.55 49.92 -25.59
C GLN A 106 -9.55 50.91 -24.88
N PRO A 107 -9.16 51.87 -23.99
CA PRO A 107 -9.91 52.10 -22.73
C PRO A 107 -10.59 53.48 -22.60
N PHE A 108 -11.36 53.69 -21.51
CA PHE A 108 -11.74 55.03 -21.02
C PHE A 108 -11.74 55.12 -19.48
N ALA A 109 -11.89 56.34 -18.94
CA ALA A 109 -11.17 56.78 -17.74
C ALA A 109 -12.00 57.37 -16.57
N ARG A 110 -11.35 57.36 -15.38
CA ARG A 110 -11.44 58.24 -14.19
C ARG A 110 -12.68 59.13 -13.93
N ASN A 111 -13.23 59.03 -12.72
CA ASN A 111 -13.13 60.04 -11.63
C ASN A 111 -13.76 59.47 -10.33
N ASN A 112 -13.07 59.38 -9.19
CA ASN A 112 -12.69 60.42 -8.20
C ASN A 112 -13.81 60.82 -7.20
N SER A 113 -13.77 60.26 -5.98
CA SER A 113 -13.84 61.02 -4.72
C SER A 113 -13.35 60.19 -3.53
N TYR A 114 -12.77 60.88 -2.54
CA TYR A 114 -12.17 60.41 -1.27
C TYR A 114 -12.86 61.24 -0.16
N PRO A 115 -12.90 60.84 1.13
CA PRO A 115 -11.69 60.96 1.95
C PRO A 115 -11.50 60.00 3.16
N GLU A 116 -10.30 60.18 3.71
CA GLU A 116 -9.87 59.99 5.10
C GLU A 116 -9.32 58.65 5.61
N LYS A 117 -8.20 58.82 6.33
CA LYS A 117 -7.34 57.82 6.98
C LYS A 117 -7.64 57.86 8.48
N ILE A 118 -7.26 56.81 9.22
CA ILE A 118 -6.44 56.93 10.45
C ILE A 118 -5.89 55.54 10.85
N SER A 119 -4.95 55.54 11.80
CA SER A 119 -3.87 54.58 12.03
C SER A 119 -4.22 53.17 12.51
N VAL A 120 -3.35 52.23 12.12
CA VAL A 120 -3.11 50.95 12.80
C VAL A 120 -2.35 51.18 14.11
N GLY A 121 -2.78 50.55 15.20
CA GLY A 121 -2.00 50.48 16.45
C GLY A 121 -2.81 49.92 17.63
N THR A 122 -2.15 49.11 18.46
CA THR A 122 -2.65 48.52 19.73
C THR A 122 -3.81 47.50 19.63
N TYR A 123 -3.49 46.23 19.91
CA TYR A 123 -4.18 45.37 20.90
C TYR A 123 -3.41 44.05 21.06
N TYR A 124 -2.30 44.11 21.81
CA TYR A 124 -1.69 42.95 22.45
C TYR A 124 -1.61 43.23 23.94
N GLN A 125 -2.47 42.58 24.72
CA GLN A 125 -2.29 42.46 26.16
C GLN A 125 -2.78 41.07 26.56
N MET A 126 -1.82 40.19 26.86
CA MET A 126 -2.09 38.86 27.38
C MET A 126 -2.58 38.98 28.83
N ARG A 127 -3.58 38.18 29.21
CA ARG A 127 -3.80 37.78 30.60
C ARG A 127 -3.46 36.30 30.72
N GLU A 128 -2.74 35.95 31.77
CA GLU A 128 -2.36 34.58 32.09
C GLU A 128 -3.61 33.76 32.48
N PRO A 129 -3.75 32.50 32.02
CA PRO A 129 -4.72 31.56 32.54
C PRO A 129 -4.14 30.74 33.71
N ALA A 130 -4.98 30.43 34.70
CA ALA A 130 -4.62 29.56 35.81
C ALA A 130 -4.40 28.09 35.36
N PRO A 131 -3.54 27.30 36.04
CA PRO A 131 -3.20 25.95 35.60
C PRO A 131 -4.24 24.90 36.03
N SER A 132 -4.66 24.02 35.12
CA SER A 132 -5.45 22.82 35.43
C SER A 132 -4.92 21.54 34.77
N LYS A 133 -4.27 20.72 35.60
CA LYS A 133 -4.22 19.25 35.63
C LYS A 133 -4.69 18.46 34.37
N PHE A 134 -3.85 18.35 33.33
CA PHE A 134 -3.99 17.26 32.32
C PHE A 134 -2.67 16.60 31.88
N PHE A 135 -1.52 17.02 32.40
CA PHE A 135 -0.23 16.34 32.23
C PHE A 135 0.56 16.41 33.54
N PRO A 136 1.22 15.33 34.01
CA PRO A 136 2.23 15.43 35.05
C PRO A 136 3.45 16.16 34.50
N SER A 137 3.86 17.26 35.15
CA SER A 137 5.17 17.86 34.96
C SER A 137 6.19 17.10 35.81
N GLY A 138 7.15 16.43 35.16
CA GLY A 138 8.34 15.94 35.84
C GLY A 138 9.41 17.04 35.86
N ASP A 139 9.94 17.33 37.05
CA ASP A 139 11.20 18.05 37.24
C ASP A 139 11.92 17.44 38.46
N ASP A 140 13.23 17.27 38.35
CA ASP A 140 14.08 16.66 39.37
C ASP A 140 14.48 17.66 40.47
N ARG A 141 14.53 17.21 41.74
CA ARG A 141 15.81 16.94 42.47
C ARG A 141 15.66 16.73 43.99
N GLU A 142 16.49 15.80 44.47
CA GLU A 142 17.16 15.72 45.78
C GLU A 142 16.39 15.42 47.10
N LEU A 143 16.67 14.19 47.57
CA LEU A 143 17.22 13.82 48.89
C LEU A 143 16.34 13.80 50.16
N GLN A 144 16.42 12.62 50.82
CA GLN A 144 16.23 12.36 52.26
C GLN A 144 14.76 12.47 52.76
N SER A 145 14.22 11.62 53.64
CA SER A 145 14.82 10.60 54.53
C SER A 145 13.79 9.56 55.02
N VAL A 146 14.26 8.33 55.29
CA VAL A 146 14.15 7.58 56.57
C VAL A 146 12.75 7.33 57.21
N GLU A 147 12.43 6.02 57.34
CA GLU A 147 11.67 5.33 58.41
C GLU A 147 10.13 5.24 58.54
N GLN A 148 9.69 3.96 58.60
CA GLN A 148 8.86 3.30 59.63
C GLN A 148 7.33 3.49 59.79
N LYS A 149 6.72 2.35 60.19
CA LYS A 149 5.49 2.11 60.97
C LYS A 149 4.15 2.30 60.25
N ILE A 150 3.32 1.25 60.08
CA ILE A 150 2.60 0.40 61.08
C ILE A 150 1.37 1.10 61.67
N ASN A 151 0.19 0.68 61.22
CA ASN A 151 -1.02 0.27 61.97
C ASN A 151 -2.16 0.08 60.95
N ALA A 152 -2.89 -1.03 60.80
CA ALA A 152 -3.40 -2.07 61.71
C ALA A 152 -4.66 -1.70 62.51
N ARG A 153 -5.80 -2.31 62.12
CA ARG A 153 -6.89 -2.94 62.92
C ARG A 153 -8.08 -3.17 61.99
N ASP A 154 -8.51 -4.40 61.70
CA ASP A 154 -9.00 -5.51 62.55
C ASP A 154 -10.42 -5.33 63.10
N SER A 155 -11.30 -6.24 62.68
CA SER A 155 -12.33 -6.83 63.54
C SER A 155 -12.59 -8.28 63.10
N THR A 156 -12.59 -9.22 64.06
CA THR A 156 -12.43 -10.66 63.80
C THR A 156 -13.61 -11.52 64.28
N ILE A 157 -14.03 -12.45 63.41
CA ILE A 157 -14.26 -13.90 63.65
C ILE A 157 -15.06 -14.36 64.88
N VAL A 158 -16.13 -15.15 64.65
CA VAL A 158 -16.39 -16.45 65.33
C VAL A 158 -17.04 -17.45 64.34
N ILE A 159 -16.70 -18.74 64.41
CA ILE A 159 -17.28 -19.88 63.65
C ILE A 159 -17.82 -20.93 64.66
N PRO A 160 -18.95 -21.60 64.41
CA PRO A 160 -18.99 -23.06 64.14
C PRO A 160 -20.02 -23.44 63.02
N ALA A 161 -20.12 -24.65 62.45
CA ALA A 161 -19.31 -25.88 62.38
C ALA A 161 -19.82 -26.81 61.24
N SER A 162 -19.22 -27.98 61.04
CA SER A 162 -19.80 -29.18 60.35
C SER A 162 -19.70 -30.38 61.31
N PRO A 163 -20.36 -31.57 61.10
CA PRO A 163 -19.87 -32.58 60.13
C PRO A 163 -20.90 -33.65 59.60
N VAL A 164 -20.39 -34.63 58.80
CA VAL A 164 -20.96 -35.98 58.45
C VAL A 164 -22.14 -36.02 57.43
N GLY A 165 -22.24 -36.94 56.46
CA GLY A 165 -21.31 -38.00 55.99
C GLY A 165 -21.87 -38.91 54.86
N LYS A 166 -20.95 -39.63 54.19
CA LYS A 166 -21.03 -40.70 53.15
C LYS A 166 -22.35 -41.48 52.92
N GLU A 167 -22.61 -41.89 51.66
CA GLU A 167 -22.39 -43.28 51.18
C GLU A 167 -22.53 -43.49 49.65
N ASN A 168 -22.02 -44.64 49.15
CA ASN A 168 -21.98 -45.05 47.73
C ASN A 168 -23.10 -46.06 47.40
N SER A 169 -23.50 -46.20 46.12
CA SER A 169 -23.69 -47.50 45.43
C SER A 169 -24.14 -47.32 43.96
N SER A 170 -24.32 -48.44 43.24
CA SER A 170 -24.18 -48.55 41.79
C SER A 170 -25.25 -49.42 41.11
N VAL A 171 -25.34 -49.31 39.77
CA VAL A 171 -25.54 -50.42 38.80
C VAL A 171 -26.98 -50.85 38.36
N ILE A 172 -27.27 -50.61 37.05
CA ILE A 172 -27.98 -51.44 36.01
C ILE A 172 -29.50 -51.81 36.16
N VAL A 173 -30.32 -51.58 35.08
CA VAL A 173 -31.13 -52.59 34.29
C VAL A 173 -32.30 -51.97 33.44
N LYS A 174 -32.17 -52.11 32.10
CA LYS A 174 -33.13 -52.40 30.96
C LYS A 174 -34.63 -52.02 30.90
N GLY A 175 -35.06 -51.72 29.66
CA GLY A 175 -36.39 -52.00 29.04
C GLY A 175 -36.64 -51.14 27.78
N ILE A 176 -36.35 -51.55 26.53
CA ILE A 176 -37.05 -52.48 25.60
C ILE A 176 -38.51 -52.02 25.29
N PHE A 177 -38.86 -51.58 24.07
CA PHE A 177 -39.23 -52.45 22.92
C PHE A 177 -39.07 -51.82 21.51
N ILE A 178 -39.07 -52.68 20.49
CA ILE A 178 -39.05 -52.41 19.04
C ILE A 178 -40.32 -53.01 18.41
N ALA A 179 -40.93 -52.37 17.40
CA ALA A 179 -41.64 -53.08 16.32
C ALA A 179 -41.83 -52.21 15.05
N ASP A 180 -41.73 -52.87 13.89
CA ASP A 180 -41.83 -52.36 12.51
C ASP A 180 -43.15 -52.84 11.87
N THR A 181 -43.64 -52.23 10.77
CA THR A 181 -44.50 -52.93 9.79
C THR A 181 -44.72 -52.18 8.47
N LYS A 182 -44.67 -52.93 7.36
CA LYS A 182 -44.93 -52.50 5.98
C LYS A 182 -46.37 -52.83 5.54
N GLY A 183 -46.93 -52.11 4.57
CA GLY A 183 -48.18 -52.49 3.88
C GLY A 183 -48.44 -51.71 2.58
N LYS A 184 -49.01 -52.35 1.54
CA LYS A 184 -49.24 -51.78 0.19
C LYS A 184 -50.71 -51.95 -0.28
N SER A 185 -51.30 -50.94 -0.94
CA SER A 185 -52.29 -51.05 -2.06
C SER A 185 -52.80 -49.64 -2.45
N LYS A 186 -52.67 -49.14 -3.70
CA LYS A 186 -53.38 -49.42 -4.97
C LYS A 186 -54.85 -48.92 -5.08
N ASN A 187 -55.02 -47.87 -5.92
CA ASN A 187 -56.09 -47.53 -6.88
C ASN A 187 -57.60 -47.58 -6.52
N LEU A 188 -58.32 -46.46 -6.75
CA LEU A 188 -59.49 -46.20 -7.63
C LEU A 188 -60.09 -44.82 -7.22
N ILE A 189 -60.21 -43.77 -8.04
CA ILE A 189 -61.02 -43.50 -9.26
C ILE A 189 -62.46 -42.99 -8.98
N THR A 190 -62.87 -42.00 -9.79
CA THR A 190 -64.21 -41.38 -10.03
C THR A 190 -64.79 -40.32 -9.07
N ASP A 191 -64.75 -39.07 -9.56
CA ASP A 191 -65.87 -38.14 -9.83
C ASP A 191 -67.03 -37.94 -8.83
N LEU A 192 -67.27 -36.66 -8.51
CA LEU A 192 -68.54 -36.00 -8.87
C LEU A 192 -68.42 -34.47 -8.86
N ARG A 193 -69.03 -33.82 -9.87
CA ARG A 193 -69.10 -32.36 -10.05
C ARG A 193 -70.26 -31.74 -9.26
N SER A 194 -70.10 -30.50 -8.80
CA SER A 194 -71.20 -29.52 -8.78
C SER A 194 -70.68 -28.08 -8.82
N ASN A 195 -71.22 -27.27 -9.75
CA ASN A 195 -70.84 -25.87 -9.96
C ASN A 195 -71.46 -24.93 -8.91
N VAL A 196 -70.73 -23.88 -8.51
CA VAL A 196 -71.26 -22.51 -8.43
C VAL A 196 -70.18 -21.56 -8.96
N ALA A 197 -70.54 -20.65 -9.86
CA ALA A 197 -69.67 -19.58 -10.34
C ALA A 197 -70.15 -18.23 -9.78
N ILE A 198 -69.21 -17.35 -9.42
CA ILE A 198 -69.33 -15.89 -9.44
C ILE A 198 -67.94 -15.32 -9.74
N SER A 199 -67.90 -14.24 -10.51
CA SER A 199 -66.73 -13.73 -11.22
C SER A 199 -65.88 -12.72 -10.44
N ALA A 200 -64.56 -12.88 -10.53
CA ALA A 200 -63.59 -11.78 -10.44
C ALA A 200 -62.40 -12.07 -11.38
N GLU A 201 -62.49 -11.53 -12.60
CA GLU A 201 -61.38 -11.33 -13.54
C GLU A 201 -60.48 -10.17 -13.02
N ASN A 202 -59.21 -10.01 -13.39
CA ASN A 202 -58.20 -10.82 -14.09
C ASN A 202 -56.85 -10.16 -13.75
N ASP A 203 -55.87 -10.86 -13.16
CA ASP A 203 -54.45 -10.39 -13.15
C ASP A 203 -53.42 -11.49 -12.74
N GLU A 204 -53.80 -12.50 -11.95
CA GLU A 204 -52.84 -13.52 -11.47
C GLU A 204 -52.45 -14.62 -12.49
N LYS A 205 -52.73 -14.45 -13.79
CA LYS A 205 -52.65 -15.53 -14.81
C LYS A 205 -51.50 -15.47 -15.82
N VAL A 206 -50.45 -14.70 -15.55
CA VAL A 206 -49.22 -14.68 -16.38
C VAL A 206 -48.00 -15.33 -15.69
N ASP A 207 -48.05 -15.61 -14.38
CA ASP A 207 -46.93 -16.26 -13.65
C ASP A 207 -46.90 -17.81 -13.80
N PHE A 208 -47.70 -18.39 -14.72
CA PHE A 208 -47.90 -19.84 -14.90
C PHE A 208 -47.30 -20.42 -16.20
N LEU A 209 -46.01 -20.14 -16.46
CA LEU A 209 -45.19 -20.91 -17.42
C LEU A 209 -43.73 -21.10 -16.94
N LEU A 210 -43.58 -21.72 -15.77
CA LEU A 210 -42.42 -22.56 -15.48
C LEU A 210 -42.95 -23.92 -15.04
N GLU A 211 -43.02 -24.86 -15.99
CA GLU A 211 -43.40 -26.25 -15.75
C GLU A 211 -42.54 -26.87 -14.63
N GLU A 212 -43.08 -27.91 -14.00
CA GLU A 212 -42.32 -28.81 -13.15
C GLU A 212 -41.23 -29.50 -14.00
N VAL A 213 -40.05 -28.87 -14.08
CA VAL A 213 -38.92 -29.42 -14.84
C VAL A 213 -38.47 -30.70 -14.17
N SER A 214 -38.80 -31.80 -14.84
CA SER A 214 -38.48 -33.18 -14.48
C SER A 214 -37.03 -33.40 -14.00
N ASP A 215 -36.88 -34.47 -13.21
CA ASP A 215 -35.76 -34.90 -12.36
C ASP A 215 -34.40 -35.20 -13.07
N SER A 216 -34.01 -34.39 -14.06
CA SER A 216 -32.87 -34.64 -14.97
C SER A 216 -31.97 -33.42 -15.27
N MET A 217 -32.25 -32.23 -14.72
CA MET A 217 -31.61 -30.97 -15.16
C MET A 217 -30.79 -30.18 -14.13
N SER A 218 -30.31 -30.78 -13.03
CA SER A 218 -29.34 -30.13 -12.13
C SER A 218 -27.90 -30.12 -12.68
N ARG A 219 -27.64 -29.48 -13.83
CA ARG A 219 -26.26 -29.34 -14.39
C ARG A 219 -25.32 -28.50 -13.50
N TYR A 220 -25.89 -27.71 -12.59
CA TYR A 220 -25.17 -26.78 -11.71
C TYR A 220 -25.51 -27.02 -10.23
N SER A 221 -25.14 -28.19 -9.70
CA SER A 221 -24.99 -28.35 -8.25
C SER A 221 -23.72 -27.66 -7.74
N TYR A 222 -23.78 -27.21 -6.49
CA TYR A 222 -22.66 -26.70 -5.69
C TYR A 222 -22.61 -27.52 -4.39
N ASN A 223 -21.47 -28.14 -4.10
CA ASN A 223 -21.32 -28.97 -2.90
C ASN A 223 -20.68 -28.17 -1.75
N VAL A 224 -21.29 -28.21 -0.57
CA VAL A 224 -20.73 -27.70 0.68
C VAL A 224 -19.94 -28.83 1.36
N THR A 225 -18.64 -28.63 1.54
CA THR A 225 -17.76 -29.53 2.28
C THR A 225 -17.71 -29.13 3.75
N ASN A 226 -18.25 -29.97 4.65
CA ASN A 226 -18.32 -29.69 6.09
C ASN A 226 -17.04 -30.06 6.87
N ASN A 227 -15.86 -30.06 6.22
CA ASN A 227 -14.60 -30.40 6.89
C ASN A 227 -14.12 -29.22 7.75
N PRO A 228 -13.81 -29.42 9.05
CA PRO A 228 -13.26 -28.37 9.89
C PRO A 228 -11.83 -28.03 9.47
N TYR A 229 -11.52 -26.75 9.37
CA TYR A 229 -10.16 -26.28 9.05
C TYR A 229 -9.19 -26.56 10.20
N THR A 230 -7.98 -27.02 9.86
CA THR A 230 -6.89 -27.25 10.83
C THR A 230 -5.91 -26.07 10.79
N CYS A 231 -5.74 -25.37 11.90
CA CYS A 231 -4.86 -24.19 11.95
C CYS A 231 -3.37 -24.56 12.10
N ILE A 232 -2.51 -23.87 11.36
CA ILE A 232 -1.07 -24.13 11.28
C ILE A 232 -0.32 -22.98 11.98
N VAL A 233 0.45 -23.31 13.01
CA VAL A 233 1.31 -22.35 13.72
C VAL A 233 2.61 -22.15 12.94
N MET A 234 2.89 -20.91 12.53
CA MET A 234 4.08 -20.56 11.75
C MET A 234 5.23 -20.13 12.65
N GLN A 235 6.42 -20.69 12.40
CA GLN A 235 7.65 -20.34 13.10
C GLN A 235 8.45 -19.29 12.32
N GLU A 236 9.03 -18.34 13.05
CA GLU A 236 9.88 -17.28 12.54
C GLU A 236 11.26 -17.81 12.14
N THR A 237 11.74 -17.31 11.00
CA THR A 237 13.07 -17.56 10.46
C THR A 237 14.02 -16.56 11.10
N LYS A 238 15.24 -16.97 11.47
CA LYS A 238 16.24 -16.03 12.00
C LYS A 238 17.20 -15.59 10.91
N ALA A 239 17.39 -14.28 10.78
CA ALA A 239 18.41 -13.64 9.96
C ALA A 239 19.61 -13.15 10.80
N ASP A 240 20.73 -12.86 10.14
CA ASP A 240 21.90 -12.18 10.73
C ASP A 240 21.61 -10.70 11.02
N ILE A 241 20.72 -10.09 10.25
CA ILE A 241 20.22 -8.72 10.42
C ILE A 241 18.69 -8.74 10.41
N ASP A 242 18.09 -8.38 11.54
CA ASP A 242 16.66 -8.10 11.66
C ASP A 242 16.41 -6.59 11.57
N ALA A 243 15.73 -6.13 10.52
CA ALA A 243 15.65 -4.70 10.22
C ALA A 243 14.90 -3.86 11.28
N PRO A 244 13.74 -4.29 11.82
CA PRO A 244 13.05 -3.53 12.87
C PRO A 244 13.90 -3.37 14.14
N ALA A 245 14.45 -4.47 14.66
CA ALA A 245 15.30 -4.45 15.85
C ALA A 245 16.63 -3.71 15.63
N GLN A 246 17.19 -3.73 14.42
CA GLN A 246 18.39 -2.96 14.11
C GLN A 246 18.08 -1.46 13.97
N PHE A 247 16.97 -1.09 13.32
CA PHE A 247 16.59 0.31 13.11
C PHE A 247 16.24 1.04 14.42
N SER A 248 15.69 0.35 15.43
CA SER A 248 15.51 0.91 16.78
C SER A 248 16.82 1.23 17.50
N ASN A 249 17.93 0.57 17.12
CA ASN A 249 19.26 0.77 17.70
C ASN A 249 20.12 1.80 16.95
N LEU A 250 19.82 2.10 15.69
CA LEU A 250 20.57 3.10 14.90
C LEU A 250 20.42 4.52 15.47
N ASN A 251 21.53 5.26 15.50
CA ASN A 251 21.47 6.71 15.75
C ASN A 251 20.86 7.41 14.53
N ILE A 252 19.69 8.04 14.72
CA ILE A 252 18.99 8.80 13.67
C ILE A 252 19.37 10.29 13.65
N GLU A 253 20.11 10.82 14.62
CA GLU A 253 20.60 12.21 14.63
C GLU A 253 22.13 12.32 14.87
N PRO A 254 22.97 11.64 14.07
CA PRO A 254 24.43 11.75 14.21
C PRO A 254 24.96 13.15 13.83
N LEU A 255 26.01 13.58 14.54
CA LEU A 255 26.65 14.91 14.42
C LEU A 255 27.09 15.28 12.99
N TRP A 256 27.33 14.30 12.12
CA TRP A 256 27.76 14.53 10.74
C TRP A 256 26.63 14.94 9.78
N ILE A 257 25.35 14.89 10.17
CA ILE A 257 24.21 15.36 9.35
C ILE A 257 24.45 16.80 8.85
N ASN A 258 24.99 17.67 9.71
CA ASN A 258 25.32 19.06 9.37
C ASN A 258 26.35 19.18 8.23
N LYS A 259 27.21 18.17 8.05
CA LYS A 259 28.19 18.06 6.94
C LYS A 259 27.60 17.41 5.68
N LYS A 260 26.38 16.85 5.77
CA LYS A 260 25.65 16.14 4.71
C LYS A 260 26.36 14.89 4.14
N HIS A 261 27.31 14.32 4.85
CA HIS A 261 27.98 13.07 4.48
C HIS A 261 28.46 12.29 5.73
N TYR A 262 28.40 10.96 5.69
CA TYR A 262 28.97 10.09 6.73
C TYR A 262 30.46 9.76 6.50
N TRP A 263 30.97 9.96 5.28
CA TRP A 263 32.38 9.69 4.97
C TRP A 263 33.30 10.61 5.76
N ASP A 264 34.26 10.03 6.47
CA ASP A 264 35.12 10.72 7.43
C ASP A 264 36.54 10.13 7.44
N PHE A 265 37.33 10.53 8.45
CA PHE A 265 38.71 10.07 8.61
C PHE A 265 38.83 8.56 8.87
N ILE A 266 37.82 7.89 9.48
CA ILE A 266 37.84 6.45 9.70
C ILE A 266 37.73 5.73 8.35
N PHE A 267 36.82 6.19 7.48
CA PHE A 267 36.67 5.65 6.13
C PHE A 267 37.92 5.91 5.26
N ASP A 268 38.51 7.10 5.32
CA ASP A 268 39.77 7.40 4.60
C ASP A 268 40.97 6.58 5.15
N SER A 269 41.07 6.39 6.46
CA SER A 269 42.11 5.56 7.08
C SER A 269 41.98 4.08 6.70
N ARG A 270 40.76 3.55 6.66
CA ARG A 270 40.46 2.22 6.13
C ARG A 270 40.86 2.10 4.66
N TYR A 271 40.52 3.10 3.84
CA TYR A 271 40.92 3.16 2.43
C TYR A 271 42.44 3.11 2.26
N GLU A 272 43.20 3.95 2.97
CA GLU A 272 44.67 3.93 2.91
C GLU A 272 45.26 2.58 3.35
N SER A 273 44.73 1.99 4.42
CA SER A 273 45.18 0.70 4.95
C SER A 273 44.99 -0.43 3.93
N LEU A 274 43.79 -0.51 3.32
CA LEU A 274 43.47 -1.53 2.33
C LEU A 274 44.28 -1.35 1.04
N MET A 275 44.47 -0.13 0.54
CA MET A 275 45.28 0.13 -0.66
C MET A 275 46.78 -0.15 -0.46
N ARG A 276 47.27 -0.16 0.80
CA ARG A 276 48.63 -0.60 1.15
C ARG A 276 48.75 -2.13 1.32
N SER A 277 47.63 -2.85 1.45
CA SER A 277 47.64 -4.30 1.68
C SER A 277 47.90 -5.08 0.38
N PRO A 278 48.95 -5.92 0.31
CA PRO A 278 49.19 -6.76 -0.87
C PRO A 278 48.15 -7.88 -1.04
N LYS A 279 47.30 -8.12 -0.02
CA LYS A 279 46.21 -9.09 -0.05
C LYS A 279 44.87 -8.48 -0.50
N TRP A 280 44.78 -7.16 -0.71
CA TRP A 280 43.54 -6.52 -1.11
C TRP A 280 43.13 -6.95 -2.53
N PRO A 281 41.88 -7.39 -2.78
CA PRO A 281 41.49 -7.90 -4.09
C PRO A 281 41.61 -6.83 -5.18
N HIS A 282 41.97 -7.27 -6.39
CA HIS A 282 41.99 -6.43 -7.58
C HIS A 282 40.61 -5.76 -7.84
N LEU A 283 40.59 -4.44 -8.02
CA LEU A 283 39.37 -3.65 -8.22
C LEU A 283 38.75 -3.93 -9.58
N ASN A 284 37.46 -4.28 -9.61
CA ASN A 284 36.70 -4.39 -10.85
C ASN A 284 35.56 -3.35 -10.84
N VAL A 285 35.57 -2.41 -11.79
CA VAL A 285 34.49 -1.42 -11.96
C VAL A 285 33.69 -1.74 -13.21
N PHE A 286 32.38 -1.84 -13.06
CA PHE A 286 31.44 -1.93 -14.18
C PHE A 286 30.77 -0.58 -14.40
N LEU A 287 31.02 0.02 -15.56
CA LEU A 287 30.32 1.22 -16.03
C LEU A 287 28.97 0.79 -16.61
N LEU A 288 27.87 1.28 -16.02
CA LEU A 288 26.50 0.92 -16.39
C LEU A 288 25.74 2.14 -16.94
N PRO A 289 25.72 2.34 -18.28
CA PRO A 289 24.84 3.32 -18.90
C PRO A 289 23.36 3.02 -18.65
N ILE A 290 22.64 4.01 -18.14
CA ILE A 290 21.23 3.90 -17.76
C ILE A 290 20.53 5.25 -17.92
N SER A 291 19.21 5.22 -18.18
CA SER A 291 18.35 6.41 -18.08
C SER A 291 17.12 6.05 -17.27
N HIS A 292 16.92 6.72 -16.13
CA HIS A 292 15.67 6.63 -15.39
C HIS A 292 14.59 7.47 -16.10
N VAL A 293 13.38 6.94 -16.26
CA VAL A 293 12.25 7.65 -16.86
C VAL A 293 10.98 7.37 -16.05
N ASP A 294 10.30 8.42 -15.58
CA ASP A 294 9.04 8.28 -14.86
C ASP A 294 7.92 7.99 -15.88
N THR A 295 7.00 7.08 -15.56
CA THR A 295 5.92 6.74 -16.50
C THR A 295 4.81 7.79 -16.44
N ILE A 296 4.48 8.28 -15.24
CA ILE A 296 3.54 9.39 -15.00
C ILE A 296 4.03 10.19 -13.77
N TRP A 297 4.33 11.48 -13.91
CA TRP A 297 4.75 12.31 -12.76
C TRP A 297 4.32 13.78 -12.85
N LYS A 298 5.19 14.65 -13.39
CA LYS A 298 4.88 16.08 -13.60
C LYS A 298 4.11 16.31 -14.90
N LYS A 299 4.16 15.34 -15.80
CA LYS A 299 3.51 15.31 -17.11
C LYS A 299 2.84 13.93 -17.34
N PRO A 300 1.85 13.85 -18.23
CA PRO A 300 1.25 12.59 -18.67
C PRO A 300 2.24 11.67 -19.39
N TYR A 301 1.90 10.38 -19.45
CA TYR A 301 2.67 9.32 -20.10
C TYR A 301 3.04 9.63 -21.55
N GLU A 302 2.08 10.11 -22.34
CA GLU A 302 2.25 10.38 -23.76
C GLU A 302 3.27 11.51 -24.00
N TYR A 303 3.36 12.47 -23.08
CA TYR A 303 4.33 13.57 -23.15
C TYR A 303 5.76 13.04 -23.00
N TYR A 304 6.05 12.28 -21.94
CA TYR A 304 7.36 11.68 -21.73
C TYR A 304 7.72 10.72 -22.87
N HIS A 305 6.76 9.90 -23.29
CA HIS A 305 6.99 8.92 -24.35
C HIS A 305 7.38 9.57 -25.69
N ASN A 306 6.58 10.53 -26.16
CA ASN A 306 6.75 11.12 -27.48
C ASN A 306 7.93 12.09 -27.53
N ASN A 307 8.11 12.92 -26.48
CA ASN A 307 9.12 13.98 -26.51
C ASN A 307 10.52 13.50 -26.13
N THR A 308 10.66 12.48 -25.30
CA THR A 308 11.96 12.09 -24.73
C THR A 308 12.25 10.58 -24.89
N VAL A 309 11.40 9.70 -24.37
CA VAL A 309 11.71 8.25 -24.32
C VAL A 309 11.87 7.61 -25.71
N THR A 310 11.06 8.02 -26.68
CA THR A 310 11.16 7.56 -28.08
C THR A 310 12.54 7.87 -28.69
N LYS A 311 13.13 9.02 -28.36
CA LYS A 311 14.48 9.40 -28.81
C LYS A 311 15.53 8.54 -28.11
N ILE A 312 15.44 8.38 -26.78
CA ILE A 312 16.35 7.55 -25.99
C ILE A 312 16.40 6.12 -26.53
N LEU A 313 15.27 5.42 -26.62
CA LEU A 313 15.20 4.04 -27.12
C LEU A 313 15.74 3.89 -28.55
N SER A 314 15.44 4.85 -29.44
CA SER A 314 15.96 4.84 -30.81
C SER A 314 17.46 5.08 -30.87
N ASN A 315 18.00 5.94 -30.01
CA ASN A 315 19.43 6.19 -29.90
C ASN A 315 20.19 5.01 -29.28
N ILE A 316 19.63 4.34 -28.25
CA ILE A 316 20.19 3.10 -27.66
C ILE A 316 20.46 2.09 -28.77
N VAL A 317 19.44 1.77 -29.58
CA VAL A 317 19.59 0.82 -30.71
C VAL A 317 20.69 1.27 -31.67
N LYS A 318 20.66 2.54 -32.10
CA LYS A 318 21.62 3.06 -33.08
C LYS A 318 23.06 3.07 -32.56
N LYS A 319 23.28 3.48 -31.31
CA LYS A 319 24.61 3.69 -30.72
C LYS A 319 25.25 2.39 -30.23
N LEU A 320 24.46 1.44 -29.72
CA LEU A 320 24.98 0.11 -29.39
C LEU A 320 25.40 -0.66 -30.65
N GLN A 321 24.72 -0.46 -31.80
CA GLN A 321 25.18 -1.00 -33.08
C GLN A 321 26.47 -0.33 -33.61
N PHE A 322 26.82 0.86 -33.16
CA PHE A 322 28.00 1.61 -33.62
C PHE A 322 29.24 1.38 -32.75
N TYR A 323 29.05 1.21 -31.44
CA TYR A 323 30.13 1.01 -30.47
C TYR A 323 30.09 -0.38 -29.87
N ASP A 324 30.95 -1.30 -30.33
CA ASP A 324 30.87 -2.73 -29.95
C ASP A 324 31.07 -3.04 -28.47
N LYS A 325 31.80 -2.20 -27.72
CA LYS A 325 32.01 -2.37 -26.27
C LYS A 325 30.94 -1.71 -25.40
N LEU A 326 30.04 -0.88 -25.95
CA LEU A 326 29.04 -0.15 -25.17
C LEU A 326 27.94 -1.10 -24.67
N THR A 327 27.50 -0.94 -23.43
CA THR A 327 26.34 -1.61 -22.85
C THR A 327 25.25 -0.60 -22.49
N PHE A 328 24.03 -1.06 -22.20
CA PHE A 328 22.96 -0.21 -21.67
C PHE A 328 21.97 -1.03 -20.83
N THR A 329 21.33 -0.38 -19.86
CA THR A 329 20.28 -0.97 -19.00
C THR A 329 18.94 -0.23 -19.21
N TRP A 330 17.83 -0.96 -19.31
CA TRP A 330 16.48 -0.39 -19.45
C TRP A 330 15.48 -1.04 -18.48
N ASN A 331 14.55 -0.26 -17.91
CA ASN A 331 13.62 -0.74 -16.90
C ASN A 331 12.16 -0.80 -17.40
N GLU A 332 11.59 0.32 -17.82
CA GLU A 332 10.13 0.49 -17.99
C GLU A 332 9.59 -0.20 -19.26
N VAL A 333 8.89 -1.33 -19.10
CA VAL A 333 8.35 -2.09 -20.24
C VAL A 333 7.19 -1.39 -20.94
N SER A 334 6.40 -0.55 -20.24
CA SER A 334 5.29 0.21 -20.85
C SER A 334 5.76 1.12 -21.99
N HIS A 335 6.78 1.95 -21.75
CA HIS A 335 7.38 2.80 -22.77
C HIS A 335 8.05 1.99 -23.89
N LEU A 336 8.71 0.88 -23.55
CA LEU A 336 9.29 -0.02 -24.56
C LEU A 336 8.22 -0.61 -25.47
N SER A 337 7.07 -1.03 -24.91
CA SER A 337 5.91 -1.52 -25.66
C SER A 337 5.36 -0.47 -26.62
N GLN A 338 5.23 0.79 -26.18
CA GLN A 338 4.72 1.85 -27.04
C GLN A 338 5.72 2.23 -28.15
N TRP A 339 7.03 2.27 -27.87
CA TRP A 339 8.06 2.44 -28.90
C TRP A 339 8.05 1.27 -29.89
N TRP A 340 7.88 0.05 -29.40
CA TRP A 340 7.85 -1.16 -30.21
C TRP A 340 6.70 -1.14 -31.22
N LYS A 341 5.51 -0.65 -30.83
CA LYS A 341 4.34 -0.51 -31.73
C LYS A 341 4.68 0.33 -32.98
N ASN A 342 5.41 1.45 -32.79
CA ASN A 342 5.64 2.45 -33.85
C ASN A 342 7.00 2.29 -34.60
N THR A 343 7.97 1.56 -34.05
CA THR A 343 9.33 1.49 -34.60
C THR A 343 9.48 0.49 -35.76
N SER A 344 10.49 0.72 -36.62
CA SER A 344 10.72 -0.08 -37.84
C SER A 344 11.12 -1.53 -37.54
N GLN A 345 10.80 -2.46 -38.46
CA GLN A 345 11.19 -3.87 -38.33
C GLN A 345 12.72 -4.07 -38.28
N LYS A 346 13.50 -3.19 -38.92
CA LYS A 346 14.97 -3.17 -38.83
C LYS A 346 15.43 -2.83 -37.40
N SER A 347 14.85 -1.79 -36.80
CA SER A 347 15.11 -1.39 -35.40
C SER A 347 14.71 -2.49 -34.41
N ARG A 348 13.53 -3.11 -34.59
CA ARG A 348 13.06 -4.26 -33.80
C ARG A 348 14.03 -5.44 -33.85
N THR A 349 14.56 -5.75 -35.03
CA THR A 349 15.52 -6.85 -35.22
C THR A 349 16.87 -6.55 -34.57
N ALA A 350 17.36 -5.30 -34.68
CA ALA A 350 18.56 -4.84 -34.00
C ALA A 350 18.42 -4.90 -32.47
N PHE A 351 17.29 -4.42 -31.93
CA PHE A 351 16.98 -4.48 -30.49
C PHE A 351 17.01 -5.93 -29.96
N LYS A 352 16.35 -6.86 -30.66
CA LYS A 352 16.41 -8.31 -30.32
C LYS A 352 17.83 -8.87 -30.35
N LYS A 353 18.66 -8.47 -31.32
CA LYS A 353 20.07 -8.90 -31.39
C LYS A 353 20.88 -8.40 -30.19
N LEU A 354 20.69 -7.14 -29.79
CA LEU A 354 21.37 -6.53 -28.63
C LEU A 354 21.01 -7.19 -27.29
N LEU A 355 19.73 -7.55 -27.11
CA LEU A 355 19.29 -8.37 -25.97
C LEU A 355 19.91 -9.76 -26.00
N LYS A 356 19.88 -10.45 -27.14
CA LYS A 356 20.45 -11.80 -27.28
C LYS A 356 21.96 -11.83 -27.03
N SER A 357 22.68 -10.75 -27.36
CA SER A 357 24.12 -10.62 -27.07
C SER A 357 24.42 -10.12 -25.65
N GLY A 358 23.42 -9.88 -24.80
CA GLY A 358 23.62 -9.34 -23.44
C GLY A 358 24.19 -7.92 -23.38
N ARG A 359 24.11 -7.16 -24.48
CA ARG A 359 24.64 -5.77 -24.54
C ARG A 359 23.60 -4.73 -24.17
N LEU A 360 22.34 -5.08 -24.29
CA LEU A 360 21.22 -4.41 -23.65
C LEU A 360 20.66 -5.38 -22.61
N GLU A 361 20.56 -4.97 -21.35
CA GLU A 361 19.85 -5.73 -20.31
C GLU A 361 18.54 -5.00 -19.97
N ILE A 362 17.44 -5.75 -19.90
CA ILE A 362 16.19 -5.25 -19.30
C ILE A 362 16.10 -5.80 -17.88
N THR A 363 16.08 -4.90 -16.90
CA THR A 363 16.03 -5.18 -15.46
C THR A 363 14.62 -5.04 -14.91
N THR A 364 14.29 -5.85 -13.90
CA THR A 364 12.95 -6.00 -13.27
C THR A 364 11.88 -6.53 -14.23
N GLY A 365 11.72 -5.94 -15.42
CA GLY A 365 10.76 -6.32 -16.45
C GLY A 365 9.30 -6.02 -16.10
N GLY A 366 9.06 -5.20 -15.08
CA GLY A 366 7.73 -4.67 -14.75
C GLY A 366 7.22 -3.71 -15.83
N TRP A 367 5.91 -3.55 -15.93
CA TRP A 367 5.30 -2.57 -16.82
C TRP A 367 5.73 -1.13 -16.46
N VAL A 368 5.93 -0.88 -15.16
CA VAL A 368 6.41 0.37 -14.55
C VAL A 368 7.31 0.04 -13.36
N GLN A 369 8.07 1.03 -12.86
CA GLN A 369 8.60 0.94 -11.50
C GLN A 369 7.49 1.30 -10.50
N SER A 370 6.93 0.29 -9.83
CA SER A 370 5.88 0.48 -8.84
C SER A 370 6.40 1.02 -7.51
N GLU A 371 5.56 1.79 -6.81
CA GLU A 371 5.79 2.12 -5.39
C GLU A 371 5.67 0.86 -4.53
N GLU A 372 6.38 0.80 -3.40
CA GLU A 372 6.41 -0.36 -2.50
C GLU A 372 5.72 -0.13 -1.15
N ALA A 373 5.41 1.10 -0.74
CA ALA A 373 4.68 1.36 0.50
C ALA A 373 3.14 1.38 0.35
N THR A 374 2.61 1.97 -0.73
CA THR A 374 1.15 2.24 -0.85
C THR A 374 0.40 1.32 -1.82
N THR A 375 1.12 0.48 -2.56
CA THR A 375 0.55 -0.50 -3.49
C THR A 375 0.12 -1.77 -2.75
N HIS A 376 -0.95 -2.41 -3.24
CA HIS A 376 -1.41 -3.72 -2.74
C HIS A 376 -0.90 -4.83 -3.64
N LEU A 377 -0.81 -6.05 -3.11
CA LEU A 377 -0.33 -7.26 -3.76
C LEU A 377 -0.84 -7.43 -5.20
N PHE A 378 -2.15 -7.26 -5.42
CA PHE A 378 -2.76 -7.33 -6.76
C PHE A 378 -2.10 -6.36 -7.76
N GLY A 379 -1.84 -5.11 -7.36
CA GLY A 379 -1.24 -4.10 -8.24
C GLY A 379 0.19 -4.45 -8.65
N ILE A 380 1.02 -4.85 -7.67
CA ILE A 380 2.42 -5.22 -7.91
C ILE A 380 2.49 -6.47 -8.81
N VAL A 381 1.70 -7.51 -8.49
CA VAL A 381 1.65 -8.75 -9.28
C VAL A 381 1.12 -8.48 -10.70
N HIS A 382 0.06 -7.69 -10.85
CA HIS A 382 -0.51 -7.33 -12.16
C HIS A 382 0.50 -6.64 -13.08
N GLN A 383 1.22 -5.63 -12.59
CA GLN A 383 2.18 -4.89 -13.42
C GLN A 383 3.41 -5.74 -13.80
N LEU A 384 3.85 -6.65 -12.91
CA LEU A 384 4.88 -7.64 -13.22
C LEU A 384 4.41 -8.64 -14.28
N ILE A 385 3.18 -9.15 -14.17
CA ILE A 385 2.57 -10.05 -15.16
C ILE A 385 2.52 -9.38 -16.54
N GLU A 386 1.99 -8.16 -16.66
CA GLU A 386 1.91 -7.47 -17.95
C GLU A 386 3.29 -7.25 -18.59
N GLY A 387 4.26 -6.77 -17.81
CA GLY A 387 5.62 -6.54 -18.29
C GLY A 387 6.31 -7.83 -18.76
N HIS A 388 6.33 -8.88 -17.92
CA HIS A 388 6.98 -10.15 -18.24
C HIS A 388 6.31 -10.90 -19.39
N GLN A 389 4.98 -10.93 -19.46
CA GLN A 389 4.27 -11.54 -20.58
C GLN A 389 4.50 -10.76 -21.88
N TRP A 390 4.57 -9.43 -21.83
CA TRP A 390 4.93 -8.63 -23.00
C TRP A 390 6.35 -8.93 -23.50
N LEU A 391 7.34 -8.97 -22.59
CA LEU A 391 8.73 -9.30 -22.91
C LEU A 391 8.87 -10.71 -23.51
N LYS A 392 8.22 -11.70 -22.91
CA LYS A 392 8.25 -13.08 -23.39
C LYS A 392 7.63 -13.21 -24.79
N ASN A 393 6.47 -12.61 -25.01
CA ASN A 393 5.74 -12.75 -26.27
C ASN A 393 6.36 -11.97 -27.44
N HIS A 394 6.90 -10.76 -27.21
CA HIS A 394 7.45 -9.93 -28.29
C HIS A 394 8.95 -10.14 -28.51
N LEU A 395 9.71 -10.43 -27.47
CA LEU A 395 11.18 -10.46 -27.48
C LEU A 395 11.77 -11.84 -27.16
N ASN A 396 10.98 -12.77 -26.62
CA ASN A 396 11.45 -14.02 -25.99
C ASN A 396 12.56 -13.77 -24.96
N TYR A 397 12.35 -12.75 -24.12
CA TYR A 397 13.29 -12.32 -23.09
C TYR A 397 12.69 -12.53 -21.69
N THR A 398 13.53 -12.95 -20.75
CA THR A 398 13.21 -13.08 -19.32
C THR A 398 14.26 -12.31 -18.53
N PRO A 399 13.88 -11.31 -17.70
CA PRO A 399 14.83 -10.58 -16.87
C PRO A 399 15.54 -11.49 -15.87
N LYS A 400 16.79 -11.15 -15.51
CA LYS A 400 17.62 -11.92 -14.56
C LYS A 400 17.98 -11.16 -13.29
N VAL A 401 17.91 -9.84 -13.35
CA VAL A 401 18.24 -8.93 -12.26
C VAL A 401 17.08 -7.94 -12.11
N GLY A 402 16.60 -7.76 -10.89
CA GLY A 402 15.74 -6.64 -10.53
C GLY A 402 16.59 -5.41 -10.20
N TRP A 403 16.13 -4.23 -10.58
CA TRP A 403 16.72 -2.97 -10.16
C TRP A 403 15.62 -1.93 -9.99
N LEU A 404 15.59 -1.30 -8.83
CA LEU A 404 14.86 -0.07 -8.60
C LEU A 404 15.87 1.07 -8.60
N THR A 405 15.79 1.95 -9.59
CA THR A 405 16.80 3.00 -9.75
C THR A 405 16.56 4.15 -8.79
N ASN A 406 15.29 4.47 -8.52
CA ASN A 406 14.90 5.69 -7.83
C ASN A 406 13.85 5.46 -6.73
N SER A 407 13.56 4.21 -6.33
CA SER A 407 12.61 3.96 -5.21
C SER A 407 13.13 4.56 -3.91
N VAL A 408 12.24 4.84 -2.95
CA VAL A 408 12.56 5.39 -1.61
C VAL A 408 11.92 4.56 -0.49
N THR A 409 11.45 3.37 -0.85
CA THR A 409 10.77 2.41 0.00
C THR A 409 11.18 1.05 -0.55
N HIS A 410 11.44 0.08 0.32
CA HIS A 410 11.81 -1.27 -0.09
C HIS A 410 11.13 -2.29 0.82
N SER A 411 10.14 -2.99 0.30
CA SER A 411 9.29 -3.93 1.02
C SER A 411 9.78 -5.37 0.80
N PRO A 412 9.83 -6.25 1.83
CA PRO A 412 10.18 -7.67 1.67
C PRO A 412 9.26 -8.40 0.69
N THR A 413 8.07 -7.87 0.40
CA THR A 413 7.15 -8.42 -0.60
C THR A 413 7.76 -8.40 -2.00
N LEU A 414 8.51 -7.36 -2.39
CA LEU A 414 9.07 -7.30 -3.74
C LEU A 414 10.15 -8.36 -4.04
N PRO A 415 11.19 -8.59 -3.21
CA PRO A 415 12.16 -9.66 -3.46
C PRO A 415 11.49 -11.04 -3.48
N TYR A 416 10.48 -11.29 -2.64
CA TYR A 416 9.67 -12.52 -2.74
C TYR A 416 9.01 -12.66 -4.13
N LEU A 417 8.32 -11.62 -4.62
CA LEU A 417 7.68 -11.64 -5.93
C LEU A 417 8.68 -11.75 -7.10
N LEU A 418 9.86 -11.13 -6.97
CA LEU A 418 10.96 -11.29 -7.92
C LEU A 418 11.47 -12.73 -7.98
N SER A 419 11.70 -13.36 -6.81
CA SER A 419 12.14 -14.75 -6.72
C SER A 419 11.11 -15.70 -7.32
N ALA A 420 9.83 -15.53 -6.97
CA ALA A 420 8.70 -16.28 -7.53
C ALA A 420 8.51 -16.06 -9.05
N ALA A 421 8.92 -14.92 -9.60
CA ALA A 421 8.97 -14.68 -11.05
C ALA A 421 10.19 -15.31 -11.75
N GLY A 422 11.25 -15.68 -11.00
CA GLY A 422 12.50 -16.27 -11.49
C GLY A 422 13.73 -15.35 -11.43
N ILE A 423 13.65 -14.22 -10.72
CA ILE A 423 14.73 -13.23 -10.54
C ILE A 423 15.31 -13.37 -9.13
N THR A 424 16.56 -13.83 -9.02
CA THR A 424 17.23 -14.07 -7.73
C THR A 424 18.31 -13.04 -7.36
N LYS A 425 18.41 -11.95 -8.14
CA LYS A 425 19.38 -10.86 -7.96
C LYS A 425 18.66 -9.53 -7.98
N PHE A 426 18.99 -8.62 -7.08
CA PHE A 426 18.27 -7.36 -6.90
C PHE A 426 19.20 -6.20 -6.55
N ILE A 427 18.89 -4.99 -7.05
CA ILE A 427 19.64 -3.76 -6.75
C ILE A 427 18.66 -2.71 -6.19
N ILE A 428 19.00 -2.17 -5.02
CA ILE A 428 18.25 -1.12 -4.32
C ILE A 428 19.11 0.12 -4.06
N THR A 429 18.45 1.25 -3.81
CA THR A 429 19.04 2.60 -3.70
C THR A 429 18.18 3.44 -2.73
N ASN A 430 18.70 4.52 -2.14
CA ASN A 430 17.91 5.41 -1.28
C ASN A 430 17.41 4.73 0.01
N LEU A 431 18.36 4.26 0.82
CA LEU A 431 18.11 3.83 2.19
C LEU A 431 18.21 5.01 3.17
N HIS A 432 17.63 4.90 4.36
CA HIS A 432 17.82 5.92 5.41
C HIS A 432 19.32 6.20 5.64
N TYR A 433 19.73 7.45 5.84
CA TYR A 433 21.15 7.81 5.92
C TYR A 433 21.93 7.07 7.04
N SER A 434 21.27 6.70 8.14
CA SER A 434 21.86 5.81 9.17
C SER A 434 22.06 4.36 8.70
N TRP A 435 21.18 3.84 7.82
CA TRP A 435 21.39 2.55 7.16
C TRP A 435 22.58 2.60 6.20
N GLU A 436 22.75 3.71 5.45
CA GLU A 436 23.94 3.89 4.60
C GLU A 436 25.24 3.82 5.42
N GLN A 437 25.29 4.54 6.55
CA GLN A 437 26.45 4.55 7.45
C GLN A 437 26.71 3.13 7.98
N PHE A 438 25.69 2.47 8.54
CA PHE A 438 25.82 1.13 9.11
C PHE A 438 26.36 0.11 8.09
N LEU A 439 25.74 0.03 6.90
CA LEU A 439 26.17 -0.89 5.85
C LEU A 439 27.60 -0.59 5.36
N ALA A 440 27.97 0.69 5.29
CA ALA A 440 29.32 1.11 4.92
C ALA A 440 30.37 0.80 6.01
N GLU A 441 30.02 0.93 7.29
CA GLU A 441 30.89 0.59 8.43
C GLU A 441 31.22 -0.90 8.44
N PHE A 442 30.20 -1.76 8.38
CA PHE A 442 30.34 -3.22 8.42
C PHE A 442 30.71 -3.86 7.06
N GLN A 443 30.90 -3.06 6.00
CA GLN A 443 31.23 -3.50 4.64
C GLN A 443 30.16 -4.43 4.01
N ILE A 444 28.89 -4.21 4.35
CA ILE A 444 27.74 -5.01 3.90
C ILE A 444 27.10 -4.33 2.69
N SER A 445 27.77 -4.39 1.54
CA SER A 445 27.21 -3.93 0.26
C SER A 445 26.19 -4.91 -0.32
N ASP A 446 26.27 -6.19 0.05
CA ASP A 446 25.51 -7.28 -0.55
C ASP A 446 25.04 -8.27 0.54
N PHE A 447 23.76 -8.64 0.50
CA PHE A 447 23.13 -9.51 1.50
C PHE A 447 22.07 -10.42 0.86
N ILE A 448 21.68 -11.48 1.57
CA ILE A 448 20.60 -12.38 1.14
C ILE A 448 19.31 -11.94 1.85
N TRP A 449 18.39 -11.35 1.10
CA TRP A 449 17.09 -10.97 1.63
C TRP A 449 16.19 -12.20 1.71
N ILE A 450 15.71 -12.50 2.91
CA ILE A 450 14.81 -13.61 3.21
C ILE A 450 13.46 -13.08 3.74
N GLN A 451 12.41 -13.91 3.66
CA GLN A 451 11.13 -13.61 4.33
C GLN A 451 11.18 -14.15 5.77
N ASN A 452 10.51 -13.50 6.71
CA ASN A 452 10.50 -13.92 8.11
C ASN A 452 9.77 -15.25 8.36
N TRP A 453 8.94 -15.76 7.43
CA TRP A 453 8.33 -17.11 7.51
C TRP A 453 9.01 -18.20 6.68
N ASP A 454 9.92 -17.86 5.76
CA ASP A 454 10.46 -18.84 4.82
C ASP A 454 11.60 -19.65 5.45
N ASN A 455 11.23 -20.79 6.04
CA ASN A 455 12.17 -21.78 6.58
C ASN A 455 12.53 -22.90 5.57
N ASP A 456 12.09 -22.82 4.31
CA ASP A 456 12.23 -23.91 3.35
C ASP A 456 13.61 -23.94 2.68
N LYS A 457 14.53 -24.68 3.32
CA LYS A 457 15.89 -24.96 2.81
C LYS A 457 15.96 -26.23 1.94
N ASN A 458 14.87 -26.98 1.84
CA ASN A 458 14.84 -28.27 1.16
C ASN A 458 14.72 -28.12 -0.36
N HIS A 459 13.96 -27.12 -0.82
CA HIS A 459 13.82 -26.84 -2.24
C HIS A 459 15.11 -26.25 -2.85
N PRO A 460 15.59 -26.78 -4.00
CA PRO A 460 16.75 -26.24 -4.68
C PRO A 460 16.38 -24.95 -5.43
N SER A 461 16.85 -23.79 -4.94
CA SER A 461 16.76 -22.52 -5.66
C SER A 461 17.97 -22.30 -6.58
N SER A 462 17.79 -21.52 -7.65
CA SER A 462 18.89 -21.18 -8.58
C SER A 462 20.00 -20.39 -7.88
N LEU A 463 19.67 -19.58 -6.88
CA LEU A 463 20.65 -18.87 -6.05
C LEU A 463 21.53 -19.84 -5.24
N ASN A 464 20.93 -20.84 -4.61
CA ASN A 464 21.68 -21.89 -3.90
C ASN A 464 22.58 -22.70 -4.84
N GLN A 465 22.13 -22.95 -6.08
CA GLN A 465 22.95 -23.61 -7.11
C GLN A 465 24.16 -22.75 -7.52
N GLU A 466 23.97 -21.46 -7.80
CA GLU A 466 25.07 -20.54 -8.14
C GLU A 466 26.08 -20.33 -6.99
N LEU A 467 25.63 -20.46 -5.74
CA LEU A 467 26.45 -20.38 -4.54
C LEU A 467 27.05 -21.73 -4.10
N ASN A 468 26.76 -22.83 -4.80
CA ASN A 468 27.15 -24.21 -4.45
C ASN A 468 26.69 -24.65 -3.05
N LYS A 469 25.49 -24.25 -2.62
CA LYS A 469 24.92 -24.54 -1.29
C LYS A 469 24.07 -25.81 -1.27
N ILE A 470 24.39 -26.70 -0.33
CA ILE A 470 23.78 -28.03 -0.19
C ILE A 470 23.28 -28.27 1.25
N GLY A 471 22.25 -29.11 1.39
CA GLY A 471 21.66 -29.45 2.69
C GLY A 471 21.29 -28.21 3.51
N ASN A 472 21.67 -28.23 4.79
CA ASN A 472 21.31 -27.19 5.77
C ASN A 472 21.99 -25.84 5.53
N GLU A 473 23.02 -25.75 4.67
CA GLU A 473 23.68 -24.48 4.32
C GLU A 473 22.88 -23.64 3.33
N ARG A 474 21.79 -24.17 2.77
CA ARG A 474 20.95 -23.45 1.81
C ARG A 474 20.23 -22.27 2.46
N TYR A 475 20.14 -21.20 1.70
CA TYR A 475 19.20 -20.13 1.97
C TYR A 475 17.77 -20.58 1.65
N PRO A 476 16.74 -20.02 2.29
CA PRO A 476 15.34 -20.34 2.01
C PRO A 476 14.94 -20.23 0.53
N LYS A 477 13.89 -20.94 0.14
CA LYS A 477 13.41 -21.09 -1.24
C LYS A 477 13.32 -19.75 -1.99
N ASN A 478 12.68 -18.75 -1.39
CA ASN A 478 12.37 -17.47 -2.05
C ASN A 478 13.42 -16.37 -1.79
N SER A 479 14.62 -16.74 -1.37
CA SER A 479 15.73 -15.80 -1.09
C SER A 479 16.24 -15.06 -2.32
N VAL A 480 16.67 -13.80 -2.14
CA VAL A 480 17.22 -12.95 -3.21
C VAL A 480 18.55 -12.31 -2.78
N LEU A 481 19.59 -12.45 -3.60
CA LEU A 481 20.85 -11.75 -3.40
C LEU A 481 20.66 -10.27 -3.79
N THR A 482 20.72 -9.39 -2.80
CA THR A 482 20.44 -7.97 -2.94
C THR A 482 21.70 -7.15 -2.76
N HIS A 483 21.96 -6.24 -3.69
CA HIS A 483 23.00 -5.23 -3.62
C HIS A 483 22.40 -3.87 -3.21
N PHE A 484 22.93 -3.27 -2.16
CA PHE A 484 22.67 -1.87 -1.84
C PHE A 484 23.70 -0.98 -2.54
N MET A 485 23.22 -0.12 -3.45
CA MET A 485 24.07 0.78 -4.23
C MET A 485 24.43 2.03 -3.43
N GLN A 486 25.73 2.26 -3.26
CA GLN A 486 26.23 3.15 -2.21
C GLN A 486 25.98 4.65 -2.51
N PHE A 487 25.91 5.44 -1.43
CA PHE A 487 25.72 6.90 -1.45
C PHE A 487 24.36 7.39 -1.95
N ASN A 488 23.35 6.51 -2.00
CA ASN A 488 21.97 6.85 -2.38
C ASN A 488 21.88 7.62 -3.71
N SER A 489 22.42 7.02 -4.78
CA SER A 489 22.22 7.54 -6.13
C SER A 489 22.39 6.47 -7.20
N ASP A 490 21.51 6.52 -8.20
CA ASP A 490 21.55 5.83 -9.50
C ASP A 490 22.20 6.64 -10.63
N SER A 491 22.80 7.78 -10.26
CA SER A 491 23.37 8.73 -11.21
C SER A 491 24.90 8.75 -11.17
N PHE A 492 25.51 9.58 -12.02
CA PHE A 492 26.94 9.89 -11.98
C PHE A 492 27.48 10.19 -10.56
N LYS A 493 26.64 10.69 -9.63
CA LYS A 493 27.02 10.94 -8.21
C LYS A 493 27.47 9.68 -7.45
N ALA A 494 27.13 8.49 -7.93
CA ALA A 494 27.45 7.20 -7.31
C ALA A 494 28.93 6.77 -7.46
N CYS A 495 29.77 7.56 -8.16
CA CYS A 495 31.17 7.15 -8.42
C CYS A 495 32.03 7.03 -7.15
N GLY A 496 31.66 7.73 -6.07
CA GLY A 496 32.35 7.73 -4.80
C GLY A 496 31.87 8.82 -3.83
N PRO A 497 32.50 8.90 -2.64
CA PRO A 497 32.04 9.78 -1.57
C PRO A 497 32.08 11.27 -1.95
N ALA A 498 33.01 11.69 -2.82
CA ALA A 498 33.09 13.06 -3.30
C ALA A 498 32.08 13.30 -4.45
N LYS A 499 30.77 13.29 -4.14
CA LYS A 499 29.65 13.47 -5.10
C LYS A 499 29.83 14.66 -6.06
N ASN A 500 30.47 15.74 -5.60
CA ASN A 500 30.80 16.92 -6.41
C ASN A 500 31.86 16.63 -7.49
N VAL A 501 32.91 15.86 -7.18
CA VAL A 501 33.93 15.44 -8.16
C VAL A 501 33.27 14.58 -9.24
N CYS A 502 32.51 13.57 -8.82
CA CYS A 502 31.82 12.66 -9.74
C CYS A 502 30.92 13.41 -10.75
N SER A 503 30.04 14.29 -10.25
CA SER A 503 29.07 14.99 -11.10
C SER A 503 29.63 16.18 -11.86
N SER A 504 30.61 16.91 -11.32
CA SER A 504 31.16 18.10 -12.01
C SER A 504 32.22 17.77 -13.06
N GLU A 505 33.04 16.73 -12.85
CA GLU A 505 34.17 16.40 -13.72
C GLU A 505 33.93 15.19 -14.63
N PHE A 506 33.01 14.28 -14.26
CA PHE A 506 32.79 13.00 -14.96
C PHE A 506 31.36 12.79 -15.50
N ASP A 507 30.49 13.81 -15.47
CA ASP A 507 29.33 13.89 -16.37
C ASP A 507 29.68 14.72 -17.62
N PHE A 508 29.89 14.04 -18.75
CA PHE A 508 30.29 14.66 -20.01
C PHE A 508 29.12 15.24 -20.82
N ASN A 509 28.01 15.62 -20.17
CA ASN A 509 26.84 16.20 -20.84
C ASN A 509 27.10 17.53 -21.53
N GLN A 510 27.88 18.38 -20.88
CA GLN A 510 28.06 19.77 -21.30
C GLN A 510 29.14 19.83 -22.39
N LEU A 511 28.84 20.52 -23.50
CA LEU A 511 29.75 20.85 -24.61
C LEU A 511 30.88 21.80 -24.19
N ASN A 512 31.58 21.48 -23.11
CA ASN A 512 32.56 22.32 -22.46
C ASN A 512 33.93 21.65 -22.55
N LYS A 513 34.73 22.09 -23.53
CA LYS A 513 35.99 21.45 -23.97
C LYS A 513 37.00 21.18 -22.84
N HIS A 514 36.91 21.91 -21.72
CA HIS A 514 37.75 21.70 -20.54
C HIS A 514 37.46 20.39 -19.78
N LYS A 515 36.26 19.80 -19.94
CA LYS A 515 35.88 18.52 -19.34
C LYS A 515 36.35 17.31 -20.14
N ASP A 516 36.59 17.44 -21.44
CA ASP A 516 37.01 16.32 -22.30
C ASP A 516 38.31 15.65 -21.82
N ILE A 517 38.40 14.35 -22.11
CA ILE A 517 39.56 13.51 -21.84
C ILE A 517 40.51 13.57 -23.04
N GLN A 518 41.73 14.03 -22.78
CA GLN A 518 42.77 14.28 -23.77
C GLN A 518 44.10 13.73 -23.24
N ASN A 519 45.06 13.45 -24.12
CA ASN A 519 46.32 12.78 -23.75
C ASN A 519 47.10 13.50 -22.63
N TYR A 520 46.97 14.84 -22.52
CA TYR A 520 47.63 15.63 -21.48
C TYR A 520 46.93 15.57 -20.10
N ASN A 521 45.64 15.21 -20.03
CA ASN A 521 44.87 15.19 -18.78
C ASN A 521 44.37 13.80 -18.37
N VAL A 522 44.47 12.80 -19.26
CA VAL A 522 43.93 11.44 -19.02
C VAL A 522 44.50 10.81 -17.77
N LYS A 523 45.80 10.96 -17.48
CA LYS A 523 46.42 10.42 -16.26
C LYS A 523 45.77 10.98 -15.00
N VAL A 524 45.80 12.31 -14.83
CA VAL A 524 45.29 12.99 -13.62
C VAL A 524 43.80 12.72 -13.42
N LYS A 525 43.00 12.74 -14.50
CA LYS A 525 41.57 12.43 -14.42
C LYS A 525 41.29 10.94 -14.13
N SER A 526 42.11 10.03 -14.67
CA SER A 526 42.00 8.59 -14.38
C SER A 526 42.35 8.29 -12.93
N GLU A 527 43.45 8.83 -12.41
CA GLU A 527 43.87 8.67 -11.01
C GLU A 527 42.81 9.21 -10.05
N LYS A 528 42.21 10.37 -10.35
CA LYS A 528 41.14 10.98 -9.54
C LYS A 528 39.82 10.21 -9.57
N LEU A 529 39.41 9.70 -10.73
CA LEU A 529 38.21 8.85 -10.84
C LEU A 529 38.43 7.50 -10.15
N LEU A 530 39.62 6.91 -10.33
CA LEU A 530 40.01 5.66 -9.72
C LEU A 530 40.06 5.77 -8.19
N GLU A 531 40.49 6.89 -7.62
CA GLU A 531 40.41 7.13 -6.17
C GLU A 531 38.96 7.00 -5.67
N GLN A 532 37.99 7.60 -6.37
CA GLN A 532 36.58 7.54 -5.99
C GLN A 532 36.01 6.11 -6.09
N TYR A 533 36.28 5.40 -7.19
CA TYR A 533 35.88 4.00 -7.32
C TYR A 533 36.58 3.09 -6.30
N SER A 534 37.85 3.35 -5.98
CA SER A 534 38.60 2.55 -5.01
C SER A 534 38.08 2.79 -3.59
N LYS A 535 37.72 4.03 -3.23
CA LYS A 535 37.02 4.36 -1.98
C LYS A 535 35.69 3.59 -1.88
N THR A 536 34.84 3.66 -2.91
CA THR A 536 33.59 2.88 -3.00
C THR A 536 33.84 1.37 -2.85
N GLY A 537 34.87 0.84 -3.51
CA GLY A 537 35.23 -0.57 -3.45
C GLY A 537 35.56 -1.08 -2.04
N THR A 538 36.09 -0.22 -1.16
CA THR A 538 36.35 -0.58 0.26
C THR A 538 35.09 -0.71 1.12
N LEU A 539 33.91 -0.37 0.60
CA LEU A 539 32.62 -0.65 1.24
C LEU A 539 32.14 -2.10 1.01
N SER A 540 32.92 -2.91 0.28
CA SER A 540 32.63 -4.32 -0.03
C SER A 540 33.84 -5.22 0.23
N PRO A 541 33.68 -6.49 0.64
CA PRO A 541 34.82 -7.41 0.84
C PRO A 541 35.44 -7.89 -0.49
N HIS A 542 34.69 -7.89 -1.60
CA HIS A 542 35.13 -8.43 -2.89
C HIS A 542 35.79 -7.39 -3.82
N ASN A 543 35.74 -6.10 -3.46
CA ASN A 543 36.26 -4.98 -4.25
C ASN A 543 35.74 -4.99 -5.70
N VAL A 544 34.41 -4.89 -5.86
CA VAL A 544 33.71 -4.80 -7.16
C VAL A 544 32.68 -3.68 -7.05
N VAL A 545 32.64 -2.78 -8.03
CA VAL A 545 31.85 -1.55 -7.97
C VAL A 545 30.90 -1.47 -9.18
N ILE A 546 29.64 -1.15 -8.90
CA ILE A 546 28.68 -0.66 -9.90
C ILE A 546 28.88 0.84 -10.05
N ALA A 547 29.11 1.33 -11.26
CA ALA A 547 29.25 2.74 -11.58
C ALA A 547 28.15 3.17 -12.59
N PRO A 548 26.97 3.61 -12.11
CA PRO A 548 25.91 4.13 -12.95
C PRO A 548 26.36 5.35 -13.75
N LEU A 549 26.22 5.28 -15.07
CA LEU A 549 26.46 6.39 -15.99
C LEU A 549 25.11 6.87 -16.51
N GLY A 550 24.40 7.62 -15.67
CA GLY A 550 23.02 8.01 -15.92
C GLY A 550 22.50 9.10 -14.99
N ALA A 551 21.23 9.45 -15.20
CA ALA A 551 20.37 10.31 -14.38
C ALA A 551 18.94 10.24 -15.00
N PRO A 552 17.94 10.93 -14.44
CA PRO A 552 16.63 11.05 -15.08
C PRO A 552 16.72 11.67 -16.49
N TYR A 553 16.05 11.05 -17.46
CA TYR A 553 15.89 11.54 -18.84
C TYR A 553 17.19 11.80 -19.62
N ARG A 554 18.27 11.07 -19.30
CA ARG A 554 19.55 11.13 -20.03
C ARG A 554 19.46 10.38 -21.36
N TYR A 555 20.48 10.53 -22.20
CA TYR A 555 20.66 9.85 -23.47
C TYR A 555 19.64 10.24 -24.57
N GLU A 556 19.00 11.41 -24.45
CA GLU A 556 18.08 11.94 -25.47
C GLU A 556 18.81 12.35 -26.76
N LEU A 557 20.07 12.79 -26.66
CA LEU A 557 20.88 13.25 -27.79
C LEU A 557 21.91 12.20 -28.23
N GLN A 558 22.11 12.04 -29.54
CA GLN A 558 23.14 11.14 -30.08
C GLN A 558 24.56 11.60 -29.76
N THR A 559 24.78 12.91 -29.68
CA THR A 559 26.07 13.50 -29.28
C THR A 559 26.40 13.15 -27.84
N GLU A 560 25.42 13.14 -26.93
CA GLU A 560 25.62 12.76 -25.53
C GLU A 560 26.19 11.34 -25.39
N PHE A 561 25.61 10.37 -26.11
CA PHE A 561 26.17 9.01 -26.19
C PHE A 561 27.63 9.02 -26.61
N ASP A 562 27.99 9.80 -27.63
CA ASP A 562 29.35 9.87 -28.14
C ASP A 562 30.30 10.50 -27.11
N TYR A 563 29.90 11.61 -26.47
CA TYR A 563 30.71 12.28 -25.45
C TYR A 563 30.93 11.40 -24.21
N GLN A 564 29.88 10.76 -23.69
CA GLN A 564 30.00 9.87 -22.54
C GLN A 564 30.86 8.65 -22.88
N TYR A 565 30.54 7.92 -23.95
CA TYR A 565 31.27 6.71 -24.32
C TYR A 565 32.75 6.99 -24.63
N ASN A 566 33.05 7.99 -25.46
CA ASN A 566 34.44 8.25 -25.87
C ASN A 566 35.32 8.75 -24.72
N ASN A 567 34.77 9.56 -23.79
CA ASN A 567 35.52 10.01 -22.62
C ASN A 567 35.73 8.90 -21.59
N TYR A 568 34.68 8.14 -21.23
CA TYR A 568 34.83 6.98 -20.33
C TYR A 568 35.69 5.86 -20.92
N LYS A 569 35.62 5.61 -22.23
CA LYS A 569 36.52 4.67 -22.92
C LYS A 569 37.98 5.06 -22.77
N LYS A 570 38.34 6.34 -22.96
CA LYS A 570 39.73 6.81 -22.79
C LYS A 570 40.26 6.61 -21.36
N LEU A 571 39.42 6.87 -20.35
CA LEU A 571 39.76 6.65 -18.94
C LEU A 571 39.93 5.15 -18.63
N ALA A 572 38.98 4.32 -19.09
CA ALA A 572 39.01 2.88 -18.90
C ALA A 572 40.21 2.22 -19.60
N ASP A 573 40.47 2.55 -20.86
CA ASP A 573 41.63 2.04 -21.61
C ASP A 573 42.94 2.44 -20.89
N PHE A 574 43.12 3.70 -20.48
CA PHE A 574 44.32 4.13 -19.75
C PHE A 574 44.54 3.37 -18.42
N ILE A 575 43.49 3.13 -17.64
CA ILE A 575 43.58 2.39 -16.37
C ILE A 575 43.88 0.90 -16.64
N ASN A 576 43.23 0.31 -17.64
CA ASN A 576 43.40 -1.09 -18.02
C ASN A 576 44.81 -1.38 -18.56
N ASP A 577 45.35 -0.51 -19.41
CA ASP A 577 46.72 -0.62 -19.94
C ASP A 577 47.78 -0.52 -18.82
N ASN A 578 47.45 0.19 -17.74
CA ASN A 578 48.28 0.35 -16.54
C ASN A 578 47.81 -0.52 -15.36
N SER A 579 47.05 -1.60 -15.61
CA SER A 579 46.47 -2.44 -14.56
C SER A 579 47.51 -3.03 -13.58
N ASN A 580 48.74 -3.31 -14.05
CA ASN A 580 49.86 -3.74 -13.21
C ASN A 580 50.30 -2.71 -12.15
N ILE A 581 50.04 -1.42 -12.39
CA ILE A 581 50.35 -0.31 -11.47
C ILE A 581 49.16 -0.06 -10.54
N TYR A 582 47.96 0.02 -11.11
CA TYR A 582 46.75 0.43 -10.40
C TYR A 582 45.98 -0.71 -9.72
N ASN A 583 46.29 -1.98 -10.01
CA ASN A 583 45.56 -3.17 -9.53
C ASN A 583 44.04 -3.08 -9.75
N ALA A 584 43.65 -2.52 -10.91
CA ALA A 584 42.28 -2.18 -11.24
C ALA A 584 41.96 -2.50 -12.71
N LYS A 585 40.67 -2.72 -12.99
CA LYS A 585 40.11 -2.88 -14.33
C LYS A 585 38.73 -2.24 -14.40
N ILE A 586 38.49 -1.49 -15.47
CA ILE A 586 37.23 -0.78 -15.73
C ILE A 586 36.68 -1.22 -17.08
N ASN A 587 35.45 -1.71 -17.09
CA ASN A 587 34.74 -2.17 -18.28
C ASN A 587 33.33 -1.56 -18.34
N PHE A 588 32.81 -1.33 -19.54
CA PHE A 588 31.35 -1.26 -19.71
C PHE A 588 30.74 -2.63 -19.44
N GLY A 589 29.60 -2.65 -18.75
CA GLY A 589 28.93 -3.89 -18.36
C GLY A 589 27.45 -3.68 -18.08
N THR A 590 26.82 -4.75 -17.62
CA THR A 590 25.40 -4.81 -17.23
C THR A 590 25.29 -5.27 -15.77
N PRO A 591 24.14 -5.08 -15.10
CA PRO A 591 23.89 -5.66 -13.77
C PRO A 591 24.22 -7.15 -13.67
N SER A 592 23.92 -7.93 -14.71
CA SER A 592 24.29 -9.36 -14.80
C SER A 592 25.81 -9.61 -14.72
N ASP A 593 26.65 -8.72 -15.27
CA ASP A 593 28.12 -8.84 -15.22
C ASP A 593 28.67 -8.58 -13.81
N TYR A 594 28.08 -7.62 -13.09
CA TYR A 594 28.39 -7.36 -11.68
C TYR A 594 28.14 -8.62 -10.83
N PHE A 595 26.91 -9.15 -10.86
CA PHE A 595 26.53 -10.30 -10.05
C PHE A 595 27.37 -11.54 -10.38
N LYS A 596 27.61 -11.81 -11.67
CA LYS A 596 28.50 -12.89 -12.12
C LYS A 596 29.92 -12.75 -11.55
N THR A 597 30.41 -11.53 -11.42
CA THR A 597 31.76 -11.24 -10.91
C THR A 597 31.83 -11.43 -9.39
N ILE A 598 30.89 -10.90 -8.61
CA ILE A 598 30.91 -11.07 -7.15
C ILE A 598 30.72 -12.55 -6.76
N LEU A 599 29.83 -13.28 -7.44
CA LEU A 599 29.60 -14.71 -7.21
C LEU A 599 30.81 -15.59 -7.55
N SER A 600 31.78 -15.08 -8.31
CA SER A 600 33.06 -15.75 -8.58
C SER A 600 34.14 -15.46 -7.52
N LYS A 601 34.04 -14.31 -6.84
CA LYS A 601 35.00 -13.85 -5.83
C LYS A 601 34.56 -14.16 -4.38
N HIS A 602 33.25 -14.23 -4.13
CA HIS A 602 32.67 -14.30 -2.80
C HIS A 602 31.48 -15.28 -2.78
N LYS A 603 31.30 -15.98 -1.65
CA LYS A 603 30.32 -17.08 -1.49
C LYS A 603 29.58 -17.06 -0.15
N THR A 604 29.86 -16.06 0.69
CA THR A 604 29.33 -15.91 2.05
C THR A 604 28.69 -14.55 2.16
N TYR A 605 27.39 -14.49 2.42
CA TYR A 605 26.63 -13.25 2.49
C TYR A 605 25.76 -13.29 3.76
N PRO A 606 25.66 -12.19 4.53
CA PRO A 606 24.74 -12.12 5.66
C PRO A 606 23.29 -12.17 5.16
N THR A 607 22.42 -12.74 5.99
CA THR A 607 20.98 -12.77 5.77
C THR A 607 20.31 -11.53 6.38
N PHE A 608 19.28 -11.02 5.70
CA PHE A 608 18.54 -9.83 6.09
C PHE A 608 17.04 -10.11 6.02
N GLN A 609 16.28 -9.69 7.04
CA GLN A 609 14.81 -9.76 7.08
C GLN A 609 14.19 -8.41 7.46
N GLY A 610 12.93 -8.20 7.09
CA GLY A 610 12.20 -6.95 7.28
C GLY A 610 12.29 -6.02 6.05
N ASP A 611 12.00 -4.73 6.25
CA ASP A 611 12.07 -3.67 5.23
C ASP A 611 13.07 -2.55 5.57
N PHE A 612 13.31 -1.68 4.59
CA PHE A 612 14.04 -0.43 4.78
C PHE A 612 13.07 0.77 4.90
N LEU A 613 12.12 0.69 5.83
CA LEU A 613 11.25 1.82 6.19
C LEU A 613 11.65 2.40 7.55
N ASN A 614 11.61 3.72 7.77
CA ASN A 614 11.22 4.79 6.84
C ASN A 614 12.45 5.45 6.20
N PHE A 615 12.36 5.82 4.92
CA PHE A 615 13.39 6.61 4.27
C PHE A 615 13.37 8.07 4.73
N ALA A 616 14.57 8.59 4.98
CA ALA A 616 14.82 10.00 5.14
C ALA A 616 16.08 10.41 4.39
N ASP A 617 16.04 11.59 3.77
CA ASP A 617 17.21 12.23 3.20
C ASP A 617 17.66 13.43 4.06
N ILE A 618 18.84 13.95 3.75
CA ILE A 618 19.51 15.07 4.46
C ILE A 618 19.89 16.22 3.52
N SER A 619 19.26 16.30 2.34
CA SER A 619 19.54 17.33 1.34
C SER A 619 19.28 18.74 1.88
N SER A 620 18.25 18.90 2.72
CA SER A 620 17.92 20.08 3.52
C SER A 620 19.00 20.48 4.53
N GLY A 621 19.85 19.55 5.00
CA GLY A 621 20.75 19.77 6.15
C GLY A 621 20.13 19.39 7.51
N SER A 622 18.86 19.02 7.50
CA SER A 622 18.14 18.33 8.57
C SER A 622 17.49 17.06 7.99
N PRO A 623 17.16 16.04 8.82
CA PRO A 623 16.38 14.89 8.38
C PRO A 623 15.06 15.30 7.73
N ALA A 624 14.74 14.66 6.61
CA ALA A 624 13.54 14.88 5.82
C ALA A 624 12.89 13.52 5.53
N TYR A 625 11.87 13.15 6.31
CA TYR A 625 11.22 11.84 6.23
C TYR A 625 10.14 11.80 5.16
N TRP A 626 10.21 10.77 4.31
CA TRP A 626 9.29 10.56 3.19
C TRP A 626 8.04 9.77 3.63
N THR A 627 7.45 10.12 4.78
CA THR A 627 6.28 9.43 5.33
C THR A 627 4.95 10.12 5.00
N GLY A 628 4.99 11.36 4.47
CA GLY A 628 3.80 12.11 4.10
C GLY A 628 3.02 11.53 2.92
N PHE A 629 3.71 10.94 1.93
CA PHE A 629 3.04 10.37 0.74
C PHE A 629 2.26 9.07 1.01
N PHE A 630 2.45 8.45 2.18
CA PHE A 630 1.61 7.34 2.63
C PHE A 630 0.14 7.74 2.71
N THR A 631 -0.15 9.02 2.96
CA THR A 631 -1.52 9.58 3.02
C THR A 631 -1.84 10.57 1.91
N SER A 632 -0.86 11.26 1.30
CA SER A 632 -1.11 12.28 0.26
C SER A 632 -2.07 11.82 -0.85
N ARG A 633 -3.14 12.61 -1.07
CA ARG A 633 -4.27 12.36 -1.98
C ARG A 633 -5.00 11.03 -1.71
N PRO A 634 -5.65 10.87 -0.56
CA PRO A 634 -6.30 9.62 -0.17
C PRO A 634 -7.43 9.21 -1.15
N PHE A 635 -8.21 10.17 -1.67
CA PHE A 635 -9.21 9.92 -2.71
C PHE A 635 -8.64 9.20 -3.94
N LEU A 636 -7.47 9.59 -4.44
CA LEU A 636 -6.81 8.87 -5.54
C LEU A 636 -6.48 7.42 -5.15
N LYS A 637 -5.99 7.19 -3.92
CA LYS A 637 -5.65 5.84 -3.44
C LYS A 637 -6.89 4.95 -3.34
N ILE A 638 -8.03 5.48 -2.92
CA ILE A 638 -9.35 4.81 -2.93
C ILE A 638 -9.73 4.45 -4.38
N LEU A 639 -9.72 5.41 -5.31
CA LEU A 639 -10.07 5.14 -6.71
C LEU A 639 -9.16 4.08 -7.36
N LEU A 640 -7.86 4.05 -7.02
CA LEU A 640 -6.93 3.03 -7.49
C LEU A 640 -7.26 1.64 -6.96
N ARG A 641 -7.69 1.49 -5.68
CA ARG A 641 -8.19 0.21 -5.13
C ARG A 641 -9.47 -0.24 -5.81
N ARG A 642 -10.43 0.67 -6.01
CA ARG A 642 -11.71 0.37 -6.69
C ARG A 642 -11.50 -0.06 -8.15
N LEU A 643 -10.57 0.59 -8.86
CA LEU A 643 -10.17 0.19 -10.22
C LEU A 643 -9.51 -1.20 -10.24
N GLN A 644 -8.66 -1.53 -9.26
CA GLN A 644 -8.06 -2.87 -9.12
C GLN A 644 -9.13 -3.95 -8.91
N SER A 645 -10.09 -3.72 -7.99
CA SER A 645 -11.24 -4.62 -7.76
C SER A 645 -12.06 -4.83 -9.03
N THR A 646 -12.38 -3.74 -9.74
CA THR A 646 -13.17 -3.78 -10.98
C THR A 646 -12.47 -4.61 -12.06
N LEU A 647 -11.16 -4.40 -12.28
CA LEU A 647 -10.39 -5.20 -13.23
C LEU A 647 -10.37 -6.67 -12.80
N ARG A 648 -10.06 -6.98 -11.54
CA ARG A 648 -9.99 -8.36 -11.01
C ARG A 648 -11.29 -9.13 -11.30
N SER A 649 -12.43 -8.55 -11.00
CA SER A 649 -13.74 -9.18 -11.27
C SER A 649 -14.01 -9.32 -12.78
N THR A 650 -13.68 -8.30 -13.57
CA THR A 650 -13.79 -8.35 -15.04
C THR A 650 -12.99 -9.51 -15.64
N GLU A 651 -11.77 -9.76 -15.15
CA GLU A 651 -10.95 -10.90 -15.58
C GLU A 651 -11.55 -12.25 -15.16
N ILE A 652 -12.09 -12.35 -13.94
CA ILE A 652 -12.73 -13.57 -13.41
C ILE A 652 -13.95 -13.93 -14.26
N LEU A 653 -14.89 -13.00 -14.45
CA LEU A 653 -16.11 -13.21 -15.22
C LEU A 653 -15.78 -13.62 -16.67
N LEU A 654 -14.87 -12.91 -17.34
CA LEU A 654 -14.47 -13.24 -18.71
C LEU A 654 -13.79 -14.61 -18.81
N SER A 655 -13.04 -15.03 -17.79
CA SER A 655 -12.38 -16.34 -17.79
C SER A 655 -13.38 -17.48 -17.59
N PHE A 656 -14.46 -17.29 -16.83
CA PHE A 656 -15.55 -18.26 -16.73
C PHE A 656 -16.33 -18.40 -18.04
N VAL A 657 -16.65 -17.29 -18.69
CA VAL A 657 -17.28 -17.27 -20.02
C VAL A 657 -16.55 -18.11 -21.04
N ILE A 658 -15.24 -17.94 -21.09
CA ILE A 658 -14.38 -18.58 -22.09
C ILE A 658 -14.28 -20.08 -21.80
N ASN A 659 -14.16 -20.45 -20.53
CA ASN A 659 -14.18 -21.84 -20.05
C ASN A 659 -15.53 -22.54 -20.33
N LEU A 660 -16.66 -21.86 -20.10
CA LEU A 660 -18.00 -22.40 -20.37
C LEU A 660 -18.38 -22.36 -21.86
N SER A 661 -17.52 -21.81 -22.73
CA SER A 661 -17.73 -21.68 -24.18
C SER A 661 -19.04 -20.99 -24.56
N ALA A 662 -19.51 -20.07 -23.72
CA ALA A 662 -20.87 -19.55 -23.79
C ALA A 662 -21.16 -18.70 -25.05
N TYR A 663 -20.15 -18.14 -25.73
CA TYR A 663 -20.32 -17.15 -26.83
C TYR A 663 -19.83 -17.64 -28.20
N PRO A 664 -20.32 -18.77 -28.75
CA PRO A 664 -19.87 -19.24 -30.05
C PRO A 664 -20.25 -18.30 -31.22
N GLN A 665 -21.25 -17.43 -31.03
CA GLN A 665 -21.78 -16.50 -32.05
C GLN A 665 -21.41 -15.02 -31.83
N HIS A 666 -21.05 -14.57 -30.62
CA HIS A 666 -20.74 -13.16 -30.36
C HIS A 666 -19.31 -12.82 -30.78
N ASN A 667 -19.09 -11.71 -31.48
CA ASN A 667 -17.72 -11.24 -31.76
C ASN A 667 -17.06 -10.74 -30.47
N THR A 668 -16.04 -11.46 -29.99
CA THR A 668 -15.30 -11.14 -28.76
C THR A 668 -14.08 -10.24 -28.99
N SER A 669 -13.71 -9.94 -30.24
CA SER A 669 -12.47 -9.18 -30.55
C SER A 669 -12.41 -7.83 -29.85
N ASN A 670 -13.54 -7.12 -29.81
CA ASN A 670 -13.63 -5.77 -29.25
C ASN A 670 -13.52 -5.81 -27.71
N LEU A 671 -14.18 -6.77 -27.05
CA LEU A 671 -14.08 -6.98 -25.60
C LEU A 671 -12.63 -7.32 -25.20
N LEU A 672 -11.94 -8.18 -25.98
CA LEU A 672 -10.54 -8.54 -25.73
C LEU A 672 -9.60 -7.34 -25.94
N GLN A 673 -9.87 -6.45 -26.90
CA GLN A 673 -9.11 -5.21 -27.09
C GLN A 673 -9.31 -4.24 -25.93
N LEU A 674 -10.55 -4.04 -25.47
CA LEU A 674 -10.86 -3.23 -24.29
C LEU A 674 -10.19 -3.80 -23.04
N LEU A 675 -10.20 -5.12 -22.85
CA LEU A 675 -9.50 -5.75 -21.72
C LEU A 675 -7.97 -5.56 -21.80
N ILE A 676 -7.36 -5.71 -22.97
CA ILE A 676 -5.91 -5.43 -23.13
C ILE A 676 -5.61 -3.98 -22.75
N ARG A 677 -6.41 -3.01 -23.21
CA ARG A 677 -6.27 -1.60 -22.85
C ARG A 677 -6.42 -1.38 -21.35
N ALA A 678 -7.42 -2.00 -20.73
CA ALA A 678 -7.65 -1.90 -19.29
C ALA A 678 -6.48 -2.47 -18.47
N ARG A 679 -5.98 -3.66 -18.85
CA ARG A 679 -4.78 -4.27 -18.26
C ARG A 679 -3.56 -3.35 -18.36
N GLU A 680 -3.26 -2.82 -19.56
CA GLU A 680 -2.13 -1.89 -19.79
C GLU A 680 -2.27 -0.59 -18.97
N ASN A 681 -3.49 -0.07 -18.81
CA ASN A 681 -3.76 1.15 -18.04
C ASN A 681 -3.64 0.90 -16.53
N VAL A 682 -4.26 -0.16 -15.99
CA VAL A 682 -4.18 -0.48 -14.54
C VAL A 682 -2.75 -0.78 -14.13
N ALA A 683 -1.98 -1.50 -14.95
CA ALA A 683 -0.55 -1.71 -14.72
C ALA A 683 0.24 -0.40 -14.76
N ARG A 684 -0.08 0.53 -15.66
CA ARG A 684 0.58 1.85 -15.76
C ARG A 684 0.30 2.73 -14.55
N LEU A 685 -0.92 2.66 -14.02
CA LEU A 685 -1.34 3.41 -12.83
C LEU A 685 -0.75 2.86 -11.52
N GLN A 686 0.03 1.78 -11.55
CA GLN A 686 0.88 1.37 -10.42
C GLN A 686 2.20 2.14 -10.37
N ASP A 687 2.46 3.08 -11.31
CA ASP A 687 3.63 3.97 -11.26
C ASP A 687 3.72 4.62 -9.88
N ARG A 688 4.96 4.68 -9.38
CA ARG A 688 5.24 5.12 -8.02
C ARG A 688 4.62 6.47 -7.64
N HIS A 689 4.58 7.44 -8.54
CA HIS A 689 4.05 8.78 -8.26
C HIS A 689 2.53 8.79 -8.31
N VAL A 690 1.91 7.88 -9.06
CA VAL A 690 0.46 7.70 -9.08
C VAL A 690 0.00 7.04 -7.78
N ALA A 691 0.59 5.90 -7.40
CA ALA A 691 0.26 5.20 -6.15
C ALA A 691 0.65 6.01 -4.89
N GLY A 692 1.77 6.72 -4.93
CA GLY A 692 2.19 7.66 -3.89
C GLY A 692 1.34 8.93 -3.82
N GLY A 693 0.58 9.26 -4.87
CA GLY A 693 -0.21 10.50 -4.95
C GLY A 693 0.61 11.77 -5.23
N THR A 694 1.87 11.63 -5.63
CA THR A 694 2.87 12.70 -5.72
C THR A 694 2.97 13.35 -7.11
N LEU A 695 1.81 13.58 -7.75
CA LEU A 695 1.66 14.12 -9.10
C LEU A 695 1.55 15.65 -9.12
N SER A 696 1.80 16.29 -10.28
CA SER A 696 1.32 17.66 -10.50
C SER A 696 -0.21 17.69 -10.66
N LEU A 697 -0.87 18.79 -10.29
CA LEU A 697 -2.34 18.93 -10.38
C LEU A 697 -2.88 18.66 -11.79
N SER A 698 -2.17 19.14 -12.82
CA SER A 698 -2.52 18.87 -14.22
C SER A 698 -2.43 17.38 -14.60
N THR A 699 -1.47 16.65 -14.02
CA THR A 699 -1.30 15.20 -14.25
C THR A 699 -2.31 14.38 -13.45
N LEU A 700 -2.71 14.84 -12.26
CA LEU A 700 -3.78 14.24 -11.47
C LEU A 700 -5.12 14.22 -12.25
N GLN A 701 -5.48 15.33 -12.89
CA GLN A 701 -6.68 15.41 -13.73
C GLN A 701 -6.64 14.44 -14.92
N TYR A 702 -5.46 14.23 -15.52
CA TYR A 702 -5.25 13.20 -16.53
C TYR A 702 -5.45 11.80 -15.94
N VAL A 703 -4.86 11.51 -14.77
CA VAL A 703 -5.01 10.22 -14.08
C VAL A 703 -6.47 9.91 -13.76
N TYR A 704 -7.25 10.85 -13.22
CA TYR A 704 -8.68 10.64 -12.98
C TYR A 704 -9.45 10.32 -14.27
N LYS A 705 -9.13 10.97 -15.41
CA LYS A 705 -9.74 10.64 -16.71
C LYS A 705 -9.36 9.23 -17.19
N VAL A 706 -8.11 8.80 -17.00
CA VAL A 706 -7.65 7.44 -17.34
C VAL A 706 -8.33 6.40 -16.45
N ILE A 707 -8.47 6.65 -15.15
CA ILE A 707 -9.20 5.79 -14.22
C ILE A 707 -10.66 5.67 -14.67
N LEU A 708 -11.39 6.79 -14.81
CA LEU A 708 -12.82 6.78 -15.16
C LEU A 708 -13.10 6.11 -16.52
N SER A 709 -12.28 6.35 -17.53
CA SER A 709 -12.43 5.67 -18.83
C SER A 709 -12.13 4.17 -18.74
N THR A 710 -11.08 3.76 -18.01
CA THR A 710 -10.74 2.34 -17.82
C THR A 710 -11.80 1.59 -17.01
N VAL A 711 -12.39 2.24 -16.01
CA VAL A 711 -13.49 1.68 -15.22
C VAL A 711 -14.74 1.48 -16.10
N LYS A 712 -15.09 2.44 -16.96
CA LYS A 712 -16.19 2.29 -17.94
C LYS A 712 -15.92 1.17 -18.95
N ASP A 713 -14.71 1.08 -19.49
CA ASP A 713 -14.30 -0.03 -20.37
C ASP A 713 -14.50 -1.39 -19.67
N CYS A 714 -14.17 -1.48 -18.37
CA CYS A 714 -14.38 -2.70 -17.56
C CYS A 714 -15.86 -2.98 -17.29
N TRP A 715 -16.67 -1.99 -16.89
CA TRP A 715 -18.10 -2.17 -16.66
C TRP A 715 -18.83 -2.66 -17.90
N HIS A 716 -18.53 -2.11 -19.08
CA HIS A 716 -19.11 -2.57 -20.33
C HIS A 716 -18.74 -4.04 -20.63
N ILE A 717 -17.50 -4.45 -20.37
CA ILE A 717 -17.12 -5.87 -20.45
C ILE A 717 -17.94 -6.69 -19.45
N GLN A 718 -18.05 -6.26 -18.19
CA GLN A 718 -18.82 -6.97 -17.16
C GLN A 718 -20.31 -7.11 -17.54
N GLU A 719 -20.95 -6.07 -18.07
CA GLU A 719 -22.35 -6.07 -18.52
C GLU A 719 -22.60 -7.15 -19.58
N VAL A 720 -21.79 -7.14 -20.64
CA VAL A 720 -21.89 -8.10 -21.75
C VAL A 720 -21.56 -9.52 -21.26
N VAL A 721 -20.47 -9.67 -20.51
CA VAL A 721 -19.98 -10.96 -20.00
C VAL A 721 -20.90 -11.56 -18.95
N ALA A 722 -21.56 -10.77 -18.10
CA ALA A 722 -22.56 -11.26 -17.16
C ALA A 722 -23.87 -11.62 -17.87
N SER A 723 -24.37 -10.76 -18.77
CA SER A 723 -25.63 -10.99 -19.51
C SER A 723 -25.62 -12.36 -20.17
N LEU A 724 -24.58 -12.61 -20.94
CA LEU A 724 -24.48 -13.79 -21.78
C LEU A 724 -24.12 -15.06 -20.97
N LEU A 725 -23.69 -14.94 -19.69
CA LEU A 725 -23.62 -16.07 -18.75
C LEU A 725 -25.01 -16.46 -18.25
N THR A 726 -25.94 -15.49 -18.17
CA THR A 726 -27.28 -15.66 -17.58
C THR A 726 -28.39 -15.86 -18.61
N THR A 727 -28.12 -15.73 -19.91
CA THR A 727 -29.03 -16.10 -21.02
C THR A 727 -29.04 -17.60 -21.33
N LYS A 728 -29.96 -18.02 -22.22
CA LYS A 728 -29.87 -19.31 -22.91
C LYS A 728 -28.70 -19.30 -23.92
N PRO A 729 -28.08 -20.46 -24.23
CA PRO A 729 -26.95 -20.54 -25.18
C PRO A 729 -27.23 -20.10 -26.62
N GLU A 730 -28.50 -19.95 -26.99
CA GLU A 730 -28.96 -19.51 -28.32
C GLU A 730 -29.05 -17.97 -28.41
N ASP A 731 -29.22 -17.28 -27.27
CA ASP A 731 -29.44 -15.84 -27.19
C ASP A 731 -28.13 -15.10 -26.87
N SER A 732 -27.69 -14.22 -27.76
CA SER A 732 -26.44 -13.46 -27.62
C SER A 732 -26.63 -11.95 -27.41
N THR A 733 -27.77 -11.51 -26.88
CA THR A 733 -28.10 -10.10 -26.64
C THR A 733 -27.73 -9.67 -25.22
N PRO A 734 -26.86 -8.67 -25.03
CA PRO A 734 -26.61 -8.08 -23.72
C PRO A 734 -27.86 -7.35 -23.20
N TYR A 735 -28.21 -7.59 -21.92
CA TYR A 735 -29.44 -7.07 -21.31
C TYR A 735 -29.27 -6.68 -19.83
N LEU A 736 -28.06 -6.82 -19.28
CA LEU A 736 -27.70 -6.39 -17.93
C LEU A 736 -26.98 -5.05 -17.96
N HIS A 737 -27.39 -4.14 -17.08
CA HIS A 737 -26.74 -2.85 -16.86
C HIS A 737 -26.06 -2.80 -15.50
N LYS A 738 -24.84 -2.30 -15.44
CA LYS A 738 -24.08 -2.19 -14.20
C LYS A 738 -24.74 -1.17 -13.26
N LEU A 739 -25.02 -1.59 -12.02
CA LEU A 739 -25.40 -0.65 -10.97
C LEU A 739 -24.15 -0.29 -10.15
N VAL A 740 -23.84 1.00 -10.12
CA VAL A 740 -22.73 1.54 -9.34
C VAL A 740 -23.21 2.74 -8.56
N HIS A 741 -23.34 2.57 -7.26
CA HIS A 741 -23.57 3.67 -6.34
C HIS A 741 -22.73 3.43 -5.08
N ARG A 742 -21.81 4.37 -4.81
CA ARG A 742 -21.06 4.44 -3.56
C ARG A 742 -20.63 5.89 -3.36
N ASP A 743 -20.97 6.45 -2.21
CA ASP A 743 -20.78 7.87 -1.95
C ASP A 743 -19.29 8.26 -1.98
N GLY A 744 -19.01 9.36 -2.67
CA GLY A 744 -17.66 9.91 -2.82
C GLY A 744 -16.71 9.13 -3.74
N GLU A 745 -17.20 8.30 -4.67
CA GLU A 745 -16.37 7.55 -5.62
C GLU A 745 -16.62 7.96 -7.10
N PHE A 746 -16.85 7.01 -8.03
CA PHE A 746 -16.85 7.27 -9.48
C PHE A 746 -18.07 8.01 -10.03
N ILE A 747 -19.23 7.92 -9.36
CA ILE A 747 -20.51 8.44 -9.85
C ILE A 747 -21.25 9.10 -8.69
N SER A 748 -21.72 10.34 -8.89
CA SER A 748 -22.57 11.08 -7.94
C SER A 748 -24.07 10.90 -8.16
N ALA A 749 -24.48 10.43 -9.35
CA ALA A 749 -25.86 10.09 -9.67
C ALA A 749 -26.13 8.61 -9.34
N PHE A 750 -27.20 8.35 -8.60
CA PHE A 750 -27.72 7.00 -8.35
C PHE A 750 -28.84 6.67 -9.34
N ARG A 751 -28.95 5.40 -9.74
CA ARG A 751 -30.15 4.85 -10.40
C ARG A 751 -31.09 4.34 -9.32
N THR A 752 -32.38 4.66 -9.43
CA THR A 752 -33.40 4.07 -8.57
C THR A 752 -33.83 2.70 -9.09
N VAL A 753 -34.21 1.82 -8.17
CA VAL A 753 -34.91 0.56 -8.44
C VAL A 753 -36.38 0.69 -8.01
N ASP A 754 -37.28 0.07 -8.76
CA ASP A 754 -38.72 0.07 -8.47
C ASP A 754 -39.26 -1.39 -8.42
N VAL A 755 -40.56 -1.53 -8.12
CA VAL A 755 -41.27 -2.81 -8.19
C VAL A 755 -41.16 -3.43 -9.58
N GLY A 756 -40.87 -4.72 -9.65
CA GLY A 756 -40.71 -5.49 -10.89
C GLY A 756 -39.27 -5.58 -11.37
N ASP A 757 -38.35 -4.74 -10.88
CA ASP A 757 -36.93 -4.84 -11.23
C ASP A 757 -36.32 -6.16 -10.72
N LYS A 758 -35.49 -6.77 -11.57
CA LYS A 758 -34.69 -7.95 -11.25
C LYS A 758 -33.22 -7.54 -11.19
N ILE A 759 -32.48 -7.98 -10.17
CA ILE A 759 -31.06 -7.65 -10.00
C ILE A 759 -30.22 -8.92 -9.88
N TYR A 760 -29.10 -8.96 -10.60
CA TYR A 760 -28.06 -9.96 -10.42
C TYR A 760 -26.96 -9.44 -9.53
N ILE A 761 -26.49 -10.26 -8.62
CA ILE A 761 -25.35 -9.95 -7.74
C ILE A 761 -24.29 -11.03 -7.92
N PHE A 762 -23.05 -10.63 -8.16
CA PHE A 762 -21.91 -11.52 -8.35
C PHE A 762 -20.88 -11.38 -7.22
N ASN A 763 -20.53 -12.52 -6.62
CA ASN A 763 -19.43 -12.64 -5.66
C ASN A 763 -18.13 -13.08 -6.37
N SER A 764 -17.13 -12.21 -6.44
CA SER A 764 -15.83 -12.50 -7.05
C SER A 764 -14.82 -13.22 -6.15
N LEU A 765 -15.19 -13.59 -4.92
CA LEU A 765 -14.33 -14.34 -3.98
C LEU A 765 -14.48 -15.86 -4.17
N GLY A 766 -13.42 -16.61 -3.85
CA GLY A 766 -13.42 -18.07 -3.83
C GLY A 766 -14.12 -18.69 -2.62
N GLN A 767 -14.70 -17.85 -1.74
CA GLN A 767 -15.36 -18.21 -0.49
C GLN A 767 -16.78 -17.61 -0.45
N GLN A 768 -17.69 -18.25 0.26
CA GLN A 768 -19.03 -17.73 0.54
C GLN A 768 -18.89 -16.45 1.37
N ARG A 769 -19.70 -15.42 1.08
CA ARG A 769 -19.62 -14.16 1.81
C ARG A 769 -20.97 -13.57 2.20
N THR A 770 -21.06 -13.07 3.43
CA THR A 770 -22.18 -12.24 3.89
C THR A 770 -21.81 -10.76 3.77
N GLU A 771 -22.71 -9.97 3.19
CA GLU A 771 -22.51 -8.54 2.95
C GLU A 771 -23.86 -7.80 2.98
N ILE A 772 -23.81 -6.49 3.16
CA ILE A 772 -24.99 -5.62 3.10
C ILE A 772 -24.97 -4.85 1.79
N VAL A 773 -26.05 -4.95 1.05
CA VAL A 773 -26.26 -4.24 -0.21
C VAL A 773 -27.17 -3.05 0.04
N GLU A 774 -26.75 -1.88 -0.44
CA GLU A 774 -27.51 -0.64 -0.38
C GLU A 774 -28.02 -0.28 -1.78
N LEU A 775 -29.33 -0.07 -1.93
CA LEU A 775 -30.02 0.35 -3.17
C LEU A 775 -30.86 1.61 -2.91
N MET A 776 -31.21 2.34 -3.96
CA MET A 776 -32.00 3.57 -3.87
C MET A 776 -33.37 3.34 -4.53
N THR A 777 -34.46 3.79 -3.91
CA THR A 777 -35.82 3.66 -4.45
C THR A 777 -36.63 4.95 -4.24
N LYS A 778 -37.72 5.11 -5.01
CA LYS A 778 -38.79 6.08 -4.73
C LYS A 778 -40.00 5.47 -4.04
N HIS A 779 -40.12 4.14 -4.08
CA HIS A 779 -41.24 3.38 -3.55
C HIS A 779 -40.78 2.60 -2.31
N PRO A 780 -41.21 2.99 -1.10
CA PRO A 780 -40.81 2.28 0.12
C PRO A 780 -41.50 0.92 0.28
N ASN A 781 -42.67 0.73 -0.33
CA ASN A 781 -43.51 -0.47 -0.21
C ASN A 781 -42.98 -1.65 -1.05
N ILE A 782 -41.72 -2.03 -0.81
CA ILE A 782 -41.07 -3.15 -1.50
C ILE A 782 -40.65 -4.28 -0.55
N ARG A 783 -40.48 -5.47 -1.13
CA ARG A 783 -39.78 -6.62 -0.55
C ARG A 783 -38.81 -7.20 -1.57
N ILE A 784 -37.73 -7.81 -1.10
CA ILE A 784 -36.72 -8.45 -1.94
C ILE A 784 -36.82 -9.95 -1.76
N VAL A 785 -36.94 -10.68 -2.87
CA VAL A 785 -37.10 -12.13 -2.90
C VAL A 785 -35.87 -12.77 -3.55
N ASP A 786 -35.32 -13.81 -2.92
CA ASP A 786 -34.16 -14.56 -3.43
C ASP A 786 -34.54 -15.58 -4.53
N HIS A 787 -33.53 -16.31 -5.02
CA HIS A 787 -33.72 -17.36 -6.03
C HIS A 787 -34.60 -18.54 -5.57
N ASN A 788 -34.70 -18.78 -4.26
CA ASN A 788 -35.53 -19.82 -3.63
C ASN A 788 -36.95 -19.35 -3.33
N ARG A 789 -37.34 -18.16 -3.79
CA ARG A 789 -38.63 -17.50 -3.51
C ARG A 789 -38.82 -17.12 -2.03
N LYS A 790 -37.74 -17.03 -1.25
CA LYS A 790 -37.75 -16.61 0.15
C LYS A 790 -37.55 -15.09 0.25
N ASP A 791 -38.30 -14.45 1.14
CA ASP A 791 -38.10 -13.03 1.44
C ASP A 791 -36.78 -12.80 2.20
N VAL A 792 -36.04 -11.79 1.75
CA VAL A 792 -34.80 -11.31 2.37
C VAL A 792 -35.13 -10.22 3.37
N SER A 793 -34.47 -10.23 4.54
CA SER A 793 -34.63 -9.18 5.54
C SER A 793 -34.05 -7.85 5.03
N ILE A 794 -34.92 -6.85 4.87
CA ILE A 794 -34.57 -5.50 4.40
C ILE A 794 -34.78 -4.47 5.51
N GLN A 795 -34.11 -3.34 5.38
CA GLN A 795 -34.29 -2.13 6.17
C GLN A 795 -34.40 -0.93 5.23
N ILE A 796 -35.42 -0.09 5.43
CA ILE A 796 -35.63 1.14 4.66
C ILE A 796 -35.09 2.30 5.48
N ASN A 797 -34.05 2.95 4.96
CA ASN A 797 -33.34 4.08 5.57
C ASN A 797 -33.68 5.40 4.87
N PRO A 798 -33.66 6.54 5.59
CA PRO A 798 -33.80 7.86 4.97
C PRO A 798 -32.63 8.17 4.03
N VAL A 799 -32.91 8.87 2.94
CA VAL A 799 -31.87 9.63 2.21
C VAL A 799 -31.87 11.05 2.79
N TRP A 800 -30.73 11.50 3.30
CA TRP A 800 -30.64 12.78 4.01
C TRP A 800 -29.41 13.60 3.58
N THR A 801 -29.49 14.90 3.79
CA THR A 801 -28.40 15.85 3.51
C THR A 801 -28.23 16.83 4.67
N TYR A 802 -27.01 17.32 4.86
CA TYR A 802 -26.71 18.32 5.89
C TYR A 802 -26.71 19.73 5.27
N SER A 803 -27.56 20.62 5.78
CA SER A 803 -27.69 21.99 5.29
C SER A 803 -26.54 22.89 5.75
N LYS A 804 -26.39 24.05 5.12
CA LYS A 804 -25.49 25.12 5.58
C LYS A 804 -25.94 25.72 6.91
N ASP A 805 -27.23 25.65 7.22
CA ASP A 805 -27.85 26.29 8.37
C ASP A 805 -27.95 25.33 9.58
N ASN A 806 -27.06 24.35 9.65
CA ASN A 806 -26.90 23.38 10.75
C ASN A 806 -28.12 22.47 11.06
N TYR A 807 -29.01 22.22 10.10
CA TYR A 807 -30.06 21.19 10.23
C TYR A 807 -29.86 20.04 9.24
N ILE A 808 -30.47 18.89 9.54
CA ILE A 808 -30.55 17.74 8.62
C ILE A 808 -31.83 17.83 7.81
N ARG A 809 -31.72 17.63 6.50
CA ARG A 809 -32.82 17.64 5.54
C ARG A 809 -33.03 16.22 5.01
N ILE A 810 -34.16 15.60 5.38
CA ILE A 810 -34.54 14.24 5.01
C ILE A 810 -35.42 14.28 3.76
N SER A 811 -35.11 13.44 2.77
CA SER A 811 -35.93 13.33 1.57
C SER A 811 -37.24 12.60 1.85
N SER A 812 -38.35 13.17 1.36
CA SER A 812 -39.67 12.54 1.33
C SER A 812 -39.90 11.66 0.09
N THR A 813 -38.99 11.70 -0.89
CA THR A 813 -39.14 11.06 -2.21
C THR A 813 -38.11 9.98 -2.53
N TYR A 814 -36.97 9.95 -1.83
CA TYR A 814 -35.93 8.95 -2.02
C TYR A 814 -35.63 8.21 -0.72
N PHE A 815 -35.58 6.89 -0.80
CA PHE A 815 -35.28 5.98 0.30
C PHE A 815 -34.09 5.09 -0.06
N LYS A 816 -33.26 4.76 0.94
CA LYS A 816 -32.15 3.81 0.80
C LYS A 816 -32.57 2.47 1.38
N ILE A 817 -32.65 1.43 0.56
CA ILE A 817 -32.92 0.05 1.01
C ILE A 817 -31.57 -0.57 1.37
N SER A 818 -31.43 -1.10 2.58
CA SER A 818 -30.25 -1.82 3.04
C SER A 818 -30.66 -3.24 3.42
N PHE A 819 -30.03 -4.26 2.84
CA PHE A 819 -30.41 -5.66 3.09
C PHE A 819 -29.19 -6.56 3.13
N ALA A 820 -29.24 -7.59 3.98
CA ALA A 820 -28.14 -8.52 4.17
C ALA A 820 -28.33 -9.77 3.33
N ILE A 821 -27.31 -10.15 2.57
CA ILE A 821 -27.31 -11.32 1.70
C ILE A 821 -26.08 -12.18 1.99
N THR A 822 -26.19 -13.48 1.73
CA THR A 822 -25.05 -14.41 1.84
C THR A 822 -24.90 -15.18 0.54
N ILE A 823 -23.93 -14.77 -0.29
CA ILE A 823 -23.75 -15.29 -1.64
C ILE A 823 -22.66 -16.38 -1.65
N ALA A 824 -22.93 -17.48 -2.35
CA ALA A 824 -21.98 -18.55 -2.64
C ALA A 824 -20.70 -18.03 -3.35
N PRO A 825 -19.56 -18.74 -3.27
CA PRO A 825 -18.32 -18.36 -3.96
C PRO A 825 -18.49 -18.35 -5.48
N MET A 826 -17.89 -17.37 -6.17
CA MET A 826 -17.87 -17.26 -7.64
C MET A 826 -19.23 -17.56 -8.30
N THR A 827 -20.29 -16.97 -7.74
CA THR A 827 -21.68 -17.26 -8.10
C THR A 827 -22.40 -15.98 -8.51
N LEU A 828 -23.21 -16.07 -9.56
CA LEU A 828 -24.20 -15.09 -9.98
C LEU A 828 -25.58 -15.50 -9.42
N GLU A 829 -26.25 -14.61 -8.71
CA GLU A 829 -27.55 -14.88 -8.08
C GLU A 829 -28.56 -13.77 -8.40
N LEU A 830 -29.79 -14.17 -8.73
CA LEU A 830 -30.89 -13.28 -9.08
C LEU A 830 -31.79 -13.00 -7.87
N TYR A 831 -32.00 -11.72 -7.59
CA TYR A 831 -32.97 -11.22 -6.62
C TYR A 831 -34.07 -10.45 -7.36
N LYS A 832 -35.32 -10.56 -6.89
CA LYS A 832 -36.49 -9.90 -7.49
C LYS A 832 -37.08 -8.89 -6.52
N ILE A 833 -37.34 -7.66 -6.98
CA ILE A 833 -38.00 -6.62 -6.20
C ILE A 833 -39.51 -6.73 -6.46
N LYS A 834 -40.27 -7.05 -5.41
CA LYS A 834 -41.75 -7.16 -5.45
C LYS A 834 -42.38 -6.11 -4.53
N GLU A 835 -43.66 -5.84 -4.75
CA GLU A 835 -44.45 -4.99 -3.85
C GLU A 835 -44.77 -5.72 -2.52
N THR A 836 -45.01 -4.93 -1.47
CA THR A 836 -45.62 -5.35 -0.20
C THR A 836 -46.69 -4.35 0.21
N TYR A 837 -47.80 -4.83 0.79
CA TYR A 837 -48.90 -3.97 1.25
C TYR A 837 -48.53 -3.10 2.46
N ASP A 838 -47.60 -3.58 3.29
CA ASP A 838 -47.05 -2.85 4.42
C ASP A 838 -45.52 -2.99 4.44
N ALA A 839 -44.83 -1.86 4.62
CA ALA A 839 -43.39 -1.77 4.78
C ALA A 839 -42.98 -1.04 6.08
N SER A 840 -43.94 -0.63 6.92
CA SER A 840 -43.67 0.04 8.21
C SER A 840 -42.79 -0.81 9.13
N HIS A 841 -43.00 -2.14 9.14
CA HIS A 841 -42.17 -3.10 9.87
C HIS A 841 -40.70 -3.14 9.42
N ASN A 842 -40.41 -2.75 8.17
CA ASN A 842 -39.05 -2.69 7.62
C ASN A 842 -38.46 -1.27 7.68
N ALA A 843 -39.24 -0.27 8.12
CA ALA A 843 -38.82 1.12 8.16
C ALA A 843 -37.91 1.38 9.36
N ALA A 844 -36.77 2.06 9.13
CA ALA A 844 -35.88 2.46 10.21
C ALA A 844 -36.52 3.57 11.07
N THR A 845 -36.25 3.53 12.37
CA THR A 845 -36.56 4.63 13.29
C THR A 845 -35.39 5.62 13.29
N ILE A 846 -35.71 6.90 13.15
CA ILE A 846 -34.76 8.00 13.08
C ILE A 846 -34.82 8.77 14.39
N TYR A 847 -33.68 8.95 15.05
CA TYR A 847 -33.56 9.83 16.22
C TYR A 847 -32.77 11.08 15.84
N CYS A 848 -33.35 12.24 16.08
CA CYS A 848 -32.78 13.52 15.67
C CYS A 848 -33.32 14.67 16.53
N VAL A 849 -32.60 15.78 16.60
CA VAL A 849 -33.05 17.04 17.22
C VAL A 849 -33.61 17.97 16.15
N ASP A 850 -32.76 18.39 15.21
CA ASP A 850 -33.10 19.35 14.14
C ASP A 850 -33.18 18.68 12.76
N CYS A 851 -34.22 17.85 12.57
CA CYS A 851 -34.51 17.20 11.29
C CYS A 851 -35.75 17.78 10.62
N ILE A 852 -35.58 18.28 9.39
CA ILE A 852 -36.67 18.77 8.53
C ILE A 852 -36.88 17.77 7.39
N VAL A 853 -38.11 17.31 7.21
CA VAL A 853 -38.50 16.50 6.04
C VAL A 853 -38.82 17.43 4.87
N ASP A 854 -38.38 17.06 3.66
CA ASP A 854 -38.74 17.77 2.43
C ASP A 854 -40.26 17.91 2.28
N ASN A 855 -40.71 19.13 1.94
CA ASN A 855 -42.14 19.47 1.78
C ASN A 855 -42.89 18.36 1.02
N ILE A 856 -43.89 17.80 1.68
CA ILE A 856 -44.78 16.79 1.10
C ILE A 856 -45.80 17.54 0.24
N ASP A 857 -45.49 17.74 -1.04
CA ASP A 857 -46.50 18.18 -1.99
C ASP A 857 -47.62 17.14 -2.03
N SER A 858 -48.82 17.61 -1.73
CA SER A 858 -49.95 16.78 -1.34
C SER A 858 -50.53 15.99 -2.51
N GLN A 859 -50.36 14.66 -2.48
CA GLN A 859 -51.51 13.72 -2.35
C GLN A 859 -51.13 12.22 -2.38
N ASN A 860 -49.93 11.82 -2.86
CA ASN A 860 -49.63 10.39 -3.14
C ASN A 860 -48.30 9.84 -2.56
N HIS A 861 -47.60 10.56 -1.67
CA HIS A 861 -46.32 10.09 -1.11
C HIS A 861 -46.46 9.49 0.30
N VAL A 862 -46.22 8.19 0.43
CA VAL A 862 -46.13 7.48 1.71
C VAL A 862 -44.74 7.69 2.31
N PHE A 863 -44.66 8.30 3.49
CA PHE A 863 -43.44 8.41 4.28
C PHE A 863 -43.51 7.42 5.46
N PRO A 864 -42.81 6.27 5.41
CA PRO A 864 -42.99 5.18 6.37
C PRO A 864 -42.11 5.30 7.64
N LEU A 865 -41.21 6.29 7.69
CA LEU A 865 -40.16 6.38 8.69
C LEU A 865 -40.66 7.11 9.95
N SER A 866 -40.44 6.52 11.12
CA SER A 866 -40.73 7.16 12.40
C SER A 866 -39.58 8.10 12.78
N ILE A 867 -39.87 9.38 13.03
CA ILE A 867 -38.89 10.35 13.56
C ILE A 867 -39.21 10.58 15.05
N GLN A 868 -38.21 10.36 15.90
CA GLN A 868 -38.29 10.51 17.35
C GLN A 868 -37.25 11.54 17.83
N PRO A 869 -37.53 12.28 18.92
CA PRO A 869 -36.56 13.19 19.50
C PRO A 869 -35.38 12.40 20.09
N LEU A 870 -34.17 12.93 19.94
CA LEU A 870 -32.99 12.42 20.65
C LEU A 870 -33.16 12.64 22.17
N GLN A 871 -32.88 11.62 22.98
CA GLN A 871 -32.86 11.76 24.44
C GLN A 871 -31.51 12.31 24.92
N THR A 872 -31.51 12.97 26.07
CA THR A 872 -30.28 13.46 26.74
C THR A 872 -29.56 12.35 27.48
N GLY A 873 -28.23 12.37 27.47
CA GLY A 873 -27.33 11.38 28.07
C GLY A 873 -26.54 10.56 27.05
N ASP A 874 -25.58 9.76 27.54
CA ASP A 874 -24.76 8.87 26.71
C ASP A 874 -25.63 7.91 25.88
N ILE A 875 -25.31 7.79 24.60
CA ILE A 875 -26.12 7.07 23.61
C ILE A 875 -25.68 5.60 23.56
N GLN A 876 -26.63 4.69 23.75
CA GLN A 876 -26.39 3.24 23.65
C GLN A 876 -26.86 2.70 22.29
N LEU A 877 -25.92 2.21 21.49
CA LEU A 877 -26.20 1.44 20.27
C LEU A 877 -26.07 -0.05 20.55
N GLU A 878 -26.91 -0.87 19.93
CA GLU A 878 -26.84 -2.33 20.07
C GLU A 878 -26.92 -3.05 18.73
N SER A 879 -26.23 -4.21 18.69
CA SER A 879 -26.41 -5.30 17.73
C SER A 879 -26.54 -6.63 18.48
N TYR A 880 -26.54 -7.77 17.77
CA TYR A 880 -26.53 -9.09 18.40
C TYR A 880 -25.23 -9.41 19.16
N LYS A 881 -24.08 -8.88 18.71
CA LYS A 881 -22.75 -9.16 19.31
C LYS A 881 -22.26 -8.05 20.23
N HIS A 882 -22.62 -6.80 19.96
CA HIS A 882 -22.04 -5.64 20.66
C HIS A 882 -23.12 -4.73 21.26
N ARG A 883 -22.79 -4.12 22.40
CA ARG A 883 -23.39 -2.89 22.90
C ARG A 883 -22.29 -1.82 22.90
N VAL A 884 -22.53 -0.70 22.24
CA VAL A 884 -21.56 0.39 22.09
C VAL A 884 -22.11 1.63 22.76
N ILE A 885 -21.33 2.22 23.67
CA ILE A 885 -21.65 3.46 24.36
C ILE A 885 -20.92 4.59 23.65
N VAL A 886 -21.70 5.57 23.20
CA VAL A 886 -21.25 6.79 22.53
C VAL A 886 -21.48 7.97 23.46
N ASP A 887 -20.43 8.74 23.70
CA ASP A 887 -20.44 9.88 24.60
C ASP A 887 -21.29 11.03 24.03
N GLU A 888 -22.23 11.57 24.82
CA GLU A 888 -23.19 12.57 24.34
C GLU A 888 -22.51 13.85 23.84
N VAL A 889 -21.49 14.31 24.56
CA VAL A 889 -20.82 15.60 24.31
C VAL A 889 -19.94 15.50 23.07
N THR A 890 -19.06 14.52 23.03
CA THR A 890 -18.13 14.34 21.90
C THR A 890 -18.85 13.77 20.67
N GLY A 891 -19.82 12.87 20.84
CA GLY A 891 -20.43 12.08 19.75
C GLY A 891 -19.58 10.88 19.30
N PHE A 892 -18.59 10.46 20.10
CA PHE A 892 -17.66 9.39 19.76
C PHE A 892 -17.79 8.17 20.67
N VAL A 893 -17.35 7.01 20.16
CA VAL A 893 -17.31 5.77 20.95
C VAL A 893 -16.39 5.94 22.15
N LYS A 894 -16.89 5.46 23.29
CA LYS A 894 -16.23 5.50 24.61
C LYS A 894 -15.96 4.08 25.13
N THR A 895 -16.97 3.21 25.01
CA THR A 895 -16.94 1.85 25.54
C THR A 895 -17.60 0.89 24.57
N VAL A 896 -17.05 -0.32 24.43
CA VAL A 896 -17.69 -1.46 23.75
C VAL A 896 -17.85 -2.61 24.72
N ILE A 897 -19.06 -3.15 24.82
CA ILE A 897 -19.39 -4.32 25.63
C ILE A 897 -19.70 -5.48 24.67
N GLU A 898 -18.92 -6.56 24.80
CA GLU A 898 -19.11 -7.82 24.09
C GLU A 898 -20.24 -8.60 24.76
N LYS A 899 -21.40 -8.75 24.10
CA LYS A 899 -22.64 -9.28 24.72
C LYS A 899 -22.52 -10.73 25.17
N GLU A 900 -21.74 -11.53 24.47
CA GLU A 900 -21.58 -12.97 24.72
C GLU A 900 -20.77 -13.25 25.99
N THR A 901 -19.68 -12.52 26.21
CA THR A 901 -18.84 -12.66 27.41
C THR A 901 -19.19 -11.65 28.51
N ASN A 902 -20.09 -10.71 28.22
CA ASN A 902 -20.36 -9.50 29.00
C ASN A 902 -19.07 -8.75 29.44
N LYS A 903 -18.04 -8.73 28.56
CA LYS A 903 -16.76 -8.06 28.83
C LYS A 903 -16.82 -6.64 28.30
N GLU A 904 -16.50 -5.69 29.15
CA GLU A 904 -16.32 -4.29 28.79
C GLU A 904 -14.91 -4.05 28.27
N LYS A 905 -14.78 -3.26 27.20
CA LYS A 905 -13.53 -2.82 26.57
C LYS A 905 -13.60 -1.31 26.36
N SER A 906 -12.73 -0.55 27.04
CA SER A 906 -12.61 0.90 26.84
C SER A 906 -11.94 1.20 25.51
N ILE A 907 -12.62 1.99 24.66
CA ILE A 907 -12.17 2.34 23.30
C ILE A 907 -12.59 3.77 23.03
N LEU A 908 -11.63 4.69 23.20
CA LEU A 908 -11.86 6.11 22.98
C LEU A 908 -11.48 6.45 21.53
N ILE A 909 -12.47 6.76 20.71
CA ILE A 909 -12.27 7.32 19.37
C ILE A 909 -12.20 8.84 19.45
N ASP A 910 -11.22 9.44 18.78
CA ASP A 910 -11.07 10.89 18.68
C ASP A 910 -10.42 11.29 17.35
N TYR A 911 -10.36 12.59 17.05
CA TYR A 911 -9.69 13.13 15.87
C TYR A 911 -8.70 14.21 16.28
N GLY A 912 -7.45 14.07 15.83
CA GLY A 912 -6.41 15.06 16.04
C GLY A 912 -5.89 15.60 14.72
N ALA A 913 -4.99 16.58 14.80
CA ALA A 913 -4.22 16.99 13.65
C ALA A 913 -2.80 17.43 14.01
N PHE A 914 -1.87 17.22 13.09
CA PHE A 914 -0.57 17.88 13.13
C PHE A 914 -0.61 19.19 12.37
N ARG A 915 0.17 20.16 12.84
CA ARG A 915 0.47 21.37 12.08
C ARG A 915 1.74 21.17 11.29
N SER A 916 1.67 21.27 9.97
CA SER A 916 2.82 21.10 9.09
C SER A 916 3.87 22.18 9.35
N SER A 917 5.14 21.81 9.26
CA SER A 917 6.25 22.77 9.25
C SER A 917 6.35 23.49 7.90
N ASP A 918 6.82 24.73 7.90
CA ASP A 918 7.20 25.46 6.67
C ASP A 918 8.50 24.93 6.03
N VAL A 919 9.26 24.13 6.77
CA VAL A 919 10.46 23.42 6.30
C VAL A 919 10.17 21.92 6.19
N ASN A 920 10.60 21.27 5.10
CA ASN A 920 10.49 19.82 4.92
C ASN A 920 9.08 19.22 5.05
N SER A 921 8.01 20.00 4.89
CA SER A 921 6.66 19.46 4.69
C SER A 921 6.20 19.68 3.26
N GLY A 922 5.43 18.74 2.73
CA GLY A 922 4.83 18.88 1.41
C GLY A 922 4.12 17.60 0.98
N MET A 923 4.15 17.34 -0.31
CA MET A 923 3.44 16.22 -0.92
C MET A 923 4.16 14.87 -0.69
N PHE A 924 5.48 14.86 -0.65
CA PHE A 924 6.31 13.70 -0.32
C PHE A 924 6.56 13.61 1.19
N LEU A 925 6.95 14.74 1.79
CA LEU A 925 7.48 14.78 3.13
C LEU A 925 6.41 15.09 4.18
N PHE A 926 6.60 14.50 5.36
CA PHE A 926 5.92 14.88 6.58
C PHE A 926 6.94 15.45 7.56
N ASN A 927 6.65 16.62 8.10
CA ASN A 927 7.39 17.26 9.17
C ASN A 927 6.42 18.15 9.97
N THR A 928 6.62 18.26 11.27
CA THR A 928 5.79 19.09 12.13
C THR A 928 6.66 19.87 13.12
N ASN A 929 6.29 21.13 13.36
CA ASN A 929 7.01 21.99 14.30
C ASN A 929 6.72 21.65 15.77
N THR A 930 5.81 20.70 16.05
CA THR A 930 5.43 20.30 17.41
C THR A 930 5.52 18.78 17.57
N THR A 931 6.21 18.32 18.62
CA THR A 931 6.27 16.88 18.98
C THR A 931 4.92 16.31 19.44
N ARG A 932 3.95 17.19 19.73
CA ARG A 932 2.58 16.85 20.11
C ARG A 932 1.59 17.35 19.04
N PRO A 933 0.45 16.67 18.85
CA PRO A 933 -0.62 17.14 17.97
C PRO A 933 -1.29 18.43 18.51
N LEU A 934 -2.07 19.09 17.66
CA LEU A 934 -2.89 20.25 18.04
C LEU A 934 -3.93 19.87 19.10
N HIS A 935 -4.20 20.82 20.01
CA HIS A 935 -4.68 20.47 21.35
C HIS A 935 -6.11 19.92 21.42
N ASP A 936 -6.97 20.27 20.46
CA ASP A 936 -8.24 19.62 20.07
C ASP A 936 -8.77 20.37 18.82
N ILE A 937 -8.98 19.68 17.69
CA ILE A 937 -9.47 20.34 16.45
C ILE A 937 -11.00 20.50 16.41
N LEU A 938 -11.72 19.85 17.31
CA LEU A 938 -13.17 19.87 17.45
C LEU A 938 -13.63 20.64 18.69
N LEU A 939 -12.73 21.25 19.46
CA LEU A 939 -13.02 22.04 20.66
C LEU A 939 -14.23 22.99 20.49
N PRO A 940 -14.38 23.74 19.39
CA PRO A 940 -15.53 24.64 19.20
C PRO A 940 -16.90 23.95 19.14
N TYR A 941 -16.94 22.64 18.90
CA TYR A 941 -18.17 21.84 18.92
C TYR A 941 -18.41 21.16 20.27
N ARG A 942 -17.37 21.07 21.11
CA ARG A 942 -17.40 20.48 22.46
C ARG A 942 -17.69 21.52 23.55
N ASP A 943 -17.23 22.76 23.35
CA ASP A 943 -17.51 23.90 24.22
C ASP A 943 -18.86 24.60 23.95
N GLY A 944 -19.59 24.15 22.92
CA GLY A 944 -20.88 24.71 22.52
C GLY A 944 -20.81 26.01 21.71
N THR A 945 -19.62 26.49 21.33
CA THR A 945 -19.50 27.70 20.46
C THR A 945 -19.96 27.45 19.02
N LYS A 946 -20.10 26.19 18.61
CA LYS A 946 -20.73 25.71 17.38
C LYS A 946 -21.59 24.49 17.64
N ASN A 947 -22.72 24.42 16.94
CA ASN A 947 -23.63 23.28 17.06
C ASN A 947 -23.02 22.03 16.38
N LYS A 948 -22.91 20.94 17.14
CA LYS A 948 -22.78 19.57 16.62
C LYS A 948 -24.16 19.05 16.27
N VAL A 949 -24.31 18.40 15.12
CA VAL A 949 -25.60 17.77 14.72
C VAL A 949 -25.44 16.26 14.75
N THR A 950 -26.43 15.55 15.29
CA THR A 950 -26.40 14.09 15.43
C THR A 950 -27.70 13.49 14.89
N ILE A 951 -27.58 12.38 14.17
CA ILE A 951 -28.70 11.54 13.71
C ILE A 951 -28.39 10.08 14.00
N ILE A 952 -29.36 9.34 14.52
CA ILE A 952 -29.30 7.88 14.68
C ILE A 952 -30.34 7.27 13.73
N ILE A 953 -29.96 6.21 13.04
CA ILE A 953 -30.85 5.42 12.18
C ILE A 953 -30.78 3.97 12.68
N ALA A 954 -31.87 3.49 13.29
CA ALA A 954 -31.97 2.17 13.89
C ALA A 954 -32.99 1.31 13.13
N GLY A 955 -32.61 0.09 12.76
CA GLY A 955 -33.50 -0.85 12.09
C GLY A 955 -33.01 -2.30 12.10
N LEU A 956 -33.68 -3.16 11.35
CA LEU A 956 -33.52 -4.62 11.43
C LEU A 956 -32.15 -5.14 10.94
N VAL A 957 -31.45 -4.42 10.08
CA VAL A 957 -30.20 -4.86 9.41
C VAL A 957 -28.98 -4.09 9.94
N THR A 958 -29.15 -2.81 10.24
CA THR A 958 -28.08 -1.91 10.72
C THR A 958 -28.60 -0.91 11.74
N THR A 959 -27.78 -0.65 12.76
CA THR A 959 -27.93 0.48 13.69
C THR A 959 -26.75 1.42 13.45
N GLU A 960 -26.98 2.67 13.05
CA GLU A 960 -25.91 3.66 12.83
C GLU A 960 -26.17 4.99 13.54
N ILE A 961 -25.09 5.63 14.01
CA ILE A 961 -25.07 7.02 14.45
C ILE A 961 -24.16 7.82 13.53
N THR A 962 -24.56 9.06 13.22
CA THR A 962 -23.72 10.02 12.51
C THR A 962 -23.68 11.34 13.28
N SER A 963 -22.47 11.79 13.63
CA SER A 963 -22.22 13.09 14.25
C SER A 963 -21.44 14.00 13.29
N ILE A 964 -21.89 15.25 13.18
CA ILE A 964 -21.46 16.22 12.16
C ILE A 964 -20.87 17.45 12.85
N TYR A 965 -19.61 17.75 12.53
CA TYR A 965 -18.82 18.84 13.10
C TYR A 965 -18.63 19.95 12.05
N GLY A 966 -19.77 20.55 11.67
CA GLY A 966 -19.83 21.47 10.55
C GLY A 966 -19.49 20.79 9.23
N ARG A 967 -18.66 21.44 8.41
CA ARG A 967 -18.18 20.88 7.14
C ARG A 967 -16.89 20.07 7.26
N LEU A 968 -16.11 20.25 8.33
CA LEU A 968 -14.77 19.68 8.43
C LEU A 968 -14.79 18.16 8.50
N LEU A 969 -15.66 17.63 9.37
CA LEU A 969 -15.73 16.21 9.71
C LEU A 969 -17.18 15.78 9.88
N GLN A 970 -17.52 14.63 9.28
CA GLN A 970 -18.68 13.82 9.62
C GLN A 970 -18.14 12.45 10.04
N HIS A 971 -18.53 12.00 11.24
CA HIS A 971 -18.15 10.72 11.84
C HIS A 971 -19.39 9.83 11.91
N THR A 972 -19.30 8.63 11.33
CA THR A 972 -20.39 7.65 11.36
C THR A 972 -19.89 6.34 11.96
N VAL A 973 -20.65 5.79 12.92
CA VAL A 973 -20.43 4.46 13.48
C VAL A 973 -21.63 3.59 13.14
N LYS A 974 -21.40 2.45 12.48
CA LYS A 974 -22.44 1.51 12.06
C LYS A 974 -22.18 0.14 12.70
N LEU A 975 -23.22 -0.42 13.30
CA LEU A 975 -23.27 -1.78 13.80
C LEU A 975 -24.17 -2.62 12.89
N PHE A 976 -23.81 -3.89 12.76
CA PHE A 976 -24.47 -4.83 11.87
C PHE A 976 -25.34 -5.79 12.68
N ASN A 977 -26.65 -5.75 12.44
CA ASN A 977 -27.64 -6.57 13.15
C ASN A 977 -27.75 -7.94 12.49
N LEU A 978 -26.63 -8.66 12.49
CA LEU A 978 -26.48 -10.01 11.91
C LEU A 978 -26.07 -11.00 12.99
N MET A 979 -26.43 -12.27 12.81
CA MET A 979 -26.04 -13.37 13.69
C MET A 979 -24.87 -14.15 13.08
N ASN A 980 -23.89 -14.53 13.91
CA ASN A 980 -22.81 -15.47 13.60
C ASN A 980 -21.96 -15.19 12.34
N THR A 981 -21.76 -13.93 11.96
CA THR A 981 -20.88 -13.54 10.84
C THR A 981 -19.68 -12.69 11.29
N PRO A 982 -18.56 -12.68 10.56
CA PRO A 982 -17.44 -11.78 10.85
C PRO A 982 -17.86 -10.30 10.83
N LEU A 983 -18.82 -9.94 9.97
CA LEU A 983 -19.35 -8.58 9.86
C LEU A 983 -20.09 -8.18 11.16
N ALA A 984 -20.88 -9.06 11.76
CA ALA A 984 -21.54 -8.82 13.06
C ALA A 984 -20.54 -8.54 14.20
N SER A 985 -19.36 -9.15 14.13
CA SER A 985 -18.26 -8.96 15.09
C SER A 985 -17.41 -7.71 14.81
N SER A 986 -17.70 -6.96 13.76
CA SER A 986 -16.97 -5.73 13.41
C SER A 986 -17.77 -4.46 13.75
N ILE A 987 -17.05 -3.41 14.12
CA ILE A 987 -17.60 -2.05 14.23
C ILE A 987 -17.14 -1.28 13.00
N TYR A 988 -18.09 -0.81 12.18
CA TYR A 988 -17.79 0.03 11.03
C TYR A 988 -17.67 1.49 11.44
N LEU A 989 -16.62 2.13 10.95
CA LEU A 989 -16.31 3.53 11.15
C LEU A 989 -16.13 4.19 9.78
N GLU A 990 -16.88 5.27 9.53
CA GLU A 990 -16.65 6.14 8.38
C GLU A 990 -16.32 7.55 8.84
N SER A 991 -15.20 8.07 8.34
CA SER A 991 -14.77 9.44 8.54
C SER A 991 -14.84 10.16 7.21
N LYS A 992 -15.81 11.05 7.04
CA LYS A 992 -15.91 11.92 5.86
C LYS A 992 -15.27 13.27 6.21
N LEU A 993 -14.19 13.60 5.52
CA LEU A 993 -13.41 14.81 5.75
C LEU A 993 -13.54 15.77 4.55
N ASP A 994 -13.73 17.06 4.83
CA ASP A 994 -13.67 18.14 3.84
C ASP A 994 -12.99 19.36 4.47
N TYR A 995 -11.79 19.69 4.00
CA TYR A 995 -11.00 20.83 4.50
C TYR A 995 -11.65 22.21 4.27
N GLU A 996 -12.82 22.28 3.64
CA GLU A 996 -13.48 23.47 3.12
C GLU A 996 -12.67 24.20 2.03
N LEU A 997 -13.21 25.29 1.50
CA LEU A 997 -12.48 26.18 0.60
C LEU A 997 -11.39 26.94 1.36
N SER A 998 -10.18 26.95 0.80
CA SER A 998 -9.06 27.79 1.25
C SER A 998 -9.52 29.26 1.38
N PRO A 999 -9.21 29.98 2.48
CA PRO A 999 -8.02 29.83 3.32
C PRO A 999 -8.16 29.00 4.60
N LYS A 1000 -9.30 28.35 4.85
CA LYS A 1000 -9.48 27.52 6.05
C LYS A 1000 -8.56 26.29 6.05
N ASN A 1001 -8.25 25.81 7.26
CA ASN A 1001 -7.60 24.52 7.51
C ASN A 1001 -6.32 24.28 6.66
N ARG A 1002 -5.44 25.29 6.61
CA ARG A 1002 -4.13 25.21 5.94
C ARG A 1002 -3.06 24.65 6.88
N GLU A 1003 -2.07 23.97 6.30
CA GLU A 1003 -0.94 23.35 7.02
C GLU A 1003 -1.43 22.43 8.14
N LEU A 1004 -2.48 21.65 7.83
CA LEU A 1004 -3.23 20.85 8.77
C LEU A 1004 -3.35 19.42 8.24
N GLU A 1005 -2.97 18.45 9.06
CA GLU A 1005 -2.90 17.05 8.68
C GLU A 1005 -3.69 16.22 9.69
N VAL A 1006 -4.87 15.74 9.29
CA VAL A 1006 -5.87 15.18 10.19
C VAL A 1006 -5.65 13.68 10.34
N PHE A 1007 -5.76 13.18 11.57
CA PHE A 1007 -5.68 11.75 11.89
C PHE A 1007 -6.83 11.30 12.79
N LEU A 1008 -7.24 10.06 12.58
CA LEU A 1008 -8.09 9.29 13.48
C LEU A 1008 -7.24 8.75 14.63
N SER A 1009 -7.71 8.93 15.87
CA SER A 1009 -7.09 8.44 17.09
C SER A 1009 -7.98 7.35 17.70
N ILE A 1010 -7.42 6.17 17.94
CA ILE A 1010 -8.09 5.06 18.64
C ILE A 1010 -7.24 4.72 19.87
N LYS A 1011 -7.75 4.97 21.07
CA LYS A 1011 -7.07 4.63 22.34
C LYS A 1011 -7.80 3.49 23.03
N THR A 1012 -7.03 2.56 23.60
CA THR A 1012 -7.51 1.34 24.26
C THR A 1012 -6.69 1.05 25.51
N GLU A 1013 -7.11 0.06 26.29
CA GLU A 1013 -6.39 -0.45 27.47
C GLU A 1013 -5.31 -1.50 27.12
N ILE A 1014 -5.07 -1.77 25.83
CA ILE A 1014 -4.13 -2.81 25.38
C ILE A 1014 -2.69 -2.42 25.72
N ALA A 1015 -2.05 -3.22 26.57
CA ALA A 1015 -0.67 -3.01 27.01
C ALA A 1015 0.34 -3.50 25.96
N ASN A 1016 0.50 -2.74 24.87
CA ASN A 1016 1.46 -3.02 23.79
C ASN A 1016 2.88 -2.48 24.04
N GLY A 1017 3.22 -2.11 25.28
CA GLY A 1017 4.57 -1.85 25.75
C GLY A 1017 4.98 -0.38 25.83
N ILE A 1018 6.01 -0.12 26.67
CA ILE A 1018 6.60 1.22 26.92
C ILE A 1018 7.17 1.84 25.63
N HIS A 1019 7.70 1.02 24.74
CA HIS A 1019 7.97 1.36 23.34
C HIS A 1019 6.88 0.68 22.51
N PRO A 1020 5.80 1.38 22.14
CA PRO A 1020 4.59 0.73 21.64
C PRO A 1020 4.87 -0.10 20.39
N GLU A 1021 4.49 -1.37 20.43
CA GLU A 1021 4.59 -2.26 19.27
C GLU A 1021 3.28 -2.28 18.48
N MET A 1022 3.36 -2.12 17.17
CA MET A 1022 2.24 -2.28 16.24
C MET A 1022 2.66 -3.13 15.04
N PHE A 1023 1.73 -3.92 14.50
CA PHE A 1023 1.98 -4.81 13.36
C PHE A 1023 1.31 -4.23 12.11
N THR A 1024 2.10 -3.76 11.15
CA THR A 1024 1.58 -3.17 9.91
C THR A 1024 1.72 -4.14 8.73
N ASP A 1025 0.76 -4.12 7.80
CA ASP A 1025 0.90 -4.90 6.58
C ASP A 1025 1.97 -4.33 5.63
N ASN A 1026 2.64 -5.23 4.91
CA ASN A 1026 3.45 -4.92 3.75
C ASN A 1026 2.65 -5.34 2.50
N ASN A 1027 2.00 -4.38 1.85
CA ASN A 1027 1.24 -4.55 0.59
C ASN A 1027 0.02 -5.49 0.70
N GLY A 1028 -0.50 -5.73 1.91
CA GLY A 1028 -1.56 -6.70 2.17
C GLY A 1028 -1.14 -8.17 2.01
N PHE A 1029 0.17 -8.44 2.02
CA PHE A 1029 0.71 -9.80 1.85
C PHE A 1029 1.26 -10.39 3.14
N GLN A 1030 2.16 -9.66 3.81
CA GLN A 1030 2.82 -10.05 5.06
C GLN A 1030 2.69 -8.95 6.12
N HIS A 1031 3.07 -9.22 7.37
CA HIS A 1031 2.99 -8.27 8.47
C HIS A 1031 4.35 -8.14 9.16
N THR A 1032 4.75 -6.91 9.48
CA THR A 1032 6.04 -6.59 10.13
C THR A 1032 5.78 -5.86 11.44
N ALA A 1033 6.48 -6.27 12.51
CA ALA A 1033 6.47 -5.61 13.81
C ALA A 1033 7.15 -4.24 13.73
N ARG A 1034 6.54 -3.22 14.33
CA ARG A 1034 7.04 -1.84 14.40
C ARG A 1034 7.14 -1.41 15.86
N THR A 1035 8.36 -1.38 16.40
CA THR A 1035 8.62 -0.79 17.71
C THR A 1035 8.72 0.73 17.58
N VAL A 1036 7.78 1.47 18.14
CA VAL A 1036 7.78 2.94 18.09
C VAL A 1036 8.67 3.51 19.19
N ASN A 1037 9.64 4.34 18.81
CA ASN A 1037 10.49 5.05 19.76
C ASN A 1037 9.98 6.51 19.88
N ILE A 1038 9.20 6.77 20.93
CA ILE A 1038 8.55 8.07 21.20
C ILE A 1038 9.56 9.21 21.46
N SER A 1039 10.80 8.88 21.85
CA SER A 1039 11.88 9.86 21.98
C SER A 1039 12.45 10.34 20.64
N ARG A 1040 12.14 9.64 19.54
CA ARG A 1040 12.45 10.08 18.17
C ARG A 1040 11.35 11.00 17.64
N ARG A 1041 11.65 11.67 16.52
CA ARG A 1041 10.69 12.54 15.85
C ARG A 1041 9.47 11.77 15.35
N VAL A 1042 8.29 12.38 15.40
CA VAL A 1042 7.01 11.75 15.02
C VAL A 1042 7.06 11.23 13.57
N GLU A 1043 7.66 12.00 12.66
CA GLU A 1043 7.76 11.65 11.24
C GLU A 1043 8.61 10.40 10.95
N SER A 1044 9.47 9.99 11.88
CA SER A 1044 10.25 8.75 11.78
C SER A 1044 9.46 7.49 12.13
N ASN A 1045 8.37 7.66 12.90
CA ASN A 1045 7.56 6.59 13.49
C ASN A 1045 6.23 6.35 12.74
N ILE A 1046 6.00 7.00 11.60
CA ILE A 1046 4.81 6.78 10.75
C ILE A 1046 5.13 5.72 9.71
N TYR A 1047 4.39 4.61 9.68
CA TYR A 1047 4.56 3.50 8.75
C TYR A 1047 3.35 3.39 7.81
N PRO A 1048 3.50 2.80 6.61
CA PRO A 1048 2.37 2.59 5.72
C PRO A 1048 1.53 1.39 6.17
N ILE A 1049 0.22 1.49 5.92
CA ILE A 1049 -0.73 0.37 5.89
C ILE A 1049 -1.41 0.38 4.53
N THR A 1050 -1.76 -0.78 3.99
CA THR A 1050 -2.46 -0.91 2.71
C THR A 1050 -3.73 -1.77 2.78
N SER A 1051 -3.91 -2.50 3.88
CA SER A 1051 -5.09 -3.28 4.25
C SER A 1051 -5.40 -3.27 5.75
N MET A 1052 -4.40 -3.37 6.65
CA MET A 1052 -4.66 -3.44 8.10
C MET A 1052 -3.45 -3.15 9.00
N VAL A 1053 -3.75 -2.85 10.27
CA VAL A 1053 -2.81 -2.78 11.39
C VAL A 1053 -3.43 -3.40 12.63
N PHE A 1054 -2.63 -4.03 13.49
CA PHE A 1054 -3.10 -4.45 14.81
C PHE A 1054 -2.12 -4.14 15.94
N ILE A 1055 -2.67 -3.96 17.14
CA ILE A 1055 -1.94 -3.91 18.42
C ILE A 1055 -2.52 -4.99 19.33
N GLN A 1056 -1.70 -5.56 20.21
CA GLN A 1056 -2.09 -6.68 21.05
C GLN A 1056 -1.31 -6.71 22.36
N ASP A 1057 -1.87 -7.38 23.36
CA ASP A 1057 -1.20 -7.72 24.61
C ASP A 1057 -1.25 -9.25 24.84
N SER A 1058 -1.17 -9.71 26.08
CA SER A 1058 -1.26 -11.14 26.42
C SER A 1058 -2.68 -11.73 26.33
N LYS A 1059 -3.73 -10.90 26.35
CA LYS A 1059 -5.15 -11.29 26.50
C LYS A 1059 -6.00 -10.90 25.30
N SER A 1060 -5.69 -9.77 24.65
CA SER A 1060 -6.57 -9.13 23.68
C SER A 1060 -5.81 -8.48 22.53
N ARG A 1061 -6.54 -8.20 21.45
CA ARG A 1061 -6.04 -7.53 20.24
C ARG A 1061 -7.09 -6.58 19.68
N LEU A 1062 -6.62 -5.43 19.22
CA LEU A 1062 -7.36 -4.48 18.38
C LEU A 1062 -6.81 -4.62 16.95
N THR A 1063 -7.67 -5.02 16.01
CA THR A 1063 -7.33 -5.04 14.58
C THR A 1063 -8.14 -3.99 13.84
N LEU A 1064 -7.47 -3.11 13.09
CA LEU A 1064 -8.07 -2.07 12.26
C LEU A 1064 -7.82 -2.38 10.78
N ILE A 1065 -8.89 -2.49 10.01
CA ILE A 1065 -8.87 -2.73 8.56
C ILE A 1065 -9.18 -1.41 7.83
N THR A 1066 -8.53 -1.15 6.69
CA THR A 1066 -8.73 0.04 5.85
C THR A 1066 -8.98 -0.34 4.38
N ASP A 1067 -9.69 0.52 3.64
CA ASP A 1067 -10.02 0.33 2.23
C ASP A 1067 -9.03 0.98 1.24
N HIS A 1068 -8.01 1.68 1.74
CA HIS A 1068 -6.95 2.31 0.95
C HIS A 1068 -5.64 2.43 1.75
N ALA A 1069 -4.55 2.82 1.08
CA ALA A 1069 -3.28 3.01 1.76
C ALA A 1069 -3.24 4.32 2.57
N GLN A 1070 -2.69 4.26 3.78
CA GLN A 1070 -2.60 5.37 4.75
C GLN A 1070 -1.30 5.27 5.57
N GLY A 1071 -0.90 6.34 6.24
CA GLY A 1071 0.11 6.31 7.29
C GLY A 1071 -0.47 6.03 8.69
N VAL A 1072 0.22 5.24 9.51
CA VAL A 1072 -0.15 4.96 10.91
C VAL A 1072 1.05 5.10 11.87
N THR A 1073 0.79 5.48 13.11
CA THR A 1073 1.78 5.48 14.20
C THR A 1073 1.12 5.16 15.56
N SER A 1074 1.93 4.93 16.59
CA SER A 1074 1.50 4.63 17.96
C SER A 1074 2.32 5.48 18.94
N LEU A 1075 1.76 6.60 19.41
CA LEU A 1075 2.51 7.63 20.17
C LEU A 1075 2.53 7.40 21.69
N GLN A 1076 1.78 6.41 22.16
CA GLN A 1076 1.67 5.99 23.54
C GLN A 1076 1.14 4.55 23.55
N GLU A 1077 1.26 3.87 24.68
CA GLU A 1077 0.68 2.54 24.88
C GLU A 1077 -0.84 2.54 24.64
N GLY A 1078 -1.36 1.45 24.05
CA GLY A 1078 -2.78 1.26 23.72
C GLY A 1078 -3.33 2.15 22.60
N HIS A 1079 -2.50 2.94 21.91
CA HIS A 1079 -2.95 3.97 20.96
C HIS A 1079 -2.55 3.70 19.51
N LEU A 1080 -3.49 3.91 18.59
CA LEU A 1080 -3.24 4.03 17.16
C LEU A 1080 -3.65 5.43 16.66
N ALA A 1081 -2.77 6.06 15.88
CA ALA A 1081 -3.03 7.31 15.16
C ALA A 1081 -2.89 7.07 13.65
N VAL A 1082 -4.01 7.14 12.93
CA VAL A 1082 -4.13 6.83 11.50
C VAL A 1082 -4.37 8.12 10.71
N MET A 1083 -3.39 8.49 9.88
CA MET A 1083 -3.44 9.70 9.05
C MET A 1083 -4.54 9.55 7.98
N LEU A 1084 -5.52 10.45 8.00
CA LEU A 1084 -6.67 10.44 7.08
C LEU A 1084 -6.36 11.21 5.81
N ASP A 1085 -6.09 12.50 5.93
CA ASP A 1085 -5.79 13.38 4.80
C ASP A 1085 -4.88 14.54 5.27
N ARG A 1086 -4.34 15.30 4.31
CA ARG A 1086 -3.33 16.33 4.51
C ARG A 1086 -3.65 17.53 3.62
N ARG A 1087 -3.50 18.76 4.14
CA ARG A 1087 -3.49 19.99 3.34
C ARG A 1087 -2.25 20.82 3.70
N VAL A 1088 -1.28 20.85 2.79
CA VAL A 1088 0.05 21.43 3.00
C VAL A 1088 0.39 22.30 1.79
N LEU A 1089 0.40 23.62 1.92
CA LEU A 1089 0.63 24.50 0.77
C LEU A 1089 2.12 24.66 0.42
N PHE A 1090 3.02 24.26 1.33
CA PHE A 1090 4.46 24.30 1.11
C PHE A 1090 4.93 23.27 0.07
N ASN A 1091 5.97 23.64 -0.67
CA ASN A 1091 6.69 22.77 -1.58
C ASN A 1091 7.91 22.18 -0.85
N ASP A 1092 7.94 20.85 -0.71
CA ASP A 1092 9.03 20.11 -0.07
C ASP A 1092 10.35 20.09 -0.88
N GLY A 1093 10.38 20.65 -2.08
CA GLY A 1093 11.57 20.71 -2.92
C GLY A 1093 11.97 19.37 -3.56
N ARG A 1094 11.17 18.31 -3.42
CA ARG A 1094 11.43 16.99 -4.02
C ARG A 1094 10.98 16.87 -5.48
N GLY A 1095 10.55 17.98 -6.07
CA GLY A 1095 10.68 18.24 -7.51
C GLY A 1095 9.40 18.62 -8.24
N THR A 1096 8.22 18.46 -7.64
CA THR A 1096 6.95 18.85 -8.25
C THR A 1096 6.73 20.36 -8.30
N GLN A 1097 7.38 21.12 -7.42
CA GLN A 1097 7.22 22.59 -7.29
C GLN A 1097 5.80 23.02 -6.86
N GLU A 1098 4.99 22.06 -6.39
CA GLU A 1098 3.60 22.21 -5.96
C GLU A 1098 3.44 21.58 -4.58
N GLY A 1099 2.67 22.24 -3.71
CA GLY A 1099 2.14 21.66 -2.48
C GLY A 1099 0.81 20.92 -2.71
N LEU A 1100 0.22 20.42 -1.63
CA LEU A 1100 -1.03 19.68 -1.58
C LEU A 1100 -2.19 20.60 -1.14
N ALA A 1101 -2.75 21.34 -2.10
CA ALA A 1101 -3.86 22.29 -1.89
C ALA A 1101 -5.23 21.74 -2.35
N ASP A 1102 -5.21 20.67 -3.14
CA ASP A 1102 -6.28 20.07 -3.93
C ASP A 1102 -7.11 19.01 -3.18
N SER A 1103 -6.98 18.95 -1.85
CA SER A 1103 -7.83 18.14 -0.96
C SER A 1103 -9.31 18.47 -1.20
N GLY A 1104 -10.11 17.43 -1.49
CA GLY A 1104 -11.57 17.49 -1.63
C GLY A 1104 -12.24 16.50 -0.69
N THR A 1105 -13.57 16.49 -0.65
CA THR A 1105 -14.35 15.61 0.23
C THR A 1105 -13.96 14.14 0.05
N THR A 1106 -13.40 13.52 1.09
CA THR A 1106 -12.94 12.11 1.07
C THR A 1106 -13.62 11.32 2.16
N PHE A 1107 -14.03 10.08 1.84
CA PHE A 1107 -14.66 9.14 2.77
C PHE A 1107 -13.65 8.05 3.12
N HIS A 1108 -13.15 8.05 4.36
CA HIS A 1108 -12.24 7.02 4.87
C HIS A 1108 -13.06 5.98 5.62
N ARG A 1109 -12.86 4.70 5.30
CA ARG A 1109 -13.69 3.60 5.82
C ARG A 1109 -12.83 2.58 6.53
N HIS A 1110 -13.21 2.29 7.77
CA HIS A 1110 -12.47 1.42 8.66
C HIS A 1110 -13.39 0.40 9.31
N TYR A 1111 -12.84 -0.79 9.58
CA TYR A 1111 -13.50 -1.82 10.38
C TYR A 1111 -12.62 -2.13 11.58
N ILE A 1112 -13.20 -2.08 12.77
CA ILE A 1112 -12.54 -2.39 14.03
C ILE A 1112 -13.00 -3.78 14.48
N LEU A 1113 -12.04 -4.65 14.80
CA LEU A 1113 -12.24 -5.96 15.44
C LEU A 1113 -11.59 -5.96 16.83
N LEU A 1114 -12.27 -6.60 17.79
CA LEU A 1114 -11.90 -6.64 19.20
C LEU A 1114 -11.78 -8.08 19.67
N GLU A 1115 -10.58 -8.60 19.55
CA GLU A 1115 -10.32 -10.04 19.53
C GLU A 1115 -9.76 -10.48 20.88
N ASN A 1116 -10.21 -11.63 21.38
CA ASN A 1116 -9.72 -12.23 22.63
C ASN A 1116 -8.85 -13.44 22.29
N PHE A 1117 -7.72 -13.62 22.99
CA PHE A 1117 -6.96 -14.86 22.89
C PHE A 1117 -7.61 -15.97 23.72
N MET A 1118 -7.54 -17.21 23.23
CA MET A 1118 -8.05 -18.39 23.94
C MET A 1118 -7.25 -18.67 25.20
N GLU A 1119 -7.93 -18.88 26.32
CA GLU A 1119 -7.32 -19.36 27.56
C GLU A 1119 -6.99 -20.87 27.43
N SER A 1120 -5.77 -21.27 27.78
CA SER A 1120 -5.27 -22.63 27.59
C SER A 1120 -5.93 -23.64 28.55
N THR A 1121 -7.05 -24.22 28.12
CA THR A 1121 -7.85 -25.18 28.88
C THR A 1121 -7.28 -26.60 28.89
N SER A 1122 -5.99 -26.75 29.24
CA SER A 1122 -5.46 -28.04 29.73
C SER A 1122 -4.12 -27.88 30.46
N GLY A 1123 -3.98 -28.57 31.60
CA GLY A 1123 -2.75 -28.64 32.39
C GLY A 1123 -1.67 -29.55 31.78
N GLN A 1124 -1.49 -29.53 30.46
CA GLN A 1124 -0.40 -30.23 29.76
C GLN A 1124 0.36 -29.26 28.88
N GLY A 1125 1.54 -28.86 29.37
CA GLY A 1125 2.43 -27.96 28.65
C GLY A 1125 1.97 -26.51 28.69
N SER A 1126 2.62 -25.73 29.55
CA SER A 1126 2.77 -24.31 29.30
C SER A 1126 3.41 -24.12 27.92
N HIS A 1127 2.60 -23.81 26.91
CA HIS A 1127 3.07 -23.05 25.75
C HIS A 1127 3.45 -21.66 26.27
N TYR A 1128 4.66 -21.59 26.84
CA TYR A 1128 5.42 -20.36 26.92
C TYR A 1128 5.31 -19.68 25.56
N ILE A 1129 5.11 -18.37 25.56
CA ILE A 1129 5.18 -17.54 24.35
C ILE A 1129 6.58 -17.76 23.77
N SER A 1130 6.69 -18.68 22.82
CA SER A 1130 7.94 -18.90 22.11
C SER A 1130 8.18 -17.61 21.33
N HIS A 1131 9.31 -16.95 21.61
CA HIS A 1131 9.77 -15.75 20.89
C HIS A 1131 10.21 -16.09 19.45
N SER A 1132 9.48 -17.01 18.81
CA SER A 1132 9.67 -17.57 17.48
C SER A 1132 8.33 -17.89 16.80
N GLU A 1133 7.17 -17.56 17.39
CA GLU A 1133 5.88 -17.64 16.66
C GLU A 1133 5.63 -16.32 15.91
N ILE A 1134 5.32 -16.41 14.62
CA ILE A 1134 5.03 -15.22 13.80
C ILE A 1134 3.66 -14.65 14.19
N GLN A 1135 3.63 -13.35 14.50
CA GLN A 1135 2.41 -12.65 14.85
C GLN A 1135 1.60 -12.35 13.58
N LEU A 1136 0.47 -13.05 13.43
CA LEU A 1136 -0.41 -12.99 12.26
C LEU A 1136 -1.80 -12.45 12.61
N PRO A 1137 -2.53 -11.83 11.67
CA PRO A 1137 -3.93 -11.42 11.85
C PRO A 1137 -4.85 -12.64 12.09
N SER A 1138 -6.09 -12.41 12.52
CA SER A 1138 -7.10 -13.47 12.62
C SER A 1138 -7.67 -13.85 11.25
N PHE A 1139 -8.40 -14.97 11.19
CA PHE A 1139 -9.10 -15.35 9.97
C PHE A 1139 -10.22 -14.36 9.61
N ALA A 1140 -10.96 -13.88 10.62
CA ALA A 1140 -11.99 -12.86 10.45
C ALA A 1140 -11.45 -11.55 9.86
N ALA A 1141 -10.28 -11.10 10.33
CA ALA A 1141 -9.62 -9.90 9.82
C ALA A 1141 -9.23 -10.03 8.34
N LEU A 1142 -8.64 -11.17 7.95
CA LEU A 1142 -8.28 -11.44 6.55
C LEU A 1142 -9.51 -11.50 5.63
N TYR A 1143 -10.58 -12.17 6.08
CA TYR A 1143 -11.84 -12.28 5.34
C TYR A 1143 -12.53 -10.92 5.14
N LEU A 1144 -12.56 -10.07 6.18
CA LEU A 1144 -13.12 -8.72 6.07
C LEU A 1144 -12.26 -7.82 5.17
N ALA A 1145 -10.93 -7.88 5.27
CA ALA A 1145 -10.04 -7.14 4.39
C ALA A 1145 -10.22 -7.54 2.91
N ASP A 1146 -10.43 -8.83 2.62
CA ASP A 1146 -10.76 -9.29 1.26
C ASP A 1146 -12.10 -8.72 0.77
N SER A 1147 -13.12 -8.70 1.62
CA SER A 1147 -14.45 -8.19 1.29
C SER A 1147 -14.42 -6.68 1.00
N VAL A 1148 -13.65 -5.92 1.80
CA VAL A 1148 -13.44 -4.47 1.63
C VAL A 1148 -12.65 -4.13 0.36
N ASN A 1149 -11.64 -4.94 0.03
CA ASN A 1149 -10.83 -4.78 -1.18
C ASN A 1149 -11.54 -5.26 -2.46
N ASN A 1150 -12.46 -6.22 -2.38
CA ASN A 1150 -13.10 -6.87 -3.52
C ASN A 1150 -14.63 -6.75 -3.45
N ILE A 1151 -15.17 -5.60 -3.85
CA ILE A 1151 -16.61 -5.27 -3.77
C ILE A 1151 -17.51 -6.22 -4.58
N LEU A 1152 -18.79 -6.29 -4.22
CA LEU A 1152 -19.80 -7.00 -5.02
C LEU A 1152 -20.03 -6.30 -6.37
N ASP A 1153 -20.36 -7.12 -7.37
CA ASP A 1153 -20.74 -6.64 -8.69
C ASP A 1153 -22.25 -6.78 -8.87
N ILE A 1154 -22.96 -5.65 -8.88
CA ILE A 1154 -24.42 -5.59 -9.01
C ILE A 1154 -24.80 -5.19 -10.43
N PHE A 1155 -25.81 -5.86 -10.98
CA PHE A 1155 -26.38 -5.60 -12.30
C PHE A 1155 -27.90 -5.56 -12.24
N VAL A 1156 -28.52 -4.64 -12.97
CA VAL A 1156 -29.98 -4.54 -13.13
C VAL A 1156 -30.36 -5.11 -14.49
N VAL A 1157 -31.38 -5.96 -14.51
CA VAL A 1157 -31.98 -6.51 -15.74
C VAL A 1157 -32.76 -5.41 -16.46
N ASP A 1158 -32.58 -5.28 -17.76
CA ASP A 1158 -33.39 -4.39 -18.59
C ASP A 1158 -34.87 -4.84 -18.65
N ARG A 1159 -35.79 -3.88 -18.51
CA ARG A 1159 -37.24 -4.12 -18.43
C ARG A 1159 -37.83 -4.61 -19.75
N GLU A 1160 -37.24 -4.23 -20.88
CA GLU A 1160 -37.67 -4.70 -22.20
C GLU A 1160 -37.25 -6.16 -22.48
N HIS A 1161 -36.28 -6.67 -21.72
CA HIS A 1161 -35.61 -7.95 -21.98
C HIS A 1161 -35.67 -8.92 -20.79
N THR A 1162 -36.67 -8.79 -19.92
CA THR A 1162 -36.71 -9.56 -18.66
C THR A 1162 -36.87 -11.07 -18.82
N ASP A 1163 -37.26 -11.54 -20.01
CA ASP A 1163 -37.41 -12.96 -20.38
C ASP A 1163 -36.06 -13.64 -20.68
N LEU A 1164 -35.01 -12.86 -20.99
CA LEU A 1164 -33.67 -13.37 -21.23
C LEU A 1164 -32.97 -13.85 -19.94
N ALA A 1165 -33.50 -13.49 -18.77
CA ALA A 1165 -32.97 -13.86 -17.46
C ALA A 1165 -33.30 -15.33 -17.12
N TYR A 1166 -32.52 -16.26 -17.66
CA TYR A 1166 -32.78 -17.70 -17.60
C TYR A 1166 -32.33 -18.37 -16.29
N TYR A 1167 -31.13 -18.06 -15.78
CA TYR A 1167 -30.59 -18.70 -14.57
C TYR A 1167 -30.81 -17.85 -13.32
N SER A 1168 -31.67 -18.29 -12.38
CA SER A 1168 -31.84 -17.59 -11.08
C SER A 1168 -30.65 -17.76 -10.12
N PHE A 1169 -29.91 -18.86 -10.24
CA PHE A 1169 -28.72 -19.17 -9.44
C PHE A 1169 -27.70 -19.89 -10.31
N LEU A 1170 -26.49 -19.32 -10.45
CA LEU A 1170 -25.45 -19.79 -11.37
C LEU A 1170 -24.08 -19.88 -10.67
N PRO A 1171 -23.75 -21.04 -10.05
CA PRO A 1171 -22.45 -21.27 -9.45
C PRO A 1171 -21.42 -21.64 -10.53
N LEU A 1172 -20.48 -20.74 -10.80
CA LEU A 1172 -19.47 -20.92 -11.86
C LEU A 1172 -18.40 -21.95 -11.47
N ILE A 1173 -18.30 -22.28 -10.18
CA ILE A 1173 -17.47 -23.36 -9.62
C ILE A 1173 -18.35 -24.51 -9.09
N LYS A 1174 -17.73 -25.66 -8.78
CA LYS A 1174 -18.38 -26.88 -8.25
C LYS A 1174 -18.33 -26.96 -6.72
N SER A 1175 -17.26 -26.45 -6.12
CA SER A 1175 -17.02 -26.37 -4.68
C SER A 1175 -16.23 -25.10 -4.37
N SER A 1176 -16.23 -24.64 -3.11
CA SER A 1176 -15.37 -23.56 -2.64
C SER A 1176 -13.88 -23.90 -2.74
N PHE A 1177 -13.04 -22.87 -2.76
CA PHE A 1177 -11.62 -23.01 -2.43
C PHE A 1177 -11.45 -23.20 -0.91
N PRO A 1178 -10.32 -23.76 -0.45
CA PRO A 1178 -10.02 -23.85 0.98
C PRO A 1178 -10.09 -22.51 1.72
N CYS A 1179 -10.37 -22.55 3.03
CA CYS A 1179 -10.46 -21.39 3.91
C CYS A 1179 -9.21 -20.50 3.86
N ASP A 1180 -8.03 -21.10 3.76
CA ASP A 1180 -6.74 -20.42 3.69
C ASP A 1180 -6.33 -20.01 2.27
N VAL A 1181 -7.09 -20.35 1.23
CA VAL A 1181 -6.75 -20.06 -0.17
C VAL A 1181 -7.60 -18.93 -0.75
N ALA A 1182 -6.93 -17.86 -1.20
CA ALA A 1182 -7.54 -16.72 -1.87
C ALA A 1182 -7.12 -16.60 -3.34
N VAL A 1183 -8.04 -16.14 -4.19
CA VAL A 1183 -7.81 -15.96 -5.64
C VAL A 1183 -7.41 -14.51 -5.93
N ILE A 1184 -6.12 -14.28 -6.20
CA ILE A 1184 -5.56 -12.96 -6.51
C ILE A 1184 -5.86 -12.57 -7.96
N HIS A 1185 -5.58 -13.46 -8.91
CA HIS A 1185 -5.94 -13.31 -10.32
C HIS A 1185 -6.56 -14.59 -10.86
N TYR A 1186 -7.55 -14.47 -11.73
CA TYR A 1186 -7.97 -15.53 -12.64
C TYR A 1186 -8.20 -14.90 -14.00
N ARG A 1187 -7.20 -15.00 -14.87
CA ARG A 1187 -7.09 -14.15 -16.06
C ARG A 1187 -6.78 -14.93 -17.32
N THR A 1188 -7.68 -14.84 -18.29
CA THR A 1188 -7.49 -15.44 -19.61
C THR A 1188 -6.25 -14.90 -20.30
N THR A 1189 -5.44 -15.80 -20.85
CA THR A 1189 -4.26 -15.44 -21.65
C THR A 1189 -4.67 -15.11 -23.08
N ILE A 1190 -4.16 -13.99 -23.58
CA ILE A 1190 -4.58 -13.45 -24.88
C ILE A 1190 -3.34 -13.30 -25.76
N ASN A 1191 -3.29 -14.02 -26.88
CA ASN A 1191 -2.26 -13.80 -27.88
C ASN A 1191 -2.59 -12.53 -28.70
N ARG A 1192 -1.82 -11.47 -28.45
CA ARG A 1192 -2.03 -10.14 -29.06
C ARG A 1192 -1.84 -10.12 -30.58
N LEU A 1193 -1.22 -11.15 -31.17
CA LEU A 1193 -0.90 -11.21 -32.61
C LEU A 1193 -2.05 -11.74 -33.49
N SER A 1194 -3.11 -12.33 -32.91
CA SER A 1194 -4.10 -13.10 -33.68
C SER A 1194 -5.55 -12.97 -33.17
N LEU A 1195 -5.94 -11.79 -32.68
CA LEU A 1195 -7.25 -11.54 -32.04
C LEU A 1195 -8.49 -11.87 -32.89
N GLN A 1196 -8.37 -11.95 -34.22
CA GLN A 1196 -9.51 -12.22 -35.12
C GLN A 1196 -9.83 -13.72 -35.31
N LEU A 1197 -8.89 -14.62 -35.00
CA LEU A 1197 -9.05 -16.08 -35.21
C LEU A 1197 -8.74 -16.91 -33.95
N PHE A 1198 -8.25 -16.26 -32.88
CA PHE A 1198 -7.84 -16.95 -31.67
C PHE A 1198 -8.99 -17.06 -30.67
N ARG A 1199 -9.52 -18.27 -30.49
CA ARG A 1199 -10.31 -18.63 -29.30
C ARG A 1199 -9.34 -18.96 -28.15
N PRO A 1200 -9.22 -18.12 -27.10
CA PRO A 1200 -8.38 -18.44 -25.95
C PRO A 1200 -8.90 -19.70 -25.26
N ASN A 1201 -7.98 -20.62 -24.94
CA ASN A 1201 -8.27 -21.90 -24.29
C ASN A 1201 -7.48 -22.07 -22.97
N MET A 1202 -6.88 -20.98 -22.45
CA MET A 1202 -6.00 -21.03 -21.30
C MET A 1202 -6.06 -19.74 -20.47
N ALA A 1203 -6.17 -19.89 -19.15
CA ALA A 1203 -6.08 -18.81 -18.17
C ALA A 1203 -4.90 -19.02 -17.20
N LEU A 1204 -4.38 -17.91 -16.69
CA LEU A 1204 -3.46 -17.89 -15.56
C LEU A 1204 -4.27 -17.63 -14.28
N LEU A 1205 -4.25 -18.61 -13.37
CA LEU A 1205 -4.82 -18.52 -12.03
C LEU A 1205 -3.68 -18.29 -11.04
N VAL A 1206 -3.76 -17.22 -10.23
CA VAL A 1206 -2.79 -16.90 -9.18
C VAL A 1206 -3.50 -16.99 -7.84
N LEU A 1207 -3.06 -17.93 -7.02
CA LEU A 1207 -3.58 -18.22 -5.69
C LEU A 1207 -2.60 -17.71 -4.62
N GLN A 1208 -3.13 -17.25 -3.49
CA GLN A 1208 -2.38 -17.03 -2.26
C GLN A 1208 -2.87 -18.03 -1.23
N ARG A 1209 -1.95 -18.78 -0.60
CA ARG A 1209 -2.25 -19.51 0.63
C ARG A 1209 -1.85 -18.64 1.81
N ARG A 1210 -2.79 -18.33 2.69
CA ARG A 1210 -2.60 -17.43 3.83
C ARG A 1210 -2.29 -18.22 5.09
N SER A 1211 -1.76 -17.52 6.08
CA SER A 1211 -1.69 -18.00 7.45
C SER A 1211 -2.33 -16.97 8.36
N PHE A 1212 -2.91 -17.43 9.47
CA PHE A 1212 -3.56 -16.59 10.47
C PHE A 1212 -3.27 -17.12 11.87
N SER A 1213 -3.51 -16.30 12.89
CA SER A 1213 -3.29 -16.66 14.29
C SER A 1213 -4.24 -17.78 14.72
N CYS A 1214 -3.66 -18.88 15.19
CA CYS A 1214 -4.39 -19.98 15.82
C CYS A 1214 -4.77 -19.70 17.28
N ARG A 1215 -4.38 -18.54 17.84
CA ARG A 1215 -4.59 -18.18 19.25
C ARG A 1215 -5.92 -17.46 19.52
N ILE A 1216 -6.61 -17.01 18.47
CA ILE A 1216 -7.90 -16.32 18.56
C ILE A 1216 -9.01 -17.31 18.24
N ASP A 1217 -10.07 -17.34 19.04
CA ASP A 1217 -11.22 -18.20 18.77
C ASP A 1217 -11.95 -17.72 17.51
N ASN A 1218 -12.04 -18.59 16.51
CA ASN A 1218 -12.71 -18.31 15.24
C ASN A 1218 -14.21 -18.69 15.33
N SER A 1219 -14.90 -18.23 16.38
CA SER A 1219 -16.30 -18.55 16.68
C SER A 1219 -17.30 -18.07 15.62
N ALA A 1220 -16.89 -17.17 14.72
CA ALA A 1220 -17.61 -16.88 13.49
C ALA A 1220 -17.51 -18.08 12.53
N GLN A 1221 -18.56 -18.91 12.51
CA GLN A 1221 -18.72 -20.10 11.65
C GLN A 1221 -18.71 -19.73 10.15
N LEU A 1222 -17.53 -19.46 9.60
CA LEU A 1222 -17.33 -19.29 8.17
C LEU A 1222 -17.48 -20.65 7.48
N HIS A 1223 -18.54 -20.80 6.69
CA HIS A 1223 -18.80 -21.95 5.84
C HIS A 1223 -17.84 -22.00 4.65
N CYS A 1224 -16.56 -22.27 4.93
CA CYS A 1224 -15.49 -22.46 3.96
C CYS A 1224 -14.96 -23.91 4.00
N ASN A 1225 -14.24 -24.32 2.96
CA ASN A 1225 -13.70 -25.67 2.90
C ASN A 1225 -12.44 -25.81 3.79
N GLY A 1226 -12.47 -26.68 4.80
CA GLY A 1226 -11.32 -26.98 5.65
C GLY A 1226 -10.24 -27.88 5.02
N ASP A 1227 -10.40 -28.34 3.78
CA ASP A 1227 -9.46 -29.23 3.10
C ASP A 1227 -8.05 -28.64 2.96
N SER A 1228 -7.06 -29.25 3.61
CA SER A 1228 -5.62 -28.93 3.47
C SER A 1228 -5.03 -29.24 2.10
N SER A 1229 -5.72 -30.07 1.30
CA SER A 1229 -5.31 -30.48 -0.04
C SER A 1229 -6.52 -30.60 -0.96
N PHE A 1230 -6.39 -30.11 -2.20
CA PHE A 1230 -7.49 -30.02 -3.15
C PHE A 1230 -7.00 -30.20 -4.59
N SER A 1231 -7.91 -30.53 -5.50
CA SER A 1231 -7.64 -30.57 -6.94
C SER A 1231 -8.52 -29.55 -7.63
N LEU A 1232 -7.95 -28.78 -8.57
CA LEU A 1232 -8.72 -27.81 -9.35
C LEU A 1232 -9.81 -28.47 -10.20
N GLU A 1233 -9.70 -29.74 -10.57
CA GLU A 1233 -10.75 -30.46 -11.29
C GLU A 1233 -12.03 -30.65 -10.44
N LYS A 1234 -11.89 -30.68 -9.11
CA LYS A 1234 -13.02 -30.68 -8.18
C LYS A 1234 -13.62 -29.30 -7.97
N VAL A 1235 -12.84 -28.23 -8.14
CA VAL A 1235 -13.27 -26.83 -7.95
C VAL A 1235 -13.84 -26.22 -9.22
N LEU A 1236 -13.12 -26.27 -10.34
CA LEU A 1236 -13.49 -25.64 -11.61
C LEU A 1236 -14.23 -26.62 -12.55
N ARG A 1237 -15.03 -26.05 -13.46
CA ARG A 1237 -15.72 -26.76 -14.55
C ARG A 1237 -14.83 -26.82 -15.79
N ASN A 1238 -15.09 -27.81 -16.66
CA ASN A 1238 -14.48 -28.01 -18.00
C ASN A 1238 -12.94 -27.93 -18.09
N LEU A 1239 -12.19 -28.41 -17.08
CA LEU A 1239 -10.73 -28.45 -17.17
C LEU A 1239 -10.23 -29.58 -18.08
N LYS A 1240 -9.26 -29.26 -18.94
CA LYS A 1240 -8.46 -30.24 -19.71
C LYS A 1240 -7.07 -30.49 -19.15
N GLY A 1241 -6.54 -29.56 -18.35
CA GLY A 1241 -5.22 -29.72 -17.74
C GLY A 1241 -4.78 -28.51 -16.90
N VAL A 1242 -3.93 -28.78 -15.91
CA VAL A 1242 -3.40 -27.79 -14.96
C VAL A 1242 -1.89 -27.93 -14.87
N PHE A 1243 -1.17 -26.81 -15.01
CA PHE A 1243 0.30 -26.78 -14.99
C PHE A 1243 0.81 -25.68 -14.05
N HIS A 1244 1.65 -26.04 -13.09
CA HIS A 1244 2.32 -25.09 -12.20
C HIS A 1244 3.44 -24.34 -12.91
N THR A 1245 3.47 -23.01 -12.76
CA THR A 1245 4.39 -22.09 -13.45
C THR A 1245 4.95 -21.05 -12.47
N ASN A 1246 6.01 -20.33 -12.87
CA ASN A 1246 6.44 -19.12 -12.16
C ASN A 1246 5.32 -18.08 -12.06
N LEU A 1247 5.45 -17.15 -11.10
CA LEU A 1247 4.43 -16.15 -10.74
C LEU A 1247 3.76 -15.48 -11.96
N VAL A 1248 4.58 -15.05 -12.92
CA VAL A 1248 4.15 -14.29 -14.10
C VAL A 1248 3.60 -15.13 -15.27
N GLY A 1249 3.64 -16.47 -15.16
CA GLY A 1249 3.12 -17.39 -16.17
C GLY A 1249 3.94 -17.52 -17.46
N THR A 1250 5.24 -17.18 -17.43
CA THR A 1250 6.10 -17.19 -18.62
C THR A 1250 6.84 -18.52 -18.87
N ASN A 1251 6.95 -19.39 -17.87
CA ASN A 1251 7.46 -20.75 -18.01
C ASN A 1251 6.39 -21.69 -18.60
N GLU A 1252 6.77 -22.77 -19.27
CA GLU A 1252 5.82 -23.74 -19.85
C GLU A 1252 4.95 -24.39 -18.76
N GLY A 1253 5.59 -24.80 -17.68
CA GLY A 1253 4.99 -25.30 -16.45
C GLY A 1253 5.05 -26.83 -16.32
N VAL A 1254 4.77 -27.33 -15.12
CA VAL A 1254 4.81 -28.76 -14.77
C VAL A 1254 3.38 -29.24 -14.48
N PRO A 1255 2.90 -30.36 -15.06
CA PRO A 1255 1.57 -30.89 -14.77
C PRO A 1255 1.31 -31.05 -13.26
N LEU A 1256 0.14 -30.62 -12.79
CA LEU A 1256 -0.23 -30.68 -11.38
C LEU A 1256 -1.68 -31.16 -11.21
N SER A 1257 -1.86 -32.39 -10.71
CA SER A 1257 -3.17 -32.99 -10.45
C SER A 1257 -3.73 -32.69 -9.05
N LEU A 1258 -2.85 -32.53 -8.05
CA LEU A 1258 -3.20 -32.31 -6.64
C LEU A 1258 -2.34 -31.22 -5.99
N ILE A 1259 -3.01 -30.27 -5.34
CA ILE A 1259 -2.40 -29.22 -4.53
C ILE A 1259 -2.43 -29.69 -3.07
N THR A 1260 -1.32 -29.57 -2.36
CA THR A 1260 -1.11 -30.07 -0.99
C THR A 1260 -0.27 -29.07 -0.20
N GLU A 1261 -0.28 -29.13 1.13
CA GLU A 1261 0.61 -28.31 1.98
C GLU A 1261 2.10 -28.44 1.62
N LYS A 1262 2.54 -29.58 1.07
CA LYS A 1262 3.95 -29.79 0.69
C LYS A 1262 4.37 -29.02 -0.57
N ASN A 1263 3.44 -28.75 -1.49
CA ASN A 1263 3.73 -28.01 -2.74
C ASN A 1263 3.14 -26.59 -2.75
N PHE A 1264 2.19 -26.31 -1.87
CA PHE A 1264 1.61 -25.00 -1.59
C PHE A 1264 1.47 -24.83 -0.07
N PRO A 1265 2.57 -24.53 0.65
CA PRO A 1265 2.53 -24.27 2.09
C PRO A 1265 1.94 -22.87 2.39
N PRO A 1266 1.62 -22.57 3.65
CA PRO A 1266 1.12 -21.25 4.05
C PRO A 1266 2.08 -20.11 3.71
N MET A 1267 1.52 -18.91 3.49
CA MET A 1267 2.21 -17.68 3.06
C MET A 1267 2.85 -17.72 1.66
N GLU A 1268 2.60 -18.75 0.84
CA GLU A 1268 3.06 -18.81 -0.55
C GLU A 1268 2.02 -18.28 -1.57
N LEU A 1269 2.53 -17.91 -2.74
CA LEU A 1269 1.76 -17.73 -3.97
C LEU A 1269 2.00 -18.90 -4.93
N MET A 1270 0.94 -19.34 -5.60
CA MET A 1270 1.00 -20.38 -6.63
C MET A 1270 0.33 -19.91 -7.91
N SER A 1271 1.09 -19.93 -9.01
CA SER A 1271 0.59 -19.60 -10.35
C SER A 1271 0.38 -20.87 -11.17
N LEU A 1272 -0.84 -21.01 -11.70
CA LEU A 1272 -1.31 -22.19 -12.42
C LEU A 1272 -1.82 -21.79 -13.80
N LYS A 1273 -1.31 -22.44 -14.85
CA LYS A 1273 -1.91 -22.41 -16.19
C LYS A 1273 -3.02 -23.44 -16.23
N VAL A 1274 -4.23 -22.96 -16.50
CA VAL A 1274 -5.46 -23.74 -16.50
C VAL A 1274 -5.98 -23.78 -17.94
N PHE A 1275 -6.07 -24.97 -18.52
CA PHE A 1275 -6.51 -25.19 -19.90
C PHE A 1275 -7.95 -25.73 -19.93
N PHE A 1276 -8.72 -25.27 -20.92
CA PHE A 1276 -10.15 -25.55 -21.11
C PHE A 1276 -10.45 -26.19 -22.48
#